data_AF-A0A3D3R8W2-F1
#
_entry.id   AF-A0A3D3R8W2-F1
#
_cell.length_a   1.000
_cell.length_b   1.000
_cell.length_c   1.000
_cell.angle_alpha   90.00
_cell.angle_beta   90.00
_cell.angle_gamma   90.00
#
_symmetry.space_group_name_H-M   'P 1'
#
loop_
_entity.id
_entity.type
_entity.pdbx_description
1 polymer ?
#
loop_
_entity_poly.entity_id
_entity_poly.type
_entity_poly.pdbx_seq_one_letter_code
_entity_poly.pdbx_strand_id
1 'polypeptide(L)'
;MYLTRFLVLLFIYVISFSSCHADKPQSYQVGLAKVDITPDYPVLLNGYASRGTDLIDQVEQPLWARAIAVLNQQGQAHVLISVENCGVPALVTKRVVANLKEEYQVRPAGLVVCSTHTHAAPMLTGVLPNIYTQDLSTAEQAVVERYTSDLIQKLTTVAQQAIKDVQPAFLEWGIGTATFAKNRRNISGPTDYDLPVLRVKSPEGKARAILVGYACHCTTLGGVPFMSGDWAGCAVEEVEADIPGCMAMVVIGCGADQNPKFRGDDQGAARVNGKAVAAGIQKRLKTGLTAVSGNLSAFSEEIKLPLATLPTVEEWKQRVGKPGITGYHAKKNLNRLERGEVLTDQIEYPIKTWSFGDDLAMVFLGGEVVVDYSLAIKQRHGAKVWVNSYANHVPCYIPSERVLQEGGYEGKNAMVWYDLPGPLAPGLEKKILDVVSQQIPDSFKAVDDVSRTGGKRPLTPAESISRMNLTDDLKVEVVAAEPLVVDPVAVDFGPDGKLWVVEMRDYPAGMDGNYKPGGVVKYLEDLNQDGRYDKATVFLEGLAFPTGVMVWKQGVLVCTAPDVIYAEDTTGDGKADIQKKILTGFATHNYQARVNSLVPGLDNWVYASGGLFGGIIQSFNGQTVNVTNRDFRFQPETGVLEPVSGRTQQGRVRDDWGNWFGCRNGTLCVHYPVNETYFQKNPYVSSPPPEVSIPQGENANQLFPVGELVQFHLSGQRGRPTSACGLGLYRDNELGKSFYGNAFICEPVNQLVHRLVVKPEGVTFSGLRAPEEQERDFLTSTDNWFRPVQARTAPDGSLLIVDMYRYLIEHPKFLSPEAVQKLNVRAGEARGRIYRISAKDQTCQPVPDLKQLPTQELTQLLNSANGTLRDMVQQELILRGDQKAVPSLSKLASDGALPQSRLQALCTLDGLQALTPDVLLPRINEQDPGVRRESLRLAEPFLKQSEKLANAVLERVNQERQLPVQLQLAYTLGYLKKDEATNALLQLLEQHSENVYLRSAVLTSFKPARLSPALVRLLPRIEANPQLLPMFHSLLDMAVATRDPGLLKQVSTALSEHIVRKQKSEAWEWLALTQLTEAMPGRDKSSLEKQGLQWKQLISLACRQISETKQSEAVRIAALQFVLSVDQSQDTLELVADLLSPQTALNLQMAVLKSLIQSQSPAAVELVFNNWKQFTPALQAEVISQLLSRESSTLDLLNRIEQKVIQPAQIDLTNRQTLIDHKNEKIKQRARKLFSVATSASREAILKQYASIDLKQGSVDRGSLVFEKQ
;
A
#
# COMPACT_ATOMS: atom_id res chain seq x y z
N MET A 1 -33.92 -63.04 33.09
CA MET A 1 -34.30 -62.05 34.12
C MET A 1 -33.22 -61.90 35.22
N TYR A 2 -31.93 -61.90 34.84
CA TYR A 2 -30.78 -61.73 35.76
C TYR A 2 -29.63 -60.90 35.14
N LEU A 3 -29.90 -60.10 34.09
CA LEU A 3 -28.87 -59.27 33.43
C LEU A 3 -29.14 -57.77 33.50
N THR A 4 -30.31 -57.35 33.99
CA THR A 4 -30.73 -55.93 34.04
C THR A 4 -30.51 -55.26 35.40
N ARG A 5 -30.13 -56.00 36.45
CA ARG A 5 -29.82 -55.43 37.79
C ARG A 5 -28.34 -55.12 38.03
N PHE A 6 -27.42 -55.65 37.23
CA PHE A 6 -25.98 -55.40 37.42
C PHE A 6 -25.48 -54.15 36.68
N LEU A 7 -26.12 -53.76 35.57
CA LEU A 7 -25.74 -52.58 34.78
C LEU A 7 -26.24 -51.25 35.35
N VAL A 8 -27.33 -51.25 36.14
CA VAL A 8 -27.84 -50.02 36.76
C VAL A 8 -27.07 -49.64 38.03
N LEU A 9 -26.46 -50.61 38.74
CA LEU A 9 -25.58 -50.34 39.88
C LEU A 9 -24.19 -49.86 39.46
N LEU A 10 -23.68 -50.26 38.28
CA LEU A 10 -22.42 -49.73 37.75
C LEU A 10 -22.57 -48.29 37.23
N PHE A 11 -23.75 -47.92 36.70
CA PHE A 11 -24.00 -46.57 36.19
C PHE A 11 -24.19 -45.53 37.31
N ILE A 12 -24.63 -45.95 38.51
CA ILE A 12 -24.77 -45.05 39.67
C ILE A 12 -23.45 -44.89 40.45
N TYR A 13 -22.53 -45.87 40.38
CA TYR A 13 -21.19 -45.73 40.99
C TYR A 13 -20.20 -44.92 40.14
N VAL A 14 -20.36 -44.88 38.81
CA VAL A 14 -19.47 -44.11 37.92
C VAL A 14 -19.89 -42.64 37.79
N ILE A 15 -21.13 -42.29 38.14
CA ILE A 15 -21.62 -40.89 38.15
C ILE A 15 -21.34 -40.16 39.49
N SER A 16 -20.76 -40.84 40.49
CA SER A 16 -20.44 -40.23 41.80
C SER A 16 -18.93 -40.02 42.08
N PHE A 17 -18.04 -40.25 41.11
CA PHE A 17 -16.61 -39.88 41.20
C PHE A 17 -16.18 -39.03 39.99
N SER A 18 -16.94 -37.98 39.72
CA SER A 18 -16.33 -36.71 39.31
C SER A 18 -16.73 -35.67 40.33
N SER A 19 -16.34 -35.95 41.58
CA SER A 19 -16.05 -34.88 42.52
C SER A 19 -15.12 -33.91 41.79
N CYS A 20 -15.70 -32.78 41.40
CA CYS A 20 -14.98 -31.55 41.14
C CYS A 20 -13.97 -31.41 42.27
N HIS A 21 -12.72 -31.80 42.02
CA HIS A 21 -11.61 -31.28 42.78
C HIS A 21 -11.54 -29.83 42.33
N ALA A 22 -12.35 -28.97 42.97
CA ALA A 22 -11.91 -27.62 43.18
C ALA A 22 -10.59 -27.79 43.95
N ASP A 23 -9.47 -27.67 43.24
CA ASP A 23 -8.15 -27.72 43.84
C ASP A 23 -8.21 -26.82 45.07
N LYS A 24 -8.02 -27.40 46.26
CA LYS A 24 -7.92 -26.60 47.47
C LYS A 24 -6.79 -25.61 47.20
N PRO A 25 -7.02 -24.29 47.34
CA PRO A 25 -6.00 -23.31 47.03
C PRO A 25 -4.74 -23.64 47.83
N GLN A 26 -3.59 -23.71 47.15
CA GLN A 26 -2.31 -24.00 47.80
C GLN A 26 -2.07 -22.91 48.85
N SER A 27 -1.94 -23.33 50.11
CA SER A 27 -1.55 -22.43 51.20
C SER A 27 -0.04 -22.27 51.19
N TYR A 28 0.43 -21.03 51.06
CA TYR A 28 1.83 -20.67 51.24
C TYR A 28 2.08 -20.31 52.70
N GLN A 29 3.35 -20.31 53.07
CA GLN A 29 3.86 -19.79 54.32
C GLN A 29 4.51 -18.44 54.01
N VAL A 30 3.84 -17.34 54.36
CA VAL A 30 4.21 -15.97 53.98
C VAL A 30 4.36 -15.09 55.21
N GLY A 31 5.51 -14.44 55.32
CA GLY A 31 5.80 -13.48 56.39
C GLY A 31 6.14 -12.10 55.85
N LEU A 32 5.82 -11.08 56.63
CA LEU A 32 5.85 -9.68 56.23
C LEU A 32 6.63 -8.85 57.24
N ALA A 33 7.42 -7.89 56.77
CA ALA A 33 8.06 -6.92 57.64
C ALA A 33 8.31 -5.59 56.94
N LYS A 34 8.35 -4.50 57.72
CA LYS A 34 8.83 -3.19 57.28
C LYS A 34 9.74 -2.58 58.33
N VAL A 35 10.82 -1.94 57.87
CA VAL A 35 11.81 -1.25 58.70
C VAL A 35 12.01 0.16 58.13
N ASP A 36 12.01 1.16 59.02
CA ASP A 36 12.31 2.54 58.69
C ASP A 36 13.81 2.68 58.38
N ILE A 37 14.13 3.08 57.14
CA ILE A 37 15.50 3.27 56.68
C ILE A 37 15.94 4.72 56.70
N THR A 38 15.07 5.65 57.09
CA THR A 38 15.41 7.08 57.24
C THR A 38 16.58 7.25 58.21
N PRO A 39 17.64 7.99 57.84
CA PRO A 39 18.71 8.32 58.77
C PRO A 39 18.25 9.39 59.76
N ASP A 40 18.74 9.31 60.99
CA ASP A 40 18.54 10.32 62.04
C ASP A 40 19.68 11.36 62.06
N TYR A 41 20.44 11.45 60.98
CA TYR A 41 21.57 12.35 60.77
C TYR A 41 21.59 12.91 59.34
N PRO A 42 22.21 14.09 59.11
CA PRO A 42 22.31 14.68 57.78
C PRO A 42 23.06 13.80 56.77
N VAL A 43 22.57 13.73 55.53
CA VAL A 43 23.08 12.83 54.47
C VAL A 43 23.13 13.51 53.10
N LEU A 44 23.96 12.97 52.21
CA LEU A 44 23.90 13.30 50.78
C LEU A 44 22.76 12.54 50.11
N LEU A 45 22.02 13.16 49.20
CA LEU A 45 20.96 12.51 48.41
C LEU A 45 21.41 12.22 46.98
N ASN A 46 21.08 11.06 46.43
CA ASN A 46 21.56 10.64 45.10
C ASN A 46 20.48 10.74 44.00
N GLY A 47 20.90 10.95 42.75
CA GLY A 47 20.02 10.90 41.57
C GLY A 47 20.11 12.10 40.61
N TYR A 48 20.12 13.33 41.14
CA TYR A 48 20.17 14.55 40.32
C TYR A 48 21.49 15.32 40.47
N ALA A 49 22.19 15.51 39.36
CA ALA A 49 23.46 16.26 39.31
C ALA A 49 23.30 17.76 39.60
N SER A 50 22.09 18.32 39.52
CA SER A 50 21.81 19.71 39.89
C SER A 50 21.88 19.94 41.40
N ARG A 51 21.86 18.87 42.21
CA ARG A 51 22.03 18.93 43.66
C ARG A 51 23.52 19.07 43.98
N GLY A 52 23.88 19.96 44.91
CA GLY A 52 25.23 20.08 45.46
C GLY A 52 25.53 19.01 46.51
N THR A 53 26.68 19.12 47.19
CA THR A 53 27.06 18.20 48.28
C THR A 53 26.60 18.67 49.66
N ASP A 54 25.58 19.54 49.72
CA ASP A 54 24.98 19.94 50.99
C ASP A 54 24.34 18.73 51.68
N LEU A 55 24.63 18.56 52.97
CA LEU A 55 24.03 17.51 53.78
C LEU A 55 22.58 17.88 54.11
N ILE A 56 21.68 16.93 53.88
CA ILE A 56 20.23 17.08 54.02
C ILE A 56 19.74 16.21 55.18
N ASP A 57 19.04 16.83 56.12
CA ASP A 57 18.34 16.17 57.23
C ASP A 57 16.80 16.30 57.14
N GLN A 58 16.31 17.12 56.21
CA GLN A 58 14.88 17.30 55.99
C GLN A 58 14.23 16.03 55.43
N VAL A 59 13.14 15.58 56.08
CA VAL A 59 12.34 14.43 55.69
C VAL A 59 10.90 14.89 55.45
N GLU A 60 10.42 14.76 54.21
CA GLU A 60 9.03 15.05 53.85
C GLU A 60 8.16 13.78 53.96
N GLN A 61 8.77 12.63 53.65
CA GLN A 61 8.16 11.31 53.79
C GLN A 61 9.24 10.32 54.27
N PRO A 62 9.01 9.56 55.36
CA PRO A 62 9.95 8.55 55.82
C PRO A 62 10.23 7.52 54.74
N LEU A 63 11.47 7.05 54.69
CA LEU A 63 11.94 6.05 53.75
C LEU A 63 11.85 4.65 54.37
N TRP A 64 11.44 3.65 53.58
CA TRP A 64 11.20 2.30 54.09
C TRP A 64 11.91 1.21 53.28
N ALA A 65 12.30 0.16 53.99
CA ALA A 65 12.51 -1.17 53.41
C ALA A 65 11.36 -2.08 53.83
N ARG A 66 10.73 -2.75 52.86
CA ARG A 66 9.59 -3.66 53.08
C ARG A 66 9.91 -5.02 52.48
N ALA A 67 9.58 -6.10 53.17
CA ALA A 67 9.93 -7.45 52.74
C ALA A 67 8.73 -8.41 52.78
N ILE A 68 8.64 -9.25 51.75
CA ILE A 68 7.78 -10.44 51.71
C ILE A 68 8.71 -11.66 51.69
N ALA A 69 8.55 -12.56 52.67
CA ALA A 69 9.22 -13.86 52.71
C ALA A 69 8.21 -14.96 52.37
N VAL A 70 8.53 -15.81 51.40
CA VAL A 70 7.74 -16.99 51.03
C VAL A 70 8.58 -18.24 51.23
N LEU A 71 8.09 -19.22 52.00
CA LEU A 71 8.76 -20.52 52.10
C LEU A 71 8.34 -21.41 50.92
N ASN A 72 9.32 -22.03 50.26
CA ASN A 72 9.03 -23.09 49.30
C ASN A 72 8.62 -24.41 50.01
N GLN A 73 8.28 -25.45 49.25
CA GLN A 73 7.89 -26.74 49.82
C GLN A 73 8.97 -27.42 50.68
N GLN A 74 10.23 -27.04 50.50
CA GLN A 74 11.37 -27.53 51.30
C GLN A 74 11.61 -26.68 52.57
N GLY A 75 10.77 -25.69 52.84
CA GLY A 75 10.92 -24.77 53.98
C GLY A 75 11.98 -23.68 53.78
N GLN A 76 12.52 -23.51 52.57
CA GLN A 76 13.54 -22.50 52.28
C GLN A 76 12.91 -21.14 52.00
N ALA A 77 13.43 -20.10 52.65
CA ALA A 77 12.92 -18.74 52.51
C ALA A 77 13.37 -18.07 51.20
N HIS A 78 12.38 -17.52 50.50
CA HIS A 78 12.56 -16.62 49.35
C HIS A 78 12.06 -15.23 49.75
N VAL A 79 12.97 -14.26 49.84
CA VAL A 79 12.71 -12.92 50.37
C VAL A 79 12.82 -11.88 49.26
N LEU A 80 11.73 -11.16 49.01
CA LEU A 80 11.70 -10.00 48.12
C LEU A 80 11.65 -8.75 48.99
N ILE A 81 12.63 -7.86 48.82
CA ILE A 81 12.69 -6.57 49.50
C ILE A 81 12.46 -5.45 48.49
N SER A 82 11.49 -4.58 48.76
CA SER A 82 11.39 -3.27 48.12
C SER A 82 12.05 -2.23 49.03
N VAL A 83 12.93 -1.40 48.46
CA VAL A 83 13.68 -0.38 49.21
C VAL A 83 13.55 0.99 48.56
N GLU A 84 13.22 1.99 49.38
CA GLU A 84 13.15 3.39 48.98
C GLU A 84 14.56 4.01 48.92
N ASN A 85 15.25 3.76 47.82
CA ASN A 85 16.55 4.36 47.49
C ASN A 85 16.66 4.64 45.99
N CYS A 86 17.72 5.34 45.56
CA CYS A 86 18.04 5.53 44.16
C CYS A 86 18.48 4.21 43.53
N GLY A 87 19.48 3.52 44.08
CA GLY A 87 19.91 2.24 43.53
C GLY A 87 20.52 1.38 44.60
N VAL A 88 20.55 0.07 44.40
CA VAL A 88 21.25 -0.84 45.31
C VAL A 88 22.44 -1.45 44.57
N PRO A 89 23.68 -1.25 45.05
CA PRO A 89 24.85 -1.85 44.44
C PRO A 89 24.96 -3.34 44.83
N ALA A 90 25.60 -4.15 43.97
CA ALA A 90 25.74 -5.60 44.19
C ALA A 90 26.35 -5.94 45.55
N LEU A 91 27.28 -5.12 46.05
CA LEU A 91 27.92 -5.28 47.35
C LEU A 91 26.89 -5.37 48.49
N VAL A 92 25.88 -4.49 48.50
CA VAL A 92 24.84 -4.47 49.53
C VAL A 92 24.04 -5.76 49.49
N THR A 93 23.55 -6.16 48.31
CA THR A 93 22.79 -7.42 48.17
C THR A 93 23.63 -8.64 48.53
N LYS A 94 24.89 -8.73 48.05
CA LYS A 94 25.81 -9.83 48.37
C LYS A 94 26.06 -9.92 49.89
N ARG A 95 26.16 -8.78 50.60
CA ARG A 95 26.33 -8.75 52.06
C ARG A 95 25.08 -9.19 52.82
N VAL A 96 23.89 -8.78 52.39
CA VAL A 96 22.63 -9.24 53.00
C VAL A 96 22.46 -10.75 52.81
N VAL A 97 22.76 -11.31 51.62
CA VAL A 97 22.79 -12.76 51.42
C VAL A 97 23.78 -13.43 52.39
N ALA A 98 25.00 -12.90 52.51
CA ALA A 98 26.01 -13.45 53.40
C ALA A 98 25.54 -13.47 54.88
N ASN A 99 24.88 -12.40 55.34
CA ASN A 99 24.34 -12.31 56.69
C ASN A 99 23.20 -13.30 56.97
N LEU A 100 22.43 -13.68 55.96
CA LEU A 100 21.27 -14.59 56.09
C LEU A 100 21.61 -16.06 55.82
N LYS A 101 22.77 -16.34 55.22
CA LYS A 101 23.14 -17.66 54.71
C LYS A 101 23.21 -18.74 55.80
N GLU A 102 23.92 -18.47 56.89
CA GLU A 102 24.19 -19.50 57.91
C GLU A 102 22.95 -19.80 58.78
N GLU A 103 22.22 -18.77 59.21
CA GLU A 103 21.07 -18.94 60.12
C GLU A 103 19.76 -19.30 59.38
N TYR A 104 19.51 -18.71 58.20
CA TYR A 104 18.24 -18.84 57.49
C TYR A 104 18.35 -19.59 56.15
N GLN A 105 19.54 -20.09 55.80
CA GLN A 105 19.80 -20.86 54.57
C GLN A 105 19.41 -20.13 53.27
N VAL A 106 19.36 -18.78 53.30
CA VAL A 106 19.02 -17.97 52.13
C VAL A 106 20.18 -18.01 51.12
N ARG A 107 19.89 -18.46 49.90
CA ARG A 107 20.84 -18.51 48.78
C ARG A 107 20.71 -17.24 47.91
N PRO A 108 21.69 -16.93 47.04
CA PRO A 108 21.58 -15.79 46.13
C PRO A 108 20.29 -15.75 45.31
N ALA A 109 19.80 -16.89 44.82
CA ALA A 109 18.52 -16.98 44.10
C ALA A 109 17.29 -16.71 44.98
N GLY A 110 17.39 -16.94 46.29
CA GLY A 110 16.32 -16.75 47.27
C GLY A 110 16.22 -15.35 47.85
N LEU A 111 17.10 -14.40 47.49
CA LEU A 111 16.97 -12.99 47.90
C LEU A 111 16.89 -12.10 46.66
N VAL A 112 15.88 -11.25 46.61
CA VAL A 112 15.77 -10.16 45.63
C VAL A 112 15.64 -8.84 46.37
N VAL A 113 16.45 -7.85 45.98
CA VAL A 113 16.34 -6.47 46.49
C VAL A 113 16.04 -5.54 45.32
N CYS A 114 14.84 -4.95 45.31
CA CYS A 114 14.37 -4.03 44.27
C CYS A 114 14.38 -2.60 44.79
N SER A 115 15.15 -1.74 44.13
CA SER A 115 15.10 -0.30 44.39
C SER A 115 13.84 0.32 43.78
N THR A 116 13.18 1.21 44.51
CA THR A 116 12.11 2.05 43.92
C THR A 116 12.66 3.15 43.00
N HIS A 117 13.97 3.36 43.02
CA HIS A 117 14.65 4.37 42.23
C HIS A 117 14.15 5.80 42.48
N THR A 118 13.86 6.13 43.75
CA THR A 118 13.61 7.52 44.16
C THR A 118 14.93 8.31 44.18
N HIS A 119 14.89 9.52 43.62
CA HIS A 119 16.03 10.45 43.58
C HIS A 119 16.09 11.38 44.82
N ALA A 120 15.22 11.13 45.80
CA ALA A 120 15.11 11.84 47.06
C ALA A 120 15.48 10.92 48.25
N ALA A 121 16.53 10.11 48.08
CA ALA A 121 17.00 9.17 49.10
C ALA A 121 18.53 9.22 49.28
N PRO A 122 19.05 8.78 50.43
CA PRO A 122 20.46 8.95 50.76
C PRO A 122 21.38 8.16 49.83
N MET A 123 22.53 8.74 49.53
CA MET A 123 23.55 8.19 48.65
C MET A 123 24.20 6.95 49.25
N LEU A 124 24.45 5.97 48.38
CA LEU A 124 25.13 4.72 48.71
C LEU A 124 26.46 4.63 47.98
N THR A 125 27.44 3.98 48.62
CA THR A 125 28.74 3.71 48.01
C THR A 125 28.55 2.89 46.74
N GLY A 126 29.06 3.39 45.61
CA GLY A 126 29.02 2.69 44.32
C GLY A 126 27.76 2.92 43.48
N VAL A 127 26.87 3.85 43.87
CA VAL A 127 25.73 4.27 43.04
C VAL A 127 25.96 5.70 42.56
N LEU A 128 25.98 5.92 41.24
CA LEU A 128 26.26 7.22 40.62
C LEU A 128 27.48 7.95 41.23
N PRO A 129 28.66 7.30 41.31
CA PRO A 129 29.84 7.83 42.00
C PRO A 129 30.33 9.19 41.50
N ASN A 130 29.97 9.59 40.27
CA ASN A 130 30.39 10.87 39.70
C ASN A 130 29.26 11.93 39.67
N ILE A 131 28.14 11.73 40.38
CA ILE A 131 26.94 12.60 40.27
C ILE A 131 27.21 14.08 40.52
N TYR A 132 28.12 14.41 41.44
CA TYR A 132 28.47 15.79 41.79
C TYR A 132 29.61 16.37 40.95
N THR A 133 30.15 15.63 39.97
CA THR A 133 31.26 16.09 39.11
C THR A 133 32.51 16.54 39.89
N GLN A 134 32.69 16.02 41.11
CA GLN A 134 33.83 16.27 41.98
C GLN A 134 34.05 15.07 42.90
N ASP A 135 35.26 14.94 43.46
CA ASP A 135 35.53 13.98 44.52
C ASP A 135 34.86 14.45 45.82
N LEU A 136 34.27 13.52 46.57
CA LEU A 136 33.76 13.79 47.90
C LEU A 136 34.93 14.00 48.87
N SER A 137 34.77 14.96 49.79
CA SER A 137 35.66 15.09 50.94
C SER A 137 35.61 13.84 51.83
N THR A 138 36.63 13.64 52.66
CA THR A 138 36.68 12.51 53.59
C THR A 138 35.47 12.47 54.53
N ALA A 139 34.93 13.63 54.93
CA ALA A 139 33.75 13.70 55.78
C ALA A 139 32.47 13.30 55.03
N GLU A 140 32.28 13.79 53.80
CA GLU A 140 31.15 13.42 52.94
C GLU A 140 31.17 11.92 52.62
N GLN A 141 32.35 11.38 52.28
CA GLN A 141 32.53 9.95 52.01
C GLN A 141 32.19 9.08 53.23
N ALA A 142 32.60 9.49 54.43
CA ALA A 142 32.28 8.76 55.67
C ALA A 142 30.76 8.73 55.96
N VAL A 143 30.02 9.78 55.59
CA VAL A 143 28.56 9.82 55.72
C VAL A 143 27.89 8.81 54.78
N VAL A 144 28.35 8.73 53.52
CA VAL A 144 27.86 7.75 52.52
C VAL A 144 28.16 6.31 52.96
N GLU A 145 29.36 6.06 53.48
CA GLU A 145 29.78 4.74 53.98
C GLU A 145 29.00 4.30 55.22
N ARG A 146 28.76 5.24 56.16
CA ARG A 146 27.91 5.00 57.33
C ARG A 146 26.51 4.59 56.91
N TYR A 147 25.86 5.37 56.04
CA TYR A 147 24.51 5.05 55.59
C TYR A 147 24.46 3.72 54.81
N THR A 148 25.49 3.42 54.03
CA THR A 148 25.58 2.13 53.32
C THR A 148 25.60 0.96 54.29
N SER A 149 26.34 1.07 55.39
CA SER A 149 26.41 0.05 56.45
C SER A 149 25.10 -0.06 57.23
N ASP A 150 24.49 1.07 57.60
CA ASP A 150 23.19 1.12 58.27
C ASP A 150 22.12 0.45 57.40
N LEU A 151 22.10 0.74 56.10
CA LEU A 151 21.17 0.11 55.17
C LEU A 151 21.38 -1.40 55.05
N ILE A 152 22.63 -1.89 54.98
CA ILE A 152 22.91 -3.35 54.98
C ILE A 152 22.32 -4.01 56.22
N GLN A 153 22.50 -3.39 57.40
CA GLN A 153 21.96 -3.91 58.64
C GLN A 153 20.42 -3.90 58.61
N LYS A 154 19.80 -2.78 58.23
CA LYS A 154 18.33 -2.65 58.17
C LYS A 154 17.70 -3.60 57.15
N LEU A 155 18.33 -3.81 55.98
CA LEU A 155 17.90 -4.80 54.98
C LEU A 155 18.04 -6.24 55.49
N THR A 156 19.09 -6.53 56.26
CA THR A 156 19.24 -7.82 56.94
C THR A 156 18.13 -8.01 57.97
N THR A 157 17.87 -7.00 58.79
CA THR A 157 16.83 -7.03 59.84
C THR A 157 15.43 -7.22 59.25
N VAL A 158 15.05 -6.48 58.21
CA VAL A 158 13.71 -6.62 57.62
C VAL A 158 13.52 -8.01 57.00
N ALA A 159 14.56 -8.59 56.39
CA ALA A 159 14.51 -9.96 55.90
C ALA A 159 14.33 -10.98 57.04
N GLN A 160 15.12 -10.85 58.11
CA GLN A 160 15.00 -11.71 59.30
C GLN A 160 13.61 -11.62 59.93
N GLN A 161 13.06 -10.40 60.07
CA GLN A 161 11.72 -10.18 60.60
C GLN A 161 10.64 -10.80 59.71
N ALA A 162 10.74 -10.64 58.38
CA ALA A 162 9.79 -11.26 57.46
C ALA A 162 9.85 -12.79 57.51
N ILE A 163 11.05 -13.39 57.63
CA ILE A 163 11.18 -14.85 57.78
C ILE A 163 10.57 -15.34 59.12
N LYS A 164 10.68 -14.55 60.19
CA LYS A 164 10.10 -14.87 61.50
C LYS A 164 8.58 -14.68 61.57
N ASP A 165 8.02 -13.79 60.76
CA ASP A 165 6.56 -13.52 60.67
C ASP A 165 5.81 -14.48 59.72
N VAL A 166 6.44 -15.59 59.32
CA VAL A 166 5.82 -16.53 58.39
C VAL A 166 4.56 -17.15 58.99
N GLN A 167 3.44 -16.99 58.27
CA GLN A 167 2.13 -17.52 58.63
C GLN A 167 1.41 -18.07 57.37
N PRO A 168 0.44 -18.99 57.52
CA PRO A 168 -0.37 -19.46 56.40
C PRO A 168 -1.04 -18.31 55.63
N ALA A 169 -0.94 -18.31 54.30
CA ALA A 169 -1.54 -17.31 53.43
C ALA A 169 -1.85 -17.87 52.03
N PHE A 170 -2.77 -17.21 51.32
CA PHE A 170 -3.05 -17.46 49.91
C PHE A 170 -2.48 -16.33 49.06
N LEU A 171 -1.90 -16.69 47.91
CA LEU A 171 -1.37 -15.73 46.95
C LEU A 171 -2.33 -15.62 45.77
N GLU A 172 -2.63 -14.40 45.34
CA GLU A 172 -3.41 -14.14 44.13
C GLU A 172 -2.81 -12.98 43.36
N TRP A 173 -2.83 -13.04 42.04
CA TRP A 173 -2.21 -12.01 41.21
C TRP A 173 -3.02 -11.65 39.96
N GLY A 174 -2.66 -10.55 39.32
CA GLY A 174 -3.20 -10.16 38.03
C GLY A 174 -2.67 -8.81 37.57
N ILE A 175 -3.06 -8.40 36.37
CA ILE A 175 -2.53 -7.19 35.73
C ILE A 175 -3.62 -6.10 35.72
N GLY A 176 -3.36 -5.00 36.41
CA GLY A 176 -4.11 -3.75 36.29
C GLY A 176 -3.51 -2.83 35.24
N THR A 177 -3.88 -1.54 35.26
CA THR A 177 -3.34 -0.56 34.32
C THR A 177 -3.15 0.80 35.00
N ALA A 178 -2.03 1.46 34.72
CA ALA A 178 -1.80 2.87 35.02
C ALA A 178 -1.14 3.55 33.80
N THR A 179 -1.52 4.78 33.48
CA THR A 179 -1.17 5.42 32.20
C THR A 179 -0.34 6.70 32.33
N PHE A 180 0.30 6.93 33.48
CA PHE A 180 1.10 8.14 33.70
C PHE A 180 2.56 8.01 33.24
N ALA A 181 3.05 6.81 32.91
CA ALA A 181 4.33 6.66 32.23
C ALA A 181 4.29 7.32 30.84
N LYS A 182 5.39 7.96 30.46
CA LYS A 182 5.60 8.56 29.15
C LYS A 182 7.04 8.31 28.70
N ASN A 183 7.20 7.74 27.52
CA ASN A 183 8.52 7.56 26.94
C ASN A 183 9.17 8.93 26.71
N ARG A 184 10.32 9.14 27.37
CA ARG A 184 11.03 10.43 27.39
C ARG A 184 11.96 10.62 26.20
N ARG A 185 12.18 9.57 25.41
CA ARG A 185 12.97 9.58 24.19
C ARG A 185 12.11 9.92 22.97
N ASN A 186 10.91 9.36 22.89
CA ASN A 186 9.92 9.69 21.85
C ASN A 186 8.49 9.59 22.41
N ILE A 187 7.64 10.59 22.16
CA ILE A 187 6.26 10.61 22.67
C ILE A 187 5.38 9.45 22.20
N SER A 188 5.68 8.88 21.01
CA SER A 188 5.05 7.67 20.48
C SER A 188 5.91 6.41 20.67
N GLY A 189 7.00 6.52 21.43
CA GLY A 189 7.88 5.42 21.77
C GLY A 189 7.18 4.34 22.60
N PRO A 190 7.75 3.12 22.67
CA PRO A 190 7.16 2.03 23.43
C PRO A 190 6.94 2.44 24.89
N THR A 191 5.84 1.98 25.47
CA THR A 191 5.47 2.20 26.88
C THR A 191 4.79 0.93 27.40
N ASP A 192 5.05 0.56 28.65
CA ASP A 192 4.41 -0.56 29.33
C ASP A 192 3.47 -0.01 30.41
N TYR A 193 2.16 -0.10 30.14
CA TYR A 193 1.13 0.40 31.06
C TYR A 193 0.61 -0.68 32.01
N ASP A 194 1.15 -1.89 31.94
CA ASP A 194 0.75 -2.98 32.83
C ASP A 194 1.11 -2.64 34.27
N LEU A 195 0.15 -2.89 35.16
CA LEU A 195 0.30 -2.70 36.59
C LEU A 195 0.10 -4.06 37.28
N PRO A 196 1.09 -4.97 37.26
CA PRO A 196 0.98 -6.27 37.94
C PRO A 196 0.80 -6.07 39.45
N VAL A 197 -0.17 -6.80 40.01
CA VAL A 197 -0.55 -6.75 41.42
C VAL A 197 -0.54 -8.18 41.97
N LEU A 198 0.20 -8.41 43.04
CA LEU A 198 0.16 -9.64 43.84
C LEU A 198 -0.41 -9.31 45.23
N ARG A 199 -1.46 -10.02 45.62
CA ARG A 199 -2.14 -9.90 46.91
C ARG A 199 -1.83 -11.12 47.77
N VAL A 200 -1.40 -10.89 49.00
CA VAL A 200 -1.26 -11.90 50.06
C VAL A 200 -2.52 -11.85 50.93
N LYS A 201 -3.28 -12.94 50.99
CA LYS A 201 -4.49 -13.05 51.84
C LYS A 201 -4.26 -13.97 53.03
N SER A 202 -4.79 -13.60 54.19
CA SER A 202 -4.90 -14.52 55.32
C SER A 202 -5.92 -15.65 55.05
N PRO A 203 -5.93 -16.72 55.84
CA PRO A 203 -6.93 -17.78 55.74
C PRO A 203 -8.37 -17.28 55.91
N GLU A 204 -8.57 -16.17 56.63
CA GLU A 204 -9.85 -15.48 56.83
C GLU A 204 -10.23 -14.56 55.65
N GLY A 205 -9.39 -14.50 54.61
CA GLY A 205 -9.65 -13.73 53.39
C GLY A 205 -9.24 -12.25 53.45
N LYS A 206 -8.60 -11.78 54.53
CA LYS A 206 -8.13 -10.39 54.65
C LYS A 206 -6.82 -10.19 53.89
N ALA A 207 -6.66 -9.04 53.22
CA ALA A 207 -5.40 -8.69 52.57
C ALA A 207 -4.34 -8.32 53.62
N ARG A 208 -3.27 -9.11 53.72
CA ARG A 208 -2.11 -8.83 54.58
C ARG A 208 -1.06 -7.97 53.87
N ALA A 209 -0.85 -8.20 52.57
CA ALA A 209 0.07 -7.40 51.77
C ALA A 209 -0.37 -7.28 50.31
N ILE A 210 0.06 -6.18 49.66
CA ILE A 210 -0.07 -5.94 48.23
C ILE A 210 1.31 -5.53 47.70
N LEU A 211 1.82 -6.30 46.74
CA LEU A 211 2.98 -5.94 45.92
C LEU A 211 2.49 -5.47 44.56
N VAL A 212 2.96 -4.31 44.11
CA VAL A 212 2.62 -3.76 42.79
C VAL A 212 3.88 -3.42 42.00
N GLY A 213 3.86 -3.68 40.69
CA GLY A 213 4.89 -3.28 39.75
C GLY A 213 4.42 -2.17 38.82
N TYR A 214 5.29 -1.22 38.49
CA TYR A 214 5.01 -0.25 37.41
C TYR A 214 6.28 0.20 36.68
N ALA A 215 6.24 0.23 35.35
CA ALA A 215 7.37 0.57 34.48
C ALA A 215 7.51 2.09 34.30
N CYS A 216 7.87 2.80 35.36
CA CYS A 216 8.11 4.24 35.32
C CYS A 216 9.23 4.65 36.27
N HIS A 217 10.06 5.59 35.86
CA HIS A 217 11.12 6.15 36.66
C HIS A 217 10.53 6.94 37.86
N CYS A 218 11.12 6.83 39.05
CA CYS A 218 10.64 7.52 40.27
C CYS A 218 11.23 8.93 40.39
N THR A 219 10.87 9.77 39.41
CA THR A 219 11.38 11.13 39.21
C THR A 219 10.26 12.15 39.07
N THR A 220 9.20 12.01 39.86
CA THR A 220 8.17 13.06 39.95
C THR A 220 8.80 14.31 40.54
N LEU A 221 9.55 14.13 41.63
CA LEU A 221 10.31 15.16 42.33
C LEU A 221 11.59 15.48 41.55
N GLY A 222 11.89 16.77 41.40
CA GLY A 222 13.15 17.27 40.85
C GLY A 222 14.30 17.16 41.85
N GLY A 223 15.29 18.06 41.72
CA GLY A 223 16.45 18.16 42.61
C GLY A 223 16.11 18.72 44.00
N VAL A 224 15.07 18.19 44.65
CA VAL A 224 14.53 18.66 45.92
C VAL A 224 15.51 18.45 47.09
N PRO A 225 15.53 19.32 48.11
CA PRO A 225 16.44 19.24 49.25
C PRO A 225 15.85 18.47 50.45
N PHE A 226 15.03 17.45 50.22
CA PHE A 226 14.41 16.65 51.28
C PHE A 226 14.30 15.17 50.89
N MET A 227 14.16 14.30 51.88
CA MET A 227 13.95 12.87 51.71
C MET A 227 12.49 12.50 51.45
N SER A 228 12.25 11.64 50.45
CA SER A 228 10.92 11.15 50.07
C SER A 228 10.98 9.87 49.23
N GLY A 229 9.96 9.01 49.34
CA GLY A 229 9.76 7.86 48.48
C GLY A 229 9.22 8.20 47.07
N ASP A 230 9.03 9.49 46.75
CA ASP A 230 8.46 10.00 45.50
C ASP A 230 7.07 9.35 45.25
N TRP A 231 6.68 9.09 44.00
CA TRP A 231 5.37 8.55 43.68
C TRP A 231 5.19 7.14 44.20
N ALA A 232 6.27 6.36 44.32
CA ALA A 232 6.22 4.99 44.85
C ALA A 232 5.86 5.00 46.34
N GLY A 233 6.48 5.85 47.14
CA GLY A 233 6.13 6.05 48.55
C GLY A 233 4.70 6.57 48.71
N CYS A 234 4.29 7.54 47.88
CA CYS A 234 2.91 8.04 47.87
C CYS A 234 1.89 6.96 47.47
N ALA A 235 2.21 6.08 46.52
CA ALA A 235 1.35 4.96 46.13
C ALA A 235 1.17 3.98 47.30
N VAL A 236 2.24 3.72 48.07
CA VAL A 236 2.15 2.88 49.27
C VAL A 236 1.19 3.50 50.30
N GLU A 237 1.35 4.78 50.63
CA GLU A 237 0.46 5.47 51.58
C GLU A 237 -1.00 5.41 51.15
N GLU A 238 -1.28 5.65 49.87
CA GLU A 238 -2.65 5.64 49.34
C GLU A 238 -3.27 4.23 49.39
N VAL A 239 -2.50 3.18 49.07
CA VAL A 239 -2.97 1.79 49.12
C VAL A 239 -3.19 1.32 50.56
N GLU A 240 -2.30 1.67 51.49
CA GLU A 240 -2.46 1.33 52.92
C GLU A 240 -3.65 2.08 53.54
N ALA A 241 -3.94 3.31 53.09
CA ALA A 241 -5.13 4.06 53.49
C ALA A 241 -6.43 3.43 52.96
N ASP A 242 -6.43 3.00 51.70
CA ASP A 242 -7.58 2.35 51.06
C ASP A 242 -7.89 0.95 51.65
N ILE A 243 -6.87 0.25 52.14
CA ILE A 243 -6.98 -1.14 52.62
C ILE A 243 -6.35 -1.25 54.02
N PRO A 244 -7.11 -0.89 55.08
CA PRO A 244 -6.59 -0.88 56.44
C PRO A 244 -6.04 -2.24 56.88
N GLY A 245 -4.83 -2.24 57.45
CA GLY A 245 -4.14 -3.44 57.93
C GLY A 245 -3.32 -4.20 56.87
N CYS A 246 -3.29 -3.72 55.64
CA CYS A 246 -2.44 -4.25 54.57
C CYS A 246 -1.07 -3.54 54.55
N MET A 247 0.02 -4.26 54.31
CA MET A 247 1.32 -3.69 53.96
C MET A 247 1.45 -3.56 52.44
N ALA A 248 1.63 -2.35 51.90
CA ALA A 248 1.83 -2.16 50.47
C ALA A 248 3.31 -2.03 50.09
N MET A 249 3.67 -2.50 48.91
CA MET A 249 5.04 -2.48 48.37
C MET A 249 5.02 -2.17 46.88
N VAL A 250 5.91 -1.29 46.44
CA VAL A 250 6.10 -0.95 45.02
C VAL A 250 7.44 -1.49 44.54
N VAL A 251 7.47 -2.11 43.37
CA VAL A 251 8.69 -2.43 42.62
C VAL A 251 8.62 -1.81 41.23
N ILE A 252 9.77 -1.52 40.64
CA ILE A 252 9.82 -0.79 39.37
C ILE A 252 10.06 -1.77 38.22
N GLY A 253 9.24 -1.66 37.18
CA GLY A 253 9.39 -2.41 35.93
C GLY A 253 10.52 -1.86 35.06
N CYS A 254 10.76 -2.46 33.90
CA CYS A 254 11.66 -1.88 32.90
C CYS A 254 11.04 -0.60 32.35
N GLY A 255 11.52 0.55 32.83
CA GLY A 255 10.97 1.87 32.49
C GLY A 255 12.00 2.98 32.63
N ALA A 256 13.28 2.65 32.46
CA ALA A 256 14.37 3.63 32.61
C ALA A 256 14.26 4.79 31.62
N ASP A 257 13.64 4.56 30.46
CA ASP A 257 13.31 5.57 29.45
C ASP A 257 11.89 6.17 29.60
N GLN A 258 11.23 5.97 30.75
CA GLN A 258 9.85 6.39 31.00
C GLN A 258 9.78 7.40 32.15
N ASN A 259 9.47 8.65 31.87
CA ASN A 259 9.21 9.66 32.90
C ASN A 259 7.73 9.67 33.31
N PRO A 260 7.40 10.09 34.54
CA PRO A 260 6.01 10.37 34.90
C PRO A 260 5.50 11.60 34.15
N LYS A 261 4.23 11.57 33.73
CA LYS A 261 3.55 12.67 33.01
C LYS A 261 3.45 13.94 33.85
N PHE A 262 3.12 13.79 35.13
CA PHE A 262 3.07 14.90 36.08
C PHE A 262 4.36 14.92 36.88
N ARG A 263 5.04 16.07 36.91
CA ARG A 263 6.31 16.32 37.62
C ARG A 263 6.21 17.67 38.32
N GLY A 264 6.92 17.81 39.44
CA GLY A 264 6.93 19.03 40.25
C GLY A 264 7.99 18.94 41.35
N ASP A 265 8.14 20.00 42.12
CA ASP A 265 9.18 20.09 43.15
C ASP A 265 8.60 19.97 44.58
N ASP A 266 7.40 19.40 44.71
CA ASP A 266 6.70 19.19 45.98
C ASP A 266 6.03 17.80 46.06
N GLN A 267 5.78 17.35 47.28
CA GLN A 267 5.19 16.03 47.57
C GLN A 267 3.77 15.87 46.98
N GLY A 268 3.03 16.96 46.76
CA GLY A 268 1.71 16.95 46.14
C GLY A 268 1.75 16.43 44.70
N ALA A 269 2.79 16.79 43.93
CA ALA A 269 2.99 16.25 42.60
C ALA A 269 3.21 14.72 42.62
N ALA A 270 4.03 14.22 43.55
CA ALA A 270 4.26 12.78 43.75
C ALA A 270 2.97 12.04 44.13
N ARG A 271 2.10 12.66 44.94
CA ARG A 271 0.79 12.10 45.33
C ARG A 271 -0.16 11.92 44.14
N VAL A 272 -0.11 12.78 43.12
CA VAL A 272 -0.96 12.62 41.91
C VAL A 272 -0.64 11.32 41.18
N ASN A 273 0.64 11.03 40.96
CA ASN A 273 1.07 9.78 40.32
C ASN A 273 0.82 8.57 41.22
N GLY A 274 1.06 8.70 42.54
CA GLY A 274 0.75 7.66 43.53
C GLY A 274 -0.72 7.24 43.54
N LYS A 275 -1.64 8.21 43.46
CA LYS A 275 -3.10 7.97 43.33
C LYS A 275 -3.48 7.22 42.08
N ALA A 276 -2.80 7.47 40.96
CA ALA A 276 -3.05 6.74 39.72
C ALA A 276 -2.72 5.24 39.85
N VAL A 277 -1.65 4.89 40.58
CA VAL A 277 -1.31 3.51 40.91
C VAL A 277 -2.40 2.88 41.80
N ALA A 278 -2.77 3.56 42.90
CA ALA A 278 -3.80 3.08 43.81
C ALA A 278 -5.15 2.84 43.11
N ALA A 279 -5.57 3.77 42.24
CA ALA A 279 -6.78 3.62 41.43
C ALA A 279 -6.72 2.40 40.49
N GLY A 280 -5.57 2.16 39.86
CA GLY A 280 -5.33 0.98 39.03
C GLY A 280 -5.44 -0.32 39.81
N ILE A 281 -4.87 -0.37 41.02
CA ILE A 281 -4.98 -1.50 41.95
C ILE A 281 -6.43 -1.73 42.36
N GLN A 282 -7.14 -0.70 42.82
CA GLN A 282 -8.54 -0.79 43.24
C GLN A 282 -9.44 -1.32 42.14
N LYS A 283 -9.28 -0.80 40.92
CA LYS A 283 -10.02 -1.30 39.76
C LYS A 283 -9.73 -2.78 39.51
N ARG A 284 -8.47 -3.19 39.58
CA ARG A 284 -8.10 -4.59 39.36
C ARG A 284 -8.64 -5.51 40.44
N LEU A 285 -8.54 -5.14 41.72
CA LEU A 285 -9.07 -5.91 42.84
C LEU A 285 -10.59 -6.12 42.72
N LYS A 286 -11.35 -5.12 42.25
CA LYS A 286 -12.79 -5.23 41.99
C LYS A 286 -13.13 -6.23 40.88
N THR A 287 -12.27 -6.37 39.87
CA THR A 287 -12.46 -7.33 38.77
C THR A 287 -11.96 -8.75 39.09
N GLY A 288 -11.39 -8.95 40.27
CA GLY A 288 -10.83 -10.23 40.72
C GLY A 288 -9.36 -10.44 40.33
N LEU A 289 -8.70 -11.31 41.09
CA LEU A 289 -7.32 -11.78 40.86
C LEU A 289 -7.34 -13.30 40.67
N THR A 290 -6.30 -13.82 40.03
CA THR A 290 -6.11 -15.26 39.80
C THR A 290 -5.31 -15.86 40.95
N ALA A 291 -5.76 -17.00 41.50
CA ALA A 291 -5.01 -17.72 42.52
C ALA A 291 -3.67 -18.20 41.97
N VAL A 292 -2.62 -18.06 42.79
CA VAL A 292 -1.32 -18.68 42.57
C VAL A 292 -1.32 -19.98 43.37
N SER A 293 -1.07 -21.09 42.68
CA SER A 293 -1.10 -22.44 43.23
C SER A 293 0.18 -23.23 42.98
N GLY A 294 0.99 -22.83 41.99
CA GLY A 294 2.22 -23.53 41.64
C GLY A 294 3.34 -23.42 42.66
N ASN A 295 4.23 -24.41 42.68
CA ASN A 295 5.40 -24.41 43.56
C ASN A 295 6.40 -23.32 43.20
N LEU A 296 6.93 -22.65 44.22
CA LEU A 296 7.97 -21.64 44.06
C LEU A 296 9.33 -22.28 43.75
N SER A 297 9.89 -21.94 42.59
CA SER A 297 11.27 -22.17 42.20
C SER A 297 11.97 -20.85 41.88
N ALA A 298 13.29 -20.80 42.06
CA ALA A 298 14.07 -19.59 41.82
C ALA A 298 15.41 -19.92 41.15
N PHE A 299 15.76 -19.12 40.15
CA PHE A 299 17.03 -19.19 39.43
C PHE A 299 17.78 -17.87 39.53
N SER A 300 19.10 -17.94 39.41
CA SER A 300 19.98 -16.78 39.44
C SER A 300 21.21 -17.05 38.59
N GLU A 301 21.57 -16.08 37.77
CA GLU A 301 22.78 -16.09 36.96
C GLU A 301 23.38 -14.68 36.94
N GLU A 302 24.71 -14.59 36.97
CA GLU A 302 25.44 -13.33 36.85
C GLU A 302 26.26 -13.41 35.56
N ILE A 303 25.91 -12.58 34.58
CA ILE A 303 26.56 -12.56 33.27
C ILE A 303 27.47 -11.34 33.12
N LYS A 304 28.38 -11.39 32.15
CA LYS A 304 29.24 -10.27 31.78
C LYS A 304 28.70 -9.55 30.55
N LEU A 305 28.46 -8.25 30.68
CA LEU A 305 28.07 -7.39 29.56
C LEU A 305 29.25 -6.52 29.13
N PRO A 306 29.80 -6.74 27.92
CA PRO A 306 30.95 -5.98 27.44
C PRO A 306 30.60 -4.52 27.12
N LEU A 307 31.56 -3.63 27.31
CA LEU A 307 31.56 -2.27 26.81
C LEU A 307 32.04 -2.25 25.35
N ALA A 308 31.63 -1.23 24.60
CA ALA A 308 32.19 -0.95 23.29
C ALA A 308 33.68 -0.58 23.41
N THR A 309 34.36 -0.44 22.26
CA THR A 309 35.78 -0.06 22.22
C THR A 309 36.06 1.12 23.13
N LEU A 310 36.96 0.91 24.10
CA LEU A 310 37.29 1.91 25.09
C LEU A 310 38.09 3.06 24.46
N PRO A 311 37.97 4.29 24.99
CA PRO A 311 38.75 5.42 24.49
C PRO A 311 40.25 5.23 24.72
N THR A 312 41.03 5.64 23.73
CA THR A 312 42.49 5.72 23.77
C THR A 312 42.99 6.80 24.73
N VAL A 313 44.28 6.74 25.11
CA VAL A 313 44.91 7.75 25.97
C VAL A 313 44.79 9.15 25.37
N GLU A 314 44.97 9.28 24.06
CA GLU A 314 44.86 10.52 23.31
C GLU A 314 43.43 11.07 23.34
N GLU A 315 42.42 10.21 23.16
CA GLU A 315 41.01 10.61 23.28
C GLU A 315 40.66 11.05 24.70
N TRP A 316 41.20 10.39 25.73
CA TRP A 316 41.03 10.84 27.11
C TRP A 316 41.64 12.23 27.34
N LYS A 317 42.87 12.47 26.85
CA LYS A 317 43.51 13.80 26.93
C LYS A 317 42.67 14.89 26.25
N GLN A 318 42.05 14.60 25.10
CA GLN A 318 41.15 15.55 24.43
C GLN A 318 39.89 15.85 25.25
N ARG A 319 39.33 14.83 25.92
CA ARG A 319 38.11 14.98 26.73
C ARG A 319 38.34 15.78 28.02
N VAL A 320 39.55 15.81 28.57
CA VAL A 320 39.89 16.60 29.78
C VAL A 320 39.53 18.08 29.60
N GLY A 321 39.65 18.63 28.40
CA GLY A 321 39.29 20.02 28.10
C GLY A 321 37.78 20.32 28.02
N LYS A 322 36.90 19.31 28.14
CA LYS A 322 35.44 19.50 28.10
C LYS A 322 34.92 19.95 29.47
N PRO A 323 33.92 20.85 29.54
CA PRO A 323 33.34 21.26 30.81
C PRO A 323 32.50 20.15 31.45
N GLY A 324 32.29 20.25 32.77
CA GLY A 324 31.39 19.37 33.53
C GLY A 324 31.86 17.92 33.63
N ILE A 325 30.89 17.02 33.74
CA ILE A 325 31.10 15.59 34.03
C ILE A 325 32.04 14.90 33.04
N THR A 326 31.99 15.27 31.76
CA THR A 326 32.82 14.66 30.72
C THR A 326 34.30 14.93 30.97
N GLY A 327 34.68 16.18 31.31
CA GLY A 327 36.07 16.52 31.62
C GLY A 327 36.54 15.91 32.94
N TYR A 328 35.69 15.95 33.96
CA TYR A 328 35.97 15.32 35.25
C TYR A 328 36.22 13.81 35.12
N HIS A 329 35.32 13.09 34.47
CA HIS A 329 35.45 11.65 34.23
C HIS A 329 36.68 11.31 33.39
N ALA A 330 37.01 12.13 32.38
CA ALA A 330 38.21 11.96 31.59
C ALA A 330 39.49 12.14 32.41
N LYS A 331 39.55 13.17 33.26
CA LYS A 331 40.67 13.39 34.19
C LYS A 331 40.82 12.22 35.16
N LYS A 332 39.70 11.71 35.70
CA LYS A 332 39.68 10.56 36.62
C LYS A 332 40.26 9.30 35.96
N ASN A 333 39.84 8.98 34.73
CA ASN A 333 40.35 7.80 34.00
C ASN A 333 41.80 7.98 33.52
N LEU A 334 42.22 9.19 33.13
CA LEU A 334 43.61 9.45 32.79
C LEU A 334 44.52 9.22 34.00
N ASN A 335 44.12 9.71 35.18
CA ASN A 335 44.86 9.48 36.42
C ASN A 335 44.95 7.97 36.78
N ARG A 336 43.91 7.17 36.49
CA ARG A 336 43.94 5.71 36.66
C ARG A 336 44.98 5.06 35.74
N LEU A 337 44.95 5.42 34.46
CA LEU A 337 45.90 4.93 33.46
C LEU A 337 47.35 5.33 33.79
N GLU A 338 47.58 6.55 34.28
CA GLU A 338 48.90 7.02 34.75
C GLU A 338 49.43 6.23 35.95
N ARG A 339 48.54 5.70 36.80
CA ARG A 339 48.89 4.78 37.90
C ARG A 339 49.07 3.33 37.46
N GLY A 340 48.91 3.03 36.17
CA GLY A 340 49.00 1.67 35.63
C GLY A 340 47.77 0.80 35.88
N GLU A 341 46.63 1.41 36.23
CA GLU A 341 45.37 0.68 36.43
C GLU A 341 44.72 0.31 35.09
N VAL A 342 44.10 -0.86 35.02
CA VAL A 342 43.32 -1.31 33.85
C VAL A 342 41.88 -0.82 34.00
N LEU A 343 41.37 -0.10 33.00
CA LEU A 343 39.97 0.32 32.96
C LEU A 343 39.06 -0.88 32.68
N THR A 344 37.90 -0.95 33.33
CA THR A 344 36.94 -2.02 33.08
C THR A 344 36.41 -1.97 31.64
N ASP A 345 36.31 -3.13 30.99
CA ASP A 345 35.76 -3.29 29.65
C ASP A 345 34.41 -4.03 29.66
N GLN A 346 33.85 -4.29 30.85
CA GLN A 346 32.59 -5.00 31.04
C GLN A 346 31.95 -4.70 32.40
N ILE A 347 30.68 -5.06 32.56
CA ILE A 347 29.95 -5.03 33.84
C ILE A 347 29.44 -6.42 34.22
N GLU A 348 29.34 -6.68 35.53
CA GLU A 348 28.61 -7.83 36.07
C GLU A 348 27.11 -7.51 36.10
N TYR A 349 26.29 -8.42 35.60
CA TYR A 349 24.86 -8.20 35.42
C TYR A 349 24.03 -9.35 35.97
N PRO A 350 23.30 -9.16 37.09
CA PRO A 350 22.48 -10.21 37.68
C PRO A 350 21.13 -10.34 36.96
N ILE A 351 20.75 -11.58 36.67
CA ILE A 351 19.43 -11.98 36.18
C ILE A 351 18.89 -13.05 37.13
N LYS A 352 17.69 -12.81 37.67
CA LYS A 352 16.99 -13.80 38.50
C LYS A 352 15.56 -14.01 38.02
N THR A 353 15.06 -15.23 38.16
CA THR A 353 13.63 -15.54 37.93
C THR A 353 13.05 -16.29 39.11
N TRP A 354 11.82 -15.96 39.49
CA TRP A 354 11.01 -16.73 40.43
C TRP A 354 9.76 -17.23 39.71
N SER A 355 9.50 -18.53 39.72
CA SER A 355 8.33 -19.13 39.09
C SER A 355 7.47 -19.85 40.12
N PHE A 356 6.17 -19.59 40.09
CA PHE A 356 5.17 -20.29 40.89
C PHE A 356 4.43 -21.29 40.00
N GLY A 357 5.04 -22.44 39.74
CA GLY A 357 4.60 -23.39 38.72
C GLY A 357 4.32 -22.67 37.39
N ASP A 358 3.13 -22.87 36.83
CA ASP A 358 2.66 -22.28 35.57
C ASP A 358 1.72 -21.06 35.77
N ASP A 359 1.62 -20.56 37.00
CA ASP A 359 0.64 -19.53 37.37
C ASP A 359 1.21 -18.11 37.23
N LEU A 360 2.48 -17.92 37.59
CA LEU A 360 3.19 -16.64 37.58
C LEU A 360 4.70 -16.88 37.47
N ALA A 361 5.37 -16.17 36.57
CA ALA A 361 6.82 -16.03 36.57
C ALA A 361 7.21 -14.56 36.76
N MET A 362 8.14 -14.28 37.68
CA MET A 362 8.69 -12.96 37.93
C MET A 362 10.15 -12.94 37.46
N VAL A 363 10.50 -11.96 36.64
CA VAL A 363 11.87 -11.71 36.16
C VAL A 363 12.41 -10.48 36.87
N PHE A 364 13.66 -10.56 37.33
CA PHE A 364 14.35 -9.47 38.03
C PHE A 364 15.66 -9.17 37.33
N LEU A 365 15.72 -7.98 36.71
CA LEU A 365 16.86 -7.50 35.95
C LEU A 365 17.61 -6.41 36.74
N GLY A 366 18.94 -6.49 36.74
CA GLY A 366 19.80 -5.43 37.26
C GLY A 366 19.77 -4.16 36.39
N GLY A 367 20.22 -3.04 36.95
CA GLY A 367 20.38 -1.79 36.21
C GLY A 367 19.09 -1.02 35.95
N GLU A 368 19.23 0.10 35.26
CA GLU A 368 18.11 0.93 34.79
C GLU A 368 17.72 0.44 33.39
N VAL A 369 16.83 -0.55 33.36
CA VAL A 369 16.47 -1.26 32.12
C VAL A 369 15.36 -0.53 31.37
N VAL A 370 15.55 -0.32 30.07
CA VAL A 370 14.56 0.31 29.19
C VAL A 370 13.38 -0.61 28.89
N VAL A 371 12.24 -0.02 28.52
CA VAL A 371 10.95 -0.70 28.39
C VAL A 371 10.91 -1.88 27.40
N ASP A 372 11.75 -1.85 26.38
CA ASP A 372 11.83 -2.86 25.31
C ASP A 372 11.99 -4.28 25.86
N TYR A 373 12.78 -4.45 26.94
CA TYR A 373 12.99 -5.75 27.57
C TYR A 373 11.70 -6.31 28.15
N SER A 374 10.87 -5.48 28.80
CA SER A 374 9.58 -5.93 29.34
C SER A 374 8.68 -6.43 28.20
N LEU A 375 8.57 -5.65 27.13
CA LEU A 375 7.75 -5.99 25.97
C LEU A 375 8.25 -7.25 25.26
N ALA A 376 9.55 -7.37 25.03
CA ALA A 376 10.17 -8.52 24.38
C ALA A 376 10.01 -9.82 25.21
N ILE A 377 10.19 -9.75 26.54
CA ILE A 377 10.02 -10.90 27.43
C ILE A 377 8.56 -11.33 27.46
N LYS A 378 7.61 -10.40 27.64
CA LYS A 378 6.17 -10.70 27.63
C LYS A 378 5.71 -11.26 26.28
N GLN A 379 6.26 -10.77 25.17
CA GLN A 379 5.96 -11.31 23.85
C GLN A 379 6.45 -12.75 23.68
N ARG A 380 7.65 -13.09 24.20
CA ARG A 380 8.22 -14.44 24.12
C ARG A 380 7.56 -15.43 25.07
N HIS A 381 7.15 -14.97 26.25
CA HIS A 381 6.76 -15.82 27.39
C HIS A 381 5.34 -15.54 27.92
N GLY A 382 4.52 -14.84 27.15
CA GLY A 382 3.10 -14.65 27.41
C GLY A 382 2.77 -13.71 28.58
N ALA A 383 1.47 -13.51 28.78
CA ALA A 383 0.92 -12.53 29.74
C ALA A 383 1.10 -12.92 31.22
N LYS A 384 1.60 -14.14 31.52
CA LYS A 384 1.83 -14.60 32.89
C LYS A 384 3.20 -14.22 33.46
N VAL A 385 3.96 -13.39 32.75
CA VAL A 385 5.31 -12.95 33.15
C VAL A 385 5.30 -11.51 33.65
N TRP A 386 5.81 -11.31 34.85
CA TRP A 386 6.02 -10.01 35.49
C TRP A 386 7.50 -9.65 35.45
N VAL A 387 7.86 -8.64 34.68
CA VAL A 387 9.25 -8.17 34.54
C VAL A 387 9.53 -6.98 35.46
N ASN A 388 10.63 -7.05 36.20
CA ASN A 388 11.12 -6.02 37.13
C ASN A 388 12.53 -5.58 36.76
N SER A 389 12.86 -4.34 37.06
CA SER A 389 14.17 -3.73 36.89
C SER A 389 14.72 -3.24 38.24
N TYR A 390 15.87 -2.57 38.24
CA TYR A 390 16.52 -2.01 39.44
C TYR A 390 16.75 -3.07 40.55
N ALA A 391 16.97 -4.32 40.17
CA ALA A 391 17.03 -5.45 41.08
C ALA A 391 18.46 -5.96 41.31
N ASN A 392 18.84 -6.14 42.58
CA ASN A 392 20.09 -6.71 43.09
C ASN A 392 21.39 -5.92 42.78
N HIS A 393 21.46 -5.25 41.65
CA HIS A 393 22.58 -4.39 41.28
C HIS A 393 22.08 -3.32 40.30
N VAL A 394 22.39 -2.04 40.55
CA VAL A 394 22.14 -0.95 39.59
C VAL A 394 23.47 -0.39 39.06
N PRO A 395 24.15 -1.08 38.12
CA PRO A 395 25.46 -0.66 37.62
C PRO A 395 25.40 0.56 36.69
N CYS A 396 24.37 0.64 35.84
CA CYS A 396 24.14 1.70 34.85
C CYS A 396 22.79 1.49 34.16
N TYR A 397 22.52 2.31 33.13
CA TYR A 397 21.45 2.07 32.16
C TYR A 397 21.71 0.82 31.33
N ILE A 398 20.66 0.07 31.06
CA ILE A 398 20.68 -1.15 30.23
C ILE A 398 19.83 -0.89 28.98
N PRO A 399 20.44 -0.42 27.88
CA PRO A 399 19.76 -0.10 26.65
C PRO A 399 19.44 -1.38 25.85
N SER A 400 18.31 -1.38 25.15
CA SER A 400 18.03 -2.35 24.08
C SER A 400 18.90 -2.07 22.85
N GLU A 401 18.92 -2.97 21.86
CA GLU A 401 19.62 -2.69 20.59
C GLU A 401 19.08 -1.41 19.94
N ARG A 402 17.75 -1.22 19.98
CA ARG A 402 17.11 0.02 19.51
C ARG A 402 17.68 1.24 20.23
N VAL A 403 17.74 1.22 21.57
CA VAL A 403 18.23 2.37 22.36
C VAL A 403 19.74 2.59 22.19
N LEU A 404 20.54 1.54 22.03
CA LEU A 404 21.96 1.64 21.70
C LEU A 404 22.19 2.34 20.35
N GLN A 405 21.44 1.93 19.33
CA GLN A 405 21.50 2.49 17.98
C GLN A 405 21.05 3.95 17.95
N GLU A 406 19.95 4.28 18.62
CA GLU A 406 19.49 5.66 18.80
C GLU A 406 20.51 6.53 19.55
N GLY A 407 21.31 5.94 20.43
CA GLY A 407 22.25 6.65 21.30
C GLY A 407 21.56 7.51 22.37
N GLY A 408 22.00 8.75 22.54
CA GLY A 408 21.44 9.65 23.57
C GLY A 408 21.82 9.25 25.00
N TYR A 409 20.98 9.64 25.97
CA TYR A 409 21.30 9.54 27.40
C TYR A 409 21.47 8.08 27.86
N GLU A 410 20.42 7.27 27.73
CA GLU A 410 20.41 5.87 28.19
C GLU A 410 21.33 4.97 27.37
N GLY A 411 21.45 5.23 26.06
CA GLY A 411 22.24 4.41 25.15
C GLY A 411 23.74 4.66 25.22
N LYS A 412 24.17 5.91 25.50
CA LYS A 412 25.60 6.29 25.43
C LYS A 412 26.05 7.20 26.58
N ASN A 413 25.35 8.31 26.82
CA ASN A 413 25.93 9.42 27.58
C ASN A 413 25.88 9.21 29.09
N ALA A 414 24.96 8.41 29.62
CA ALA A 414 24.77 8.27 31.07
C ALA A 414 25.94 7.57 31.77
N MET A 415 26.75 6.81 31.03
CA MET A 415 27.84 5.97 31.57
C MET A 415 28.87 6.74 32.40
N VAL A 416 29.09 8.02 32.09
CA VAL A 416 30.02 8.89 32.82
C VAL A 416 29.61 9.10 34.29
N TRP A 417 28.31 9.07 34.58
CA TRP A 417 27.78 9.21 35.95
C TRP A 417 28.03 7.96 36.79
N TYR A 418 28.03 6.80 36.14
CA TYR A 418 28.33 5.50 36.75
C TYR A 418 29.83 5.16 36.75
N ASP A 419 30.68 6.10 36.29
CA ASP A 419 32.13 5.92 36.21
C ASP A 419 32.56 4.75 35.30
N LEU A 420 31.81 4.54 34.21
CA LEU A 420 32.12 3.57 33.17
C LEU A 420 32.86 4.23 32.00
N PRO A 421 33.98 3.64 31.52
CA PRO A 421 34.87 4.26 30.54
C PRO A 421 34.28 4.36 29.11
N GLY A 422 33.19 3.64 28.83
CA GLY A 422 32.50 3.65 27.54
C GLY A 422 31.06 3.14 27.62
N PRO A 423 30.29 3.23 26.52
CA PRO A 423 28.96 2.65 26.40
C PRO A 423 29.00 1.12 26.34
N LEU A 424 27.86 0.47 26.59
CA LEU A 424 27.70 -0.98 26.40
C LEU A 424 27.81 -1.35 24.91
N ALA A 425 28.36 -2.54 24.62
CA ALA A 425 28.50 -3.04 23.25
C ALA A 425 27.18 -3.63 22.71
N PRO A 426 26.94 -3.59 21.39
CA PRO A 426 25.82 -4.29 20.75
C PRO A 426 25.81 -5.79 21.05
N GLY A 427 24.62 -6.39 21.01
CA GLY A 427 24.35 -7.79 21.31
C GLY A 427 23.96 -8.08 22.77
N LEU A 428 23.91 -7.09 23.67
CA LEU A 428 23.54 -7.31 25.07
C LEU A 428 22.07 -7.72 25.24
N GLU A 429 21.18 -7.21 24.39
CA GLU A 429 19.75 -7.47 24.51
C GLU A 429 19.47 -8.95 24.29
N LYS A 430 20.02 -9.50 23.20
CA LYS A 430 19.95 -10.93 22.92
C LYS A 430 20.50 -11.77 24.08
N LYS A 431 21.67 -11.42 24.63
CA LYS A 431 22.28 -12.17 25.76
C LYS A 431 21.35 -12.21 26.97
N ILE A 432 20.78 -11.08 27.37
CA ILE A 432 19.87 -11.01 28.52
C ILE A 432 18.60 -11.81 28.24
N LEU A 433 17.99 -11.63 27.06
CA LEU A 433 16.75 -12.32 26.71
C LEU A 433 16.93 -13.85 26.58
N ASP A 434 18.10 -14.30 26.14
CA ASP A 434 18.43 -15.73 26.05
C ASP A 434 18.52 -16.36 27.45
N VAL A 435 19.21 -15.70 28.39
CA VAL A 435 19.29 -16.15 29.79
C VAL A 435 17.91 -16.18 30.45
N VAL A 436 17.11 -15.12 30.27
CA VAL A 436 15.73 -15.10 30.78
C VAL A 436 14.92 -16.27 30.22
N SER A 437 15.06 -16.57 28.92
CA SER A 437 14.36 -17.67 28.28
C SER A 437 14.81 -19.05 28.75
N GLN A 438 16.06 -19.20 29.21
CA GLN A 438 16.56 -20.43 29.81
C GLN A 438 16.07 -20.64 31.25
N GLN A 439 15.82 -19.55 31.99
CA GLN A 439 15.39 -19.58 33.38
C GLN A 439 13.86 -19.64 33.58
N ILE A 440 13.07 -19.32 32.55
CA ILE A 440 11.60 -19.41 32.59
C ILE A 440 11.15 -20.81 32.11
N PRO A 441 10.21 -21.48 32.79
CA PRO A 441 9.67 -22.77 32.34
C PRO A 441 9.03 -22.71 30.94
N ASP A 442 9.20 -23.77 30.15
CA ASP A 442 8.69 -23.86 28.76
C ASP A 442 7.18 -23.66 28.65
N SER A 443 6.42 -23.94 29.71
CA SER A 443 4.97 -23.71 29.80
C SER A 443 4.55 -22.25 29.66
N PHE A 444 5.47 -21.31 29.87
CA PHE A 444 5.23 -19.88 29.67
C PHE A 444 5.49 -19.43 28.24
N LYS A 445 6.19 -20.20 27.40
CA LYS A 445 6.40 -19.78 26.00
C LYS A 445 5.06 -19.41 25.37
N ALA A 446 4.98 -18.20 24.81
CA ALA A 446 3.75 -17.69 24.22
C ALA A 446 3.29 -18.69 23.15
N VAL A 447 2.18 -19.37 23.41
CA VAL A 447 1.53 -20.17 22.38
C VAL A 447 0.83 -19.17 21.48
N ASP A 448 1.25 -19.11 20.21
CA ASP A 448 0.49 -18.34 19.22
C ASP A 448 -0.97 -18.80 19.29
N ASP A 449 -1.91 -17.87 19.48
CA ASP A 449 -3.33 -18.19 19.45
C ASP A 449 -3.73 -18.54 18.02
N VAL A 450 -3.61 -19.84 17.72
CA VAL A 450 -3.93 -20.41 16.42
C VAL A 450 -5.38 -20.88 16.31
N SER A 451 -6.19 -20.66 17.35
CA SER A 451 -7.59 -21.11 17.40
C SER A 451 -8.43 -20.53 16.26
N ARG A 452 -8.08 -19.32 15.82
CA ARG A 452 -8.75 -18.57 14.75
C ARG A 452 -7.88 -18.37 13.51
N THR A 453 -6.84 -19.20 13.34
CA THR A 453 -5.97 -19.26 12.16
C THR A 453 -5.81 -20.69 11.61
N GLY A 454 -6.80 -21.55 11.86
CA GLY A 454 -6.79 -22.94 11.38
C GLY A 454 -5.60 -23.76 11.89
N GLY A 455 -5.10 -23.46 13.11
CA GLY A 455 -3.94 -24.13 13.67
C GLY A 455 -2.59 -23.66 13.13
N LYS A 456 -2.55 -22.66 12.24
CA LYS A 456 -1.31 -22.15 11.63
C LYS A 456 -0.76 -20.96 12.42
N ARG A 457 0.42 -21.13 13.02
CA ARG A 457 1.16 -20.03 13.66
C ARG A 457 1.88 -19.16 12.62
N PRO A 458 2.14 -17.87 12.91
CA PRO A 458 3.11 -17.10 12.15
C PRO A 458 4.52 -17.72 12.27
N LEU A 459 5.31 -17.59 11.21
CA LEU A 459 6.71 -18.04 11.16
C LEU A 459 7.66 -16.86 11.41
N THR A 460 8.88 -17.14 11.86
CA THR A 460 9.96 -16.13 11.86
C THR A 460 10.39 -15.80 10.41
N PRO A 461 11.10 -14.68 10.15
CA PRO A 461 11.57 -14.36 8.81
C PRO A 461 12.43 -15.47 8.19
N ALA A 462 13.35 -16.07 8.96
CA ALA A 462 14.18 -17.18 8.48
C ALA A 462 13.36 -18.45 8.18
N GLU A 463 12.40 -18.80 9.06
CA GLU A 463 11.48 -19.91 8.80
C GLU A 463 10.62 -19.65 7.55
N SER A 464 10.12 -18.43 7.36
CA SER A 464 9.32 -18.05 6.19
C SER A 464 10.12 -18.15 4.89
N ILE A 465 11.36 -17.65 4.88
CA ILE A 465 12.28 -17.82 3.73
C ILE A 465 12.53 -19.29 3.44
N SER A 466 12.70 -20.14 4.45
CA SER A 466 12.87 -21.59 4.22
C SER A 466 11.65 -22.28 3.61
N ARG A 467 10.49 -21.61 3.60
CA ARG A 467 9.24 -22.06 2.95
C ARG A 467 9.04 -21.51 1.55
N MET A 468 9.92 -20.61 1.10
CA MET A 468 9.89 -20.02 -0.23
C MET A 468 10.65 -20.87 -1.24
N ASN A 469 10.11 -21.00 -2.45
CA ASN A 469 10.71 -21.73 -3.56
C ASN A 469 10.88 -20.80 -4.76
N LEU A 470 12.13 -20.65 -5.21
CA LEU A 470 12.55 -19.94 -6.42
C LEU A 470 13.61 -20.79 -7.16
N THR A 471 14.26 -20.27 -8.19
CA THR A 471 15.32 -20.99 -8.92
C THR A 471 16.64 -20.96 -8.15
N ASP A 472 17.49 -21.98 -8.31
CA ASP A 472 18.70 -22.19 -7.49
C ASP A 472 19.83 -21.17 -7.72
N ASP A 473 19.73 -20.40 -8.81
CA ASP A 473 20.63 -19.30 -9.21
C ASP A 473 20.33 -17.98 -8.49
N LEU A 474 19.18 -17.88 -7.83
CA LEU A 474 18.74 -16.73 -7.07
C LEU A 474 18.75 -17.01 -5.55
N LYS A 475 18.82 -15.95 -4.76
CA LYS A 475 18.68 -16.01 -3.29
C LYS A 475 17.63 -15.01 -2.81
N VAL A 476 17.04 -15.30 -1.65
CA VAL A 476 16.09 -14.42 -0.94
C VAL A 476 16.69 -14.01 0.40
N GLU A 477 16.72 -12.71 0.67
CA GLU A 477 17.26 -12.13 1.90
C GLU A 477 16.23 -11.18 2.53
N VAL A 478 16.24 -11.06 3.86
CA VAL A 478 15.40 -10.07 4.55
C VAL A 478 16.07 -8.71 4.45
N VAL A 479 15.35 -7.71 3.95
CA VAL A 479 15.76 -6.29 3.95
C VAL A 479 15.30 -5.61 5.24
N ALA A 480 14.04 -5.83 5.60
CA ALA A 480 13.44 -5.37 6.85
C ALA A 480 12.30 -6.31 7.24
N ALA A 481 12.08 -6.48 8.54
CA ALA A 481 10.97 -7.24 9.11
C ALA A 481 10.46 -6.55 10.38
N GLU A 482 9.41 -7.08 11.00
CA GLU A 482 8.96 -6.62 12.30
C GLU A 482 10.12 -6.59 13.35
N PRO A 483 10.23 -5.54 14.19
CA PRO A 483 9.32 -4.40 14.36
C PRO A 483 9.60 -3.18 13.46
N LEU A 484 10.62 -3.21 12.59
CA LEU A 484 10.99 -2.07 11.74
C LEU A 484 9.86 -1.71 10.77
N VAL A 485 9.25 -2.73 10.17
CA VAL A 485 8.10 -2.62 9.26
C VAL A 485 6.94 -3.49 9.73
N VAL A 486 5.73 -2.97 9.59
CA VAL A 486 4.46 -3.62 9.92
C VAL A 486 3.44 -3.28 8.85
N ASP A 487 2.73 -4.27 8.29
CA ASP A 487 1.78 -4.08 7.19
C ASP A 487 2.30 -3.23 6.01
N PRO A 488 3.53 -3.44 5.52
CA PRO A 488 4.03 -2.64 4.41
C PRO A 488 3.23 -2.97 3.14
N VAL A 489 2.83 -1.93 2.40
CA VAL A 489 2.06 -2.09 1.15
C VAL A 489 2.73 -1.43 -0.06
N ALA A 490 3.61 -0.45 0.18
CA ALA A 490 4.37 0.20 -0.88
C ALA A 490 5.71 0.74 -0.34
N VAL A 491 6.73 0.72 -1.19
CA VAL A 491 8.04 1.32 -0.91
C VAL A 491 8.54 2.21 -2.03
N ASP A 492 9.42 3.15 -1.69
CA ASP A 492 10.20 3.94 -2.64
C ASP A 492 11.60 4.27 -2.10
N PHE A 493 12.56 4.55 -2.98
CA PHE A 493 13.93 4.89 -2.60
C PHE A 493 14.16 6.40 -2.65
N GLY A 494 14.66 6.95 -1.56
CA GLY A 494 15.10 8.33 -1.51
C GLY A 494 16.46 8.53 -2.18
N PRO A 495 16.74 9.71 -2.75
CA PRO A 495 18.06 10.03 -3.28
C PRO A 495 19.11 10.16 -2.18
N ASP A 496 18.72 10.13 -0.89
CA ASP A 496 19.61 10.06 0.27
C ASP A 496 19.87 8.62 0.75
N GLY A 497 19.51 7.61 -0.05
CA GLY A 497 19.72 6.18 0.26
C GLY A 497 18.67 5.57 1.19
N LYS A 498 17.72 6.34 1.72
CA LYS A 498 16.66 5.84 2.61
C LYS A 498 15.61 5.04 1.85
N LEU A 499 15.09 3.99 2.48
CA LEU A 499 13.94 3.24 1.98
C LEU A 499 12.67 3.75 2.65
N TRP A 500 11.81 4.42 1.89
CA TRP A 500 10.52 4.92 2.33
C TRP A 500 9.47 3.81 2.25
N VAL A 501 8.66 3.67 3.29
CA VAL A 501 7.68 2.59 3.45
C VAL A 501 6.35 3.17 3.87
N VAL A 502 5.28 2.76 3.19
CA VAL A 502 3.90 2.96 3.61
C VAL A 502 3.37 1.71 4.28
N GLU A 503 2.80 1.89 5.46
CA GLU A 503 2.19 0.86 6.29
C GLU A 503 0.67 1.06 6.37
N MET A 504 -0.11 0.04 6.01
CA MET A 504 -1.59 0.07 6.06
C MET A 504 -2.13 -0.64 7.31
N ARG A 505 -1.72 -0.17 8.50
CA ARG A 505 -2.07 -0.79 9.80
C ARG A 505 -3.57 -0.79 10.12
N ASP A 506 -4.31 0.12 9.49
CA ASP A 506 -5.76 0.24 9.63
C ASP A 506 -6.54 -0.76 8.77
N TYR A 507 -5.89 -1.54 7.91
CA TYR A 507 -6.55 -2.64 7.20
C TYR A 507 -7.05 -3.75 8.17
N PRO A 508 -8.25 -4.34 7.97
CA PRO A 508 -9.20 -4.09 6.88
C PRO A 508 -10.26 -3.01 7.16
N ALA A 509 -10.46 -2.58 8.40
CA ALA A 509 -11.67 -1.87 8.80
C ALA A 509 -11.44 -0.62 9.69
N GLY A 510 -10.20 -0.17 9.86
CA GLY A 510 -9.81 0.87 10.82
C GLY A 510 -9.17 0.28 12.07
N MET A 511 -8.47 1.13 12.84
CA MET A 511 -7.83 0.77 14.12
C MET A 511 -8.84 0.37 15.22
N ASP A 512 -10.10 0.78 15.09
CA ASP A 512 -11.20 0.50 16.00
C ASP A 512 -12.32 -0.34 15.36
N GLY A 513 -12.07 -0.86 14.14
CA GLY A 513 -13.08 -1.54 13.32
C GLY A 513 -14.14 -0.62 12.70
N ASN A 514 -14.06 0.71 12.92
CA ASN A 514 -14.99 1.73 12.44
C ASN A 514 -14.26 2.84 11.68
N TYR A 515 -13.35 2.46 10.79
CA TYR A 515 -12.66 3.34 9.85
C TYR A 515 -11.69 4.35 10.50
N LYS A 516 -11.36 4.22 11.80
CA LYS A 516 -10.34 5.07 12.42
C LYS A 516 -8.99 4.91 11.71
N PRO A 517 -8.42 6.00 11.16
CA PRO A 517 -7.13 5.96 10.47
C PRO A 517 -6.00 5.45 11.36
N GLY A 518 -5.07 4.71 10.77
CA GLY A 518 -3.91 4.14 11.46
C GLY A 518 -2.69 3.93 10.57
N GLY A 519 -2.79 4.30 9.29
CA GLY A 519 -1.69 4.20 8.36
C GLY A 519 -0.53 5.12 8.72
N VAL A 520 0.67 4.68 8.35
CA VAL A 520 1.94 5.31 8.71
C VAL A 520 2.84 5.37 7.48
N VAL A 521 3.62 6.44 7.36
CA VAL A 521 4.79 6.52 6.49
C VAL A 521 6.03 6.50 7.38
N LYS A 522 6.96 5.62 7.06
CA LYS A 522 8.29 5.56 7.66
C LYS A 522 9.35 5.73 6.60
N TYR A 523 10.55 6.09 7.03
CA TYR A 523 11.76 5.77 6.28
C TYR A 523 12.64 4.86 7.12
N LEU A 524 13.36 3.99 6.42
CA LEU A 524 14.33 3.08 6.99
C LEU A 524 15.73 3.55 6.63
N GLU A 525 16.66 3.35 7.56
CA GLU A 525 18.09 3.64 7.38
C GLU A 525 18.91 2.35 7.57
N ASP A 526 19.77 2.06 6.60
CA ASP A 526 20.82 1.03 6.67
C ASP A 526 22.08 1.72 7.21
N LEU A 527 22.34 1.52 8.51
CA LEU A 527 23.37 2.28 9.24
C LEU A 527 24.76 1.68 9.05
N ASN A 528 24.83 0.37 8.78
CA ASN A 528 26.07 -0.36 8.59
C ASN A 528 26.40 -0.64 7.10
N GLN A 529 25.48 -0.30 6.19
CA GLN A 529 25.58 -0.45 4.75
C GLN A 529 25.73 -1.92 4.29
N ASP A 530 25.15 -2.87 5.04
CA ASP A 530 25.15 -4.30 4.71
C ASP A 530 23.97 -4.73 3.82
N GLY A 531 23.08 -3.79 3.50
CA GLY A 531 21.87 -4.00 2.72
C GLY A 531 20.66 -4.45 3.56
N ARG A 532 20.79 -4.59 4.88
CA ARG A 532 19.68 -4.80 5.81
C ARG A 532 19.47 -3.52 6.60
N TYR A 533 18.23 -3.09 6.68
CA TYR A 533 17.92 -1.82 7.36
C TYR A 533 17.90 -2.03 8.87
N ASP A 534 18.53 -1.12 9.61
CA ASP A 534 18.73 -1.23 11.06
C ASP A 534 17.73 -0.36 11.85
N LYS A 535 17.35 0.78 11.26
CA LYS A 535 16.56 1.81 11.96
C LYS A 535 15.33 2.18 11.15
N ALA A 536 14.23 2.37 11.85
CA ALA A 536 12.98 2.89 11.30
C ALA A 536 12.61 4.20 11.99
N THR A 537 12.29 5.23 11.22
CA THR A 537 11.78 6.50 11.75
C THR A 537 10.36 6.72 11.24
N VAL A 538 9.43 6.97 12.16
CA VAL A 538 8.05 7.34 11.82
C VAL A 538 8.03 8.80 11.35
N PHE A 539 7.77 8.99 10.07
CA PHE A 539 7.76 10.30 9.42
C PHE A 539 6.39 10.97 9.48
N LEU A 540 5.32 10.19 9.22
CA LEU A 540 3.93 10.66 9.24
C LEU A 540 2.99 9.55 9.70
N GLU A 541 1.99 9.86 10.51
CA GLU A 541 1.04 8.90 11.08
C GLU A 541 -0.41 9.40 10.99
N GLY A 542 -1.37 8.50 11.24
CA GLY A 542 -2.81 8.85 11.22
C GLY A 542 -3.40 8.95 9.81
N LEU A 543 -2.76 8.31 8.82
CA LEU A 543 -3.23 8.29 7.43
C LEU A 543 -4.34 7.26 7.25
N ALA A 544 -5.34 7.58 6.42
CA ALA A 544 -6.45 6.68 6.16
C ALA A 544 -6.12 5.74 4.99
N PHE A 545 -5.95 4.46 5.28
CA PHE A 545 -5.70 3.39 4.30
C PHE A 545 -4.69 3.81 3.20
N PRO A 546 -3.46 4.20 3.55
CA PRO A 546 -2.50 4.66 2.57
C PRO A 546 -2.02 3.50 1.69
N THR A 547 -1.81 3.77 0.40
CA THR A 547 -1.63 2.73 -0.65
C THR A 547 -0.40 2.95 -1.52
N GLY A 548 0.30 4.08 -1.38
CA GLY A 548 1.43 4.41 -2.24
C GLY A 548 2.26 5.55 -1.68
N VAL A 549 3.56 5.52 -1.95
CA VAL A 549 4.53 6.56 -1.63
C VAL A 549 5.45 6.78 -2.82
N MET A 550 5.84 8.03 -3.02
CA MET A 550 6.91 8.41 -3.93
C MET A 550 7.72 9.53 -3.30
N VAL A 551 9.04 9.41 -3.28
CA VAL A 551 9.93 10.46 -2.78
C VAL A 551 9.86 11.66 -3.72
N TRP A 552 9.72 12.85 -3.15
CA TRP A 552 9.64 14.10 -3.89
C TRP A 552 10.30 15.23 -3.11
N LYS A 553 11.32 15.88 -3.71
CA LYS A 553 12.14 16.91 -3.06
C LYS A 553 12.74 16.43 -1.72
N GLN A 554 12.37 17.08 -0.62
CA GLN A 554 12.83 16.78 0.74
C GLN A 554 11.86 15.89 1.53
N GLY A 555 10.81 15.38 0.88
CA GLY A 555 9.76 14.62 1.53
C GLY A 555 9.14 13.59 0.60
N VAL A 556 7.83 13.38 0.72
CA VAL A 556 7.09 12.34 -0.01
C VAL A 556 5.72 12.79 -0.49
N LEU A 557 5.33 12.25 -1.65
CA LEU A 557 3.94 12.18 -2.09
C LEU A 557 3.32 10.88 -1.57
N VAL A 558 2.13 10.95 -0.99
CA VAL A 558 1.45 9.80 -0.37
C VAL A 558 0.01 9.68 -0.87
N CYS A 559 -0.34 8.49 -1.34
CA CYS A 559 -1.72 8.14 -1.69
C CYS A 559 -2.50 7.75 -0.43
N THR A 560 -3.48 8.57 -0.03
CA THR A 560 -4.35 8.33 1.14
C THR A 560 -5.76 8.85 0.84
N ALA A 561 -6.52 8.07 0.07
CA ALA A 561 -7.82 8.52 -0.45
C ALA A 561 -8.74 9.02 0.69
N PRO A 562 -9.38 10.20 0.53
CA PRO A 562 -9.70 10.85 -0.75
C PRO A 562 -8.58 11.74 -1.32
N ASP A 563 -7.41 11.80 -0.68
CA ASP A 563 -6.34 12.74 -0.99
C ASP A 563 -5.09 12.05 -1.57
N VAL A 564 -4.31 12.81 -2.35
CA VAL A 564 -2.87 12.61 -2.50
C VAL A 564 -2.20 13.82 -1.86
N ILE A 565 -1.35 13.56 -0.86
CA ILE A 565 -0.70 14.60 -0.07
C ILE A 565 0.79 14.67 -0.37
N TYR A 566 1.36 15.86 -0.22
CA TYR A 566 2.79 16.08 -0.09
C TYR A 566 3.11 16.33 1.39
N ALA A 567 4.10 15.64 1.92
CA ALA A 567 4.58 15.81 3.28
C ALA A 567 6.11 15.98 3.30
N GLU A 568 6.62 16.90 4.11
CA GLU A 568 8.02 17.31 4.14
C GLU A 568 8.46 17.57 5.59
N ASP A 569 9.71 17.21 5.90
CA ASP A 569 10.41 17.60 7.13
C ASP A 569 11.39 18.73 6.80
N THR A 570 11.08 19.94 7.24
CA THR A 570 11.92 21.14 7.09
C THR A 570 12.82 21.40 8.29
N THR A 571 12.61 20.66 9.39
CA THR A 571 13.32 20.85 10.66
C THR A 571 14.48 19.88 10.85
N GLY A 572 14.47 18.75 10.15
CA GLY A 572 15.45 17.68 10.23
C GLY A 572 15.27 16.76 11.45
N ASP A 573 14.11 16.79 12.12
CA ASP A 573 13.82 15.93 13.27
C ASP A 573 13.28 14.54 12.88
N GLY A 574 13.13 14.29 11.58
CA GLY A 574 12.63 13.05 11.01
C GLY A 574 11.11 12.97 10.93
N LYS A 575 10.37 14.06 11.22
CA LYS A 575 8.91 14.11 11.18
C LYS A 575 8.43 15.19 10.22
N ALA A 576 7.33 14.91 9.52
CA ALA A 576 6.73 15.91 8.66
C ALA A 576 6.11 17.06 9.47
N ASP A 577 6.63 18.27 9.31
CA ASP A 577 6.02 19.51 9.82
C ASP A 577 5.13 20.18 8.76
N ILE A 578 5.35 19.87 7.47
CA ILE A 578 4.50 20.31 6.37
C ILE A 578 3.66 19.16 5.85
N GLN A 579 2.35 19.40 5.71
CA GLN A 579 1.43 18.52 5.00
C GLN A 579 0.49 19.34 4.10
N LYS A 580 0.52 19.06 2.80
CA LYS A 580 -0.27 19.76 1.78
C LYS A 580 -1.07 18.77 0.94
N LYS A 581 -2.36 19.03 0.75
CA LYS A 581 -3.18 18.27 -0.20
C LYS A 581 -2.82 18.72 -1.61
N ILE A 582 -2.28 17.81 -2.43
CA ILE A 582 -1.94 18.09 -3.82
C ILE A 582 -3.14 17.76 -4.71
N LEU A 583 -3.79 16.63 -4.45
CA LEU A 583 -5.02 16.21 -5.12
C LEU A 583 -6.05 15.77 -4.08
N THR A 584 -7.34 15.96 -4.36
CA THR A 584 -8.47 15.48 -3.56
C THR A 584 -9.61 15.00 -4.47
N GLY A 585 -10.54 14.20 -3.94
CA GLY A 585 -11.77 13.79 -4.65
C GLY A 585 -11.80 12.33 -5.08
N PHE A 586 -10.83 11.52 -4.65
CA PHE A 586 -10.81 10.07 -4.92
C PHE A 586 -11.87 9.34 -4.10
N ALA A 587 -12.43 8.26 -4.68
CA ALA A 587 -13.42 7.43 -4.02
C ALA A 587 -12.85 6.68 -2.79
N THR A 588 -13.64 6.60 -1.71
CA THR A 588 -13.25 6.00 -0.41
C THR A 588 -14.09 4.80 0.02
N HIS A 589 -15.12 4.42 -0.74
CA HIS A 589 -16.07 3.36 -0.37
C HIS A 589 -15.49 1.93 -0.44
N ASN A 590 -14.27 1.77 -0.93
CA ASN A 590 -13.52 0.52 -0.95
C ASN A 590 -12.17 0.72 -0.24
N TYR A 591 -11.74 -0.25 0.56
CA TYR A 591 -10.53 -0.15 1.41
C TYR A 591 -9.22 -0.32 0.65
N GLN A 592 -9.21 -1.09 -0.44
CA GLN A 592 -7.99 -1.54 -1.11
C GLN A 592 -7.82 -0.91 -2.50
N ALA A 593 -8.90 -0.83 -3.29
CA ALA A 593 -8.86 -0.44 -4.71
C ALA A 593 -8.95 1.08 -4.90
N ARG A 594 -8.08 1.81 -4.18
CA ARG A 594 -7.98 3.27 -4.14
C ARG A 594 -6.87 3.76 -5.08
N VAL A 595 -6.69 5.09 -5.17
CA VAL A 595 -5.53 5.72 -5.82
C VAL A 595 -4.22 5.07 -5.36
N ASN A 596 -3.29 4.76 -6.26
CA ASN A 596 -2.04 4.07 -5.94
C ASN A 596 -0.95 4.30 -7.01
N SER A 597 0.24 3.73 -6.81
CA SER A 597 1.35 3.66 -7.78
C SER A 597 1.77 5.01 -8.38
N LEU A 598 2.37 5.87 -7.57
CA LEU A 598 3.03 7.10 -8.04
C LEU A 598 4.36 6.75 -8.73
N VAL A 599 4.52 7.10 -10.00
CA VAL A 599 5.70 6.76 -10.81
C VAL A 599 6.12 7.94 -11.71
N PRO A 600 7.41 8.29 -11.78
CA PRO A 600 7.89 9.33 -12.70
C PRO A 600 7.83 8.88 -14.17
N GLY A 601 7.35 9.77 -15.04
CA GLY A 601 7.36 9.63 -16.48
C GLY A 601 8.60 10.23 -17.13
N LEU A 602 8.94 9.78 -18.35
CA LEU A 602 10.01 10.34 -19.19
C LEU A 602 9.73 11.78 -19.67
N ASP A 603 8.48 12.22 -19.55
CA ASP A 603 8.05 13.58 -19.84
C ASP A 603 8.12 14.50 -18.62
N ASN A 604 8.70 14.03 -17.51
CA ASN A 604 8.87 14.76 -16.25
C ASN A 604 7.55 15.01 -15.49
N TRP A 605 6.51 14.22 -15.75
CA TRP A 605 5.26 14.20 -14.99
C TRP A 605 5.21 13.02 -14.01
N VAL A 606 4.38 13.11 -12.98
CA VAL A 606 4.06 11.98 -12.10
C VAL A 606 2.79 11.32 -12.58
N TYR A 607 2.84 10.01 -12.82
CA TYR A 607 1.70 9.19 -13.20
C TYR A 607 1.20 8.38 -12.00
N ALA A 608 -0.09 8.12 -11.96
CA ALA A 608 -0.71 7.30 -10.92
C ALA A 608 -1.96 6.58 -11.40
N SER A 609 -2.27 5.49 -10.70
CA SER A 609 -3.52 4.75 -10.89
C SER A 609 -4.67 5.46 -10.19
N GLY A 610 -5.81 5.59 -10.86
CA GLY A 610 -7.07 6.06 -10.26
C GLY A 610 -7.74 5.01 -9.34
N GLY A 611 -7.18 3.80 -9.27
CA GLY A 611 -7.83 2.64 -8.66
C GLY A 611 -9.04 2.16 -9.45
N LEU A 612 -9.84 1.27 -8.85
CA LEU A 612 -10.98 0.67 -9.55
C LEU A 612 -12.11 1.68 -9.86
N PHE A 613 -12.24 2.71 -9.03
CA PHE A 613 -13.39 3.63 -9.05
C PHE A 613 -13.05 5.04 -9.53
N GLY A 614 -11.80 5.50 -9.41
CA GLY A 614 -11.42 6.86 -9.76
C GLY A 614 -12.10 7.92 -8.90
N GLY A 615 -12.55 8.99 -9.56
CA GLY A 615 -13.25 10.11 -8.94
C GLY A 615 -13.27 11.35 -9.84
N ILE A 616 -13.93 12.40 -9.37
CA ILE A 616 -13.74 13.76 -9.91
C ILE A 616 -12.72 14.42 -9.01
N ILE A 617 -11.49 14.49 -9.49
CA ILE A 617 -10.35 14.92 -8.69
C ILE A 617 -10.04 16.39 -8.94
N GLN A 618 -9.72 17.11 -7.87
CA GLN A 618 -9.31 18.50 -7.91
C GLN A 618 -7.87 18.63 -7.43
N SER A 619 -7.08 19.38 -8.18
CA SER A 619 -5.72 19.77 -7.82
C SER A 619 -5.71 21.01 -6.94
N PHE A 620 -4.64 21.22 -6.18
CA PHE A 620 -4.47 22.41 -5.32
C PHE A 620 -4.54 23.75 -6.08
N ASN A 621 -4.31 23.74 -7.40
CA ASN A 621 -4.45 24.92 -8.26
C ASN A 621 -5.90 25.18 -8.71
N GLY A 622 -6.86 24.36 -8.28
CA GLY A 622 -8.28 24.46 -8.61
C GLY A 622 -8.72 23.67 -9.84
N GLN A 623 -7.80 23.13 -10.65
CA GLN A 623 -8.14 22.33 -11.83
C GLN A 623 -8.86 21.04 -11.43
N THR A 624 -9.95 20.73 -12.13
CA THR A 624 -10.73 19.50 -11.90
C THR A 624 -10.69 18.59 -13.12
N VAL A 625 -10.47 17.30 -12.89
CA VAL A 625 -10.45 16.27 -13.93
C VAL A 625 -11.29 15.07 -13.47
N ASN A 626 -12.11 14.53 -14.38
CA ASN A 626 -12.82 13.28 -14.14
C ASN A 626 -11.92 12.09 -14.52
N VAL A 627 -11.51 11.32 -13.51
CA VAL A 627 -10.69 10.11 -13.66
C VAL A 627 -11.50 8.83 -13.40
N THR A 628 -12.83 8.90 -13.50
CA THR A 628 -13.68 7.70 -13.44
C THR A 628 -13.33 6.77 -14.59
N ASN A 629 -12.90 5.55 -14.27
CA ASN A 629 -12.37 4.56 -15.23
C ASN A 629 -11.15 5.03 -16.02
N ARG A 630 -10.38 5.96 -15.46
CA ARG A 630 -9.15 6.48 -16.07
C ARG A 630 -8.06 6.56 -15.01
N ASP A 631 -6.82 6.47 -15.45
CA ASP A 631 -5.65 6.83 -14.67
C ASP A 631 -5.34 8.30 -14.92
N PHE A 632 -4.31 8.84 -14.25
CA PHE A 632 -3.98 10.25 -14.38
C PHE A 632 -2.48 10.50 -14.32
N ARG A 633 -2.11 11.69 -14.78
CA ARG A 633 -0.79 12.28 -14.55
C ARG A 633 -0.93 13.70 -14.05
N PHE A 634 0.04 14.16 -13.28
CA PHE A 634 0.07 15.53 -12.78
C PHE A 634 1.49 16.03 -12.59
N GLN A 635 1.63 17.35 -12.55
CA GLN A 635 2.85 18.04 -12.16
C GLN A 635 2.70 18.49 -10.70
N PRO A 636 3.45 17.90 -9.74
CA PRO A 636 3.30 18.23 -8.32
C PRO A 636 3.53 19.72 -7.99
N GLU A 637 4.37 20.40 -8.77
CA GLU A 637 4.76 21.80 -8.56
C GLU A 637 3.73 22.82 -9.04
N THR A 638 3.08 22.55 -10.17
CA THR A 638 2.15 23.49 -10.83
C THR A 638 0.69 23.11 -10.57
N GLY A 639 0.45 21.87 -10.16
CA GLY A 639 -0.88 21.29 -10.00
C GLY A 639 -1.57 20.99 -11.33
N VAL A 640 -0.90 21.12 -12.48
CA VAL A 640 -1.49 20.77 -13.77
C VAL A 640 -1.78 19.28 -13.77
N LEU A 641 -3.00 18.92 -14.14
CA LEU A 641 -3.58 17.59 -14.01
C LEU A 641 -4.24 17.16 -15.31
N GLU A 642 -3.98 15.93 -15.74
CA GLU A 642 -4.54 15.38 -16.98
C GLU A 642 -4.97 13.92 -16.80
N PRO A 643 -6.11 13.51 -17.40
CA PRO A 643 -6.48 12.11 -17.43
C PRO A 643 -5.61 11.40 -18.48
N VAL A 644 -5.22 10.16 -18.19
CA VAL A 644 -4.51 9.29 -19.14
C VAL A 644 -5.27 7.99 -19.34
N SER A 645 -4.97 7.31 -20.43
CA SER A 645 -5.63 6.06 -20.77
C SER A 645 -5.24 4.95 -19.79
N GLY A 646 -6.23 4.12 -19.44
CA GLY A 646 -6.09 2.97 -18.57
C GLY A 646 -6.98 3.03 -17.35
N ARG A 647 -7.40 1.86 -16.85
CA ARG A 647 -8.08 1.69 -15.57
C ARG A 647 -7.26 0.70 -14.75
N THR A 648 -6.05 1.11 -14.35
CA THR A 648 -5.22 0.26 -13.49
C THR A 648 -5.91 0.11 -12.14
N GLN A 649 -6.02 -1.12 -11.63
CA GLN A 649 -6.53 -1.33 -10.28
C GLN A 649 -5.41 -1.21 -9.26
N GLN A 650 -4.24 -1.79 -9.56
CA GLN A 650 -3.01 -1.78 -8.76
C GLN A 650 -1.78 -1.81 -9.68
N GLY A 651 -0.67 -1.23 -9.25
CA GLY A 651 0.64 -1.45 -9.88
C GLY A 651 0.82 -0.77 -11.23
N ARG A 652 0.49 0.52 -11.35
CA ARG A 652 0.76 1.28 -12.59
C ARG A 652 2.25 1.58 -12.72
N VAL A 653 2.91 1.03 -13.73
CA VAL A 653 4.37 1.15 -13.93
C VAL A 653 4.73 1.43 -15.38
N ARG A 654 5.98 1.83 -15.61
CA ARG A 654 6.54 2.16 -16.91
C ARG A 654 7.78 1.31 -17.20
N ASP A 655 7.97 0.90 -18.45
CA ASP A 655 9.25 0.33 -18.91
C ASP A 655 10.29 1.43 -19.17
N ASP A 656 11.49 1.09 -19.63
CA ASP A 656 12.54 2.09 -19.94
C ASP A 656 12.21 3.04 -21.10
N TRP A 657 11.25 2.66 -21.95
CA TRP A 657 10.99 3.33 -23.22
C TRP A 657 9.81 4.29 -23.16
N GLY A 658 8.96 4.22 -22.14
CA GLY A 658 7.79 5.08 -21.99
C GLY A 658 6.44 4.37 -22.18
N ASN A 659 6.44 3.04 -22.23
CA ASN A 659 5.22 2.23 -22.29
C ASN A 659 4.67 1.98 -20.88
N TRP A 660 3.36 2.07 -20.72
CA TRP A 660 2.68 1.97 -19.42
C TRP A 660 1.93 0.65 -19.26
N PHE A 661 2.07 0.05 -18.07
CA PHE A 661 1.49 -1.23 -17.71
C PHE A 661 0.77 -1.15 -16.36
N GLY A 662 -0.13 -2.09 -16.11
CA GLY A 662 -0.80 -2.25 -14.83
C GLY A 662 -1.47 -3.61 -14.70
N CYS A 663 -2.06 -3.90 -13.55
CA CYS A 663 -2.82 -5.13 -13.34
C CYS A 663 -4.22 -4.87 -12.75
N ARG A 664 -5.03 -5.93 -12.79
CA ARG A 664 -6.37 -6.02 -12.19
C ARG A 664 -6.46 -7.33 -11.43
N ASN A 665 -7.35 -7.43 -10.46
CA ASN A 665 -7.51 -8.64 -9.65
C ASN A 665 -7.55 -9.94 -10.48
N GLY A 666 -8.28 -9.92 -11.61
CA GLY A 666 -8.40 -11.06 -12.53
C GLY A 666 -7.56 -10.98 -13.82
N THR A 667 -6.67 -9.99 -13.97
CA THR A 667 -5.81 -9.84 -15.15
C THR A 667 -4.39 -9.52 -14.72
N LEU A 668 -3.46 -10.47 -14.95
CA LEU A 668 -2.10 -10.38 -14.45
C LEU A 668 -1.36 -9.14 -14.96
N CYS A 669 -1.47 -8.81 -16.25
CA CYS A 669 -0.84 -7.62 -16.81
C CYS A 669 -1.62 -7.06 -18.00
N VAL A 670 -1.65 -5.73 -18.10
CA VAL A 670 -2.34 -4.94 -19.11
C VAL A 670 -1.38 -3.86 -19.61
N HIS A 671 -1.30 -3.67 -20.92
CA HIS A 671 -0.59 -2.55 -21.56
C HIS A 671 -1.58 -1.45 -21.94
N TYR A 672 -1.16 -0.18 -21.82
CA TYR A 672 -1.96 1.00 -22.15
C TYR A 672 -1.33 1.73 -23.36
N PRO A 673 -1.65 1.32 -24.61
CA PRO A 673 -1.00 1.84 -25.82
C PRO A 673 -1.47 3.24 -26.25
N VAL A 674 -2.54 3.75 -25.64
CA VAL A 674 -3.19 4.99 -26.08
C VAL A 674 -2.66 6.19 -25.29
N ASN A 675 -2.30 7.25 -26.01
CA ASN A 675 -2.02 8.54 -25.41
C ASN A 675 -3.22 9.47 -25.60
N GLU A 676 -4.03 9.57 -24.53
CA GLU A 676 -5.27 10.35 -24.45
C GLU A 676 -5.11 11.80 -24.93
N THR A 677 -3.94 12.41 -24.73
CA THR A 677 -3.67 13.82 -25.06
C THR A 677 -3.85 14.11 -26.56
N TYR A 678 -3.53 13.15 -27.44
CA TYR A 678 -3.73 13.36 -28.88
C TYR A 678 -5.21 13.25 -29.25
N PHE A 679 -5.94 12.30 -28.67
CA PHE A 679 -7.36 12.11 -28.94
C PHE A 679 -8.23 13.25 -28.42
N GLN A 680 -7.84 13.89 -27.31
CA GLN A 680 -8.52 15.09 -26.81
C GLN A 680 -8.44 16.28 -27.78
N LYS A 681 -7.38 16.36 -28.61
CA LYS A 681 -7.22 17.44 -29.59
C LYS A 681 -8.14 17.28 -30.80
N ASN A 682 -8.75 16.10 -30.98
CA ASN A 682 -9.60 15.80 -32.12
C ASN A 682 -10.82 14.96 -31.68
N PRO A 683 -11.92 15.62 -31.27
CA PRO A 683 -13.10 14.96 -30.72
C PRO A 683 -13.92 14.18 -31.78
N TYR A 684 -13.56 14.26 -33.06
CA TYR A 684 -14.26 13.60 -34.16
C TYR A 684 -13.78 12.17 -34.42
N VAL A 685 -12.72 11.74 -33.74
CA VAL A 685 -12.12 10.41 -33.88
C VAL A 685 -12.30 9.63 -32.60
N SER A 686 -12.89 8.45 -32.70
CA SER A 686 -13.01 7.55 -31.56
C SER A 686 -11.65 7.01 -31.15
N SER A 687 -11.35 7.03 -29.85
CA SER A 687 -10.16 6.38 -29.31
C SER A 687 -10.22 4.86 -29.55
N PRO A 688 -9.10 4.21 -29.92
CA PRO A 688 -9.01 2.75 -29.95
C PRO A 688 -9.10 2.19 -28.52
N PRO A 689 -9.21 0.85 -28.35
CA PRO A 689 -9.24 0.23 -27.03
C PRO A 689 -8.10 0.75 -26.14
N PRO A 690 -8.37 1.35 -24.97
CA PRO A 690 -7.36 2.03 -24.16
C PRO A 690 -6.45 1.06 -23.40
N GLU A 691 -6.78 -0.23 -23.39
CA GLU A 691 -6.11 -1.28 -22.65
C GLU A 691 -6.03 -2.58 -23.47
N VAL A 692 -4.90 -3.30 -23.34
CA VAL A 692 -4.68 -4.60 -23.97
C VAL A 692 -4.16 -5.57 -22.92
N SER A 693 -4.87 -6.67 -22.69
CA SER A 693 -4.37 -7.79 -21.88
C SER A 693 -3.18 -8.42 -22.57
N ILE A 694 -2.02 -8.43 -21.92
CA ILE A 694 -0.79 -8.97 -22.53
C ILE A 694 -0.56 -10.48 -22.32
N PRO A 695 -1.03 -11.14 -21.23
CA PRO A 695 -0.87 -12.59 -21.09
C PRO A 695 -1.53 -13.33 -22.26
N GLN A 696 -0.75 -14.09 -23.01
CA GLN A 696 -1.19 -14.87 -24.19
C GLN A 696 -0.75 -16.34 -24.09
N GLY A 697 -1.44 -17.23 -24.79
CA GLY A 697 -1.18 -18.68 -24.74
C GLY A 697 -1.93 -19.39 -23.60
N GLU A 698 -2.02 -20.71 -23.70
CA GLU A 698 -2.91 -21.53 -22.85
C GLU A 698 -2.62 -21.40 -21.34
N ASN A 699 -1.35 -21.22 -20.97
CA ASN A 699 -0.89 -21.26 -19.57
C ASN A 699 -0.45 -19.90 -19.00
N ALA A 700 -0.53 -18.80 -19.75
CA ALA A 700 -0.04 -17.49 -19.26
C ALA A 700 -0.88 -16.91 -18.11
N ASN A 701 -2.13 -17.33 -17.96
CA ASN A 701 -2.99 -16.99 -16.82
C ASN A 701 -3.18 -18.15 -15.83
N GLN A 702 -2.38 -19.21 -15.94
CA GLN A 702 -2.38 -20.30 -14.97
C GLN A 702 -1.37 -19.97 -13.87
N LEU A 703 -1.74 -20.20 -12.61
CA LEU A 703 -0.86 -20.08 -11.45
C LEU A 703 -0.67 -21.46 -10.80
N PHE A 704 0.48 -21.66 -10.15
CA PHE A 704 0.93 -22.90 -9.53
C PHE A 704 1.17 -22.70 -8.01
N PRO A 705 0.12 -22.41 -7.23
CA PRO A 705 0.23 -22.28 -5.78
C PRO A 705 0.62 -23.61 -5.12
N VAL A 706 1.56 -23.55 -4.19
CA VAL A 706 2.07 -24.71 -3.43
C VAL A 706 1.41 -24.80 -2.05
N GLY A 707 1.38 -26.00 -1.46
CA GLY A 707 0.85 -26.21 -0.12
C GLY A 707 -0.67 -26.07 0.01
N GLU A 708 -1.11 -25.92 1.26
CA GLU A 708 -2.51 -25.64 1.64
C GLU A 708 -2.73 -24.13 1.64
N LEU A 709 -3.66 -23.61 0.83
CA LEU A 709 -3.94 -22.18 0.77
C LEU A 709 -4.95 -21.74 1.83
N VAL A 710 -4.76 -20.53 2.35
CA VAL A 710 -5.81 -19.83 3.12
C VAL A 710 -6.68 -19.07 2.12
N GLN A 711 -7.63 -19.77 1.50
CA GLN A 711 -8.54 -19.23 0.49
C GLN A 711 -9.99 -19.55 0.86
N PHE A 712 -10.90 -18.59 0.65
CA PHE A 712 -12.33 -18.76 0.91
C PHE A 712 -13.14 -18.85 -0.40
N HIS A 713 -14.39 -19.31 -0.30
CA HIS A 713 -15.18 -19.68 -1.48
C HIS A 713 -15.38 -18.55 -2.50
N LEU A 714 -15.45 -17.30 -2.04
CA LEU A 714 -15.66 -16.12 -2.90
C LEU A 714 -14.38 -15.59 -3.55
N SER A 715 -13.24 -16.18 -3.23
CA SER A 715 -11.92 -15.76 -3.70
C SER A 715 -11.54 -16.36 -5.05
N GLY A 716 -12.48 -16.98 -5.76
CA GLY A 716 -12.24 -17.60 -7.06
C GLY A 716 -11.56 -18.97 -6.98
N GLN A 717 -11.16 -19.49 -8.14
CA GLN A 717 -10.57 -20.81 -8.26
C GLN A 717 -9.07 -20.76 -7.91
N ARG A 718 -8.58 -21.73 -7.11
CA ARG A 718 -7.15 -21.97 -6.90
C ARG A 718 -6.41 -22.06 -8.24
N GLY A 719 -5.23 -21.44 -8.34
CA GLY A 719 -4.41 -21.49 -9.54
C GLY A 719 -4.88 -20.53 -10.65
N ARG A 720 -5.79 -19.60 -10.33
CA ARG A 720 -6.18 -18.50 -11.20
C ARG A 720 -5.90 -17.15 -10.52
N PRO A 721 -5.71 -16.06 -11.29
CA PRO A 721 -5.57 -14.72 -10.72
C PRO A 721 -6.89 -14.28 -10.05
N THR A 722 -6.79 -13.85 -8.80
CA THR A 722 -7.93 -13.48 -7.94
C THR A 722 -7.72 -12.13 -7.25
N SER A 723 -6.46 -11.78 -7.03
CA SER A 723 -5.98 -10.64 -6.27
C SER A 723 -4.67 -10.09 -6.86
N ALA A 724 -4.46 -10.27 -8.17
CA ALA A 724 -3.25 -9.79 -8.83
C ALA A 724 -3.03 -8.30 -8.56
N CYS A 725 -1.88 -7.98 -7.99
CA CYS A 725 -1.50 -6.66 -7.51
C CYS A 725 0.01 -6.45 -7.63
N GLY A 726 0.50 -5.30 -7.14
CA GLY A 726 1.92 -5.12 -6.90
C GLY A 726 2.82 -5.23 -8.14
N LEU A 727 2.29 -5.03 -9.34
CA LEU A 727 3.01 -5.24 -10.58
C LEU A 727 4.27 -4.37 -10.64
N GLY A 728 5.41 -4.99 -10.92
CA GLY A 728 6.69 -4.34 -11.18
C GLY A 728 7.33 -4.86 -12.46
N LEU A 729 8.00 -3.98 -13.21
CA LEU A 729 8.87 -4.38 -14.32
C LEU A 729 10.31 -4.39 -13.84
N TYR A 730 11.04 -5.48 -14.13
CA TYR A 730 12.45 -5.54 -13.82
C TYR A 730 13.27 -4.76 -14.83
N ARG A 731 13.95 -3.71 -14.38
CA ARG A 731 14.63 -2.72 -15.24
C ARG A 731 16.13 -2.69 -14.98
N ASP A 732 16.72 -3.85 -14.80
CA ASP A 732 18.15 -4.03 -14.55
C ASP A 732 18.64 -5.37 -15.16
N ASN A 733 19.93 -5.69 -15.05
CA ASN A 733 20.54 -6.92 -15.57
C ASN A 733 21.21 -7.79 -14.48
N GLU A 734 21.24 -7.37 -13.21
CA GLU A 734 21.91 -8.08 -12.11
C GLU A 734 21.29 -9.45 -11.80
N LEU A 735 19.97 -9.63 -11.95
CA LEU A 735 19.33 -10.95 -11.90
C LEU A 735 19.66 -11.82 -13.13
N GLY A 736 20.19 -11.21 -14.19
CA GLY A 736 20.43 -11.81 -15.49
C GLY A 736 19.63 -11.14 -16.60
N LYS A 737 20.21 -11.06 -17.80
CA LYS A 737 19.61 -10.38 -18.97
C LYS A 737 18.24 -10.95 -19.40
N SER A 738 17.94 -12.20 -19.08
CA SER A 738 16.65 -12.84 -19.36
C SER A 738 15.50 -12.32 -18.50
N PHE A 739 15.81 -11.60 -17.42
CA PHE A 739 14.81 -10.97 -16.54
C PHE A 739 14.48 -9.54 -16.95
N TYR A 740 15.37 -8.85 -17.69
CA TYR A 740 15.17 -7.47 -18.11
C TYR A 740 13.86 -7.32 -18.91
N GLY A 741 13.02 -6.38 -18.50
CA GLY A 741 11.73 -6.09 -19.13
C GLY A 741 10.60 -7.04 -18.72
N ASN A 742 10.86 -8.09 -17.93
CA ASN A 742 9.82 -9.00 -17.48
C ASN A 742 8.94 -8.35 -16.40
N ALA A 743 7.66 -8.72 -16.39
CA ALA A 743 6.70 -8.28 -15.38
C ALA A 743 6.64 -9.29 -14.23
N PHE A 744 6.67 -8.79 -12.99
CA PHE A 744 6.54 -9.54 -11.76
C PHE A 744 5.27 -9.09 -11.05
N ILE A 745 4.35 -10.01 -10.81
CA ILE A 745 3.00 -9.73 -10.35
C ILE A 745 2.74 -10.50 -9.07
N CYS A 746 2.41 -9.78 -8.01
CA CYS A 746 2.11 -10.39 -6.72
C CYS A 746 0.70 -10.98 -6.72
N GLU A 747 0.54 -12.16 -6.13
CA GLU A 747 -0.74 -12.81 -5.95
C GLU A 747 -0.84 -13.32 -4.50
N PRO A 748 -1.32 -12.46 -3.57
CA PRO A 748 -1.27 -12.76 -2.15
C PRO A 748 -2.21 -13.88 -1.71
N VAL A 749 -3.35 -14.09 -2.40
CA VAL A 749 -4.27 -15.20 -2.09
C VAL A 749 -3.63 -16.55 -2.45
N ASN A 750 -2.93 -16.62 -3.58
CA ASN A 750 -2.19 -17.81 -4.03
C ASN A 750 -0.77 -17.92 -3.43
N GLN A 751 -0.34 -16.95 -2.59
CA GLN A 751 0.96 -16.96 -1.87
C GLN A 751 2.17 -17.02 -2.81
N LEU A 752 2.14 -16.25 -3.89
CA LEU A 752 3.18 -16.30 -4.92
C LEU A 752 3.43 -14.97 -5.62
N VAL A 753 4.54 -14.92 -6.36
CA VAL A 753 4.85 -13.89 -7.35
C VAL A 753 4.98 -14.57 -8.70
N HIS A 754 4.17 -14.14 -9.66
CA HIS A 754 4.14 -14.64 -11.03
C HIS A 754 5.07 -13.80 -11.92
N ARG A 755 5.77 -14.43 -12.88
CA ARG A 755 6.61 -13.73 -13.87
C ARG A 755 6.08 -13.94 -15.29
N LEU A 756 5.97 -12.83 -16.02
CA LEU A 756 5.68 -12.81 -17.46
C LEU A 756 6.87 -12.26 -18.23
N VAL A 757 7.30 -13.00 -19.25
CA VAL A 757 8.25 -12.52 -20.26
C VAL A 757 7.50 -11.66 -21.25
N VAL A 758 7.72 -10.34 -21.15
CA VAL A 758 7.02 -9.33 -21.95
C VAL A 758 7.82 -9.05 -23.21
N LYS A 759 7.16 -9.13 -24.38
CA LYS A 759 7.77 -8.87 -25.69
C LYS A 759 6.91 -7.93 -26.52
N PRO A 760 7.52 -6.98 -27.25
CA PRO A 760 6.78 -6.16 -28.20
C PRO A 760 6.07 -7.02 -29.26
N GLU A 761 4.79 -6.72 -29.51
CA GLU A 761 3.98 -7.31 -30.56
C GLU A 761 3.19 -6.21 -31.27
N GLY A 762 3.66 -5.81 -32.45
CA GLY A 762 3.11 -4.67 -33.18
C GLY A 762 3.30 -3.36 -32.42
N VAL A 763 2.20 -2.68 -32.08
CA VAL A 763 2.20 -1.46 -31.25
C VAL A 763 1.94 -1.74 -29.77
N THR A 764 1.71 -3.02 -29.43
CA THR A 764 1.41 -3.47 -28.07
C THR A 764 2.44 -4.52 -27.65
N PHE A 765 2.10 -5.35 -26.66
CA PHE A 765 2.95 -6.39 -26.12
C PHE A 765 2.17 -7.70 -25.97
N SER A 766 2.90 -8.81 -26.06
CA SER A 766 2.49 -10.12 -25.56
C SER A 766 3.33 -10.52 -24.36
N GLY A 767 2.74 -11.31 -23.49
CA GLY A 767 3.35 -11.85 -22.28
C GLY A 767 3.18 -13.35 -22.25
N LEU A 768 4.29 -14.07 -22.20
CA LEU A 768 4.29 -15.52 -22.03
C LEU A 768 4.90 -15.87 -20.67
N ARG A 769 4.45 -16.96 -20.07
CA ARG A 769 5.14 -17.58 -18.94
C ARG A 769 6.56 -17.95 -19.37
N ALA A 770 7.55 -17.74 -18.49
CA ALA A 770 8.92 -18.00 -18.85
C ALA A 770 9.17 -19.49 -19.17
N PRO A 771 10.06 -19.82 -20.13
CA PRO A 771 10.32 -21.21 -20.53
C PRO A 771 10.69 -22.15 -19.38
N GLU A 772 11.44 -21.64 -18.40
CA GLU A 772 11.90 -22.37 -17.21
C GLU A 772 10.85 -22.46 -16.08
N GLU A 773 9.71 -21.80 -16.23
CA GLU A 773 8.65 -21.69 -15.23
C GLU A 773 7.31 -22.27 -15.73
N GLN A 774 7.31 -23.19 -16.70
CA GLN A 774 6.06 -23.73 -17.26
C GLN A 774 5.16 -24.45 -16.25
N GLU A 775 5.75 -25.03 -15.19
CA GLU A 775 5.06 -25.83 -14.17
C GLU A 775 5.19 -25.27 -12.75
N ARG A 776 5.65 -24.02 -12.61
CA ARG A 776 5.87 -23.34 -11.32
C ARG A 776 5.77 -21.83 -11.46
N ASP A 777 5.47 -21.09 -10.40
CA ASP A 777 5.65 -19.64 -10.40
C ASP A 777 7.07 -19.23 -9.98
N PHE A 778 7.45 -17.98 -10.29
CA PHE A 778 8.78 -17.42 -10.05
C PHE A 778 9.17 -17.52 -8.57
N LEU A 779 8.28 -17.10 -7.68
CA LEU A 779 8.41 -17.28 -6.23
C LEU A 779 7.11 -17.84 -5.68
N THR A 780 7.15 -18.97 -4.99
CA THR A 780 6.00 -19.54 -4.27
C THR A 780 6.35 -19.77 -2.81
N SER A 781 5.37 -19.74 -1.91
CA SER A 781 5.60 -20.05 -0.49
C SER A 781 4.59 -21.04 0.05
N THR A 782 5.03 -21.91 0.96
CA THR A 782 4.15 -22.75 1.81
C THR A 782 3.85 -22.10 3.17
N ASP A 783 4.38 -20.90 3.44
CA ASP A 783 4.01 -20.12 4.61
C ASP A 783 2.62 -19.50 4.42
N ASN A 784 1.64 -20.00 5.17
CA ASN A 784 0.26 -19.55 5.15
C ASN A 784 0.06 -18.05 5.43
N TRP A 785 1.09 -17.32 5.86
CA TRP A 785 1.05 -15.88 6.16
C TRP A 785 1.72 -15.01 5.09
N PHE A 786 2.39 -15.60 4.09
CA PHE A 786 3.05 -14.86 3.01
C PHE A 786 2.03 -14.18 2.10
N ARG A 787 2.02 -12.84 2.06
CA ARG A 787 1.10 -11.99 1.30
C ARG A 787 1.87 -10.91 0.54
N PRO A 788 2.56 -11.27 -0.56
CA PRO A 788 3.26 -10.31 -1.39
C PRO A 788 2.27 -9.31 -1.99
N VAL A 789 2.60 -8.03 -1.95
CA VAL A 789 1.73 -6.92 -2.38
C VAL A 789 2.44 -5.90 -3.28
N GLN A 790 3.77 -5.93 -3.40
CA GLN A 790 4.52 -5.12 -4.35
C GLN A 790 5.81 -5.81 -4.79
N ALA A 791 6.12 -5.76 -6.09
CA ALA A 791 7.42 -6.04 -6.66
C ALA A 791 8.06 -4.73 -7.17
N ARG A 792 9.33 -4.47 -6.84
CA ARG A 792 10.02 -3.23 -7.26
C ARG A 792 11.51 -3.47 -7.52
N THR A 793 12.03 -2.99 -8.65
CA THR A 793 13.48 -2.97 -8.91
C THR A 793 14.16 -1.95 -7.99
N ALA A 794 15.16 -2.38 -7.23
CA ALA A 794 15.95 -1.52 -6.36
C ALA A 794 17.13 -0.86 -7.10
N PRO A 795 17.69 0.25 -6.59
CA PRO A 795 18.85 0.92 -7.19
C PRO A 795 20.13 0.08 -7.19
N ASP A 796 20.20 -0.96 -6.35
CA ASP A 796 21.30 -1.95 -6.31
C ASP A 796 21.14 -3.08 -7.36
N GLY A 797 20.09 -3.03 -8.19
CA GLY A 797 19.78 -4.00 -9.23
C GLY A 797 18.99 -5.22 -8.75
N SER A 798 18.72 -5.34 -7.45
CA SER A 798 17.89 -6.41 -6.90
C SER A 798 16.39 -6.20 -7.14
N LEU A 799 15.59 -7.25 -6.96
CA LEU A 799 14.13 -7.18 -6.96
C LEU A 799 13.60 -7.25 -5.52
N LEU A 800 12.94 -6.18 -5.06
CA LEU A 800 12.26 -6.19 -3.77
C LEU A 800 10.86 -6.78 -3.88
N ILE A 801 10.50 -7.61 -2.91
CA ILE A 801 9.15 -8.09 -2.67
C ILE A 801 8.67 -7.58 -1.32
N VAL A 802 7.64 -6.73 -1.34
CA VAL A 802 6.96 -6.23 -0.13
C VAL A 802 5.86 -7.21 0.24
N ASP A 803 5.87 -7.65 1.49
CA ASP A 803 4.96 -8.65 2.05
C ASP A 803 4.26 -8.09 3.28
N MET A 804 2.93 -7.98 3.20
CA MET A 804 2.10 -7.48 4.30
C MET A 804 2.12 -8.44 5.51
N TYR A 805 2.46 -9.71 5.30
CA TYR A 805 2.55 -10.78 6.29
C TYR A 805 1.30 -10.97 7.17
N ARG A 806 0.20 -11.39 6.53
CA ARG A 806 -1.11 -11.59 7.15
C ARG A 806 -1.62 -13.01 6.96
N TYR A 807 -2.27 -13.56 7.98
CA TYR A 807 -2.99 -14.82 7.82
C TYR A 807 -4.17 -14.67 6.85
N LEU A 808 -4.94 -13.59 6.98
CA LEU A 808 -6.06 -13.27 6.09
C LEU A 808 -5.78 -11.95 5.36
N ILE A 809 -5.75 -12.00 4.03
CA ILE A 809 -5.65 -10.79 3.19
C ILE A 809 -7.00 -10.34 2.65
N GLU A 810 -7.96 -11.26 2.55
CA GLU A 810 -9.28 -10.98 2.01
C GLU A 810 -10.08 -10.05 2.93
N HIS A 811 -10.80 -9.10 2.33
CA HIS A 811 -11.57 -8.16 3.11
C HIS A 811 -12.81 -8.87 3.73
N PRO A 812 -13.09 -8.71 5.04
CA PRO A 812 -14.16 -9.44 5.73
C PRO A 812 -15.57 -9.28 5.13
N LYS A 813 -15.83 -8.15 4.45
CA LYS A 813 -17.08 -7.90 3.69
C LYS A 813 -17.37 -8.94 2.61
N PHE A 814 -16.35 -9.63 2.10
CA PHE A 814 -16.49 -10.68 1.09
C PHE A 814 -16.50 -12.09 1.69
N LEU A 815 -16.59 -12.21 3.02
CA LEU A 815 -16.71 -13.48 3.72
C LEU A 815 -18.13 -13.64 4.29
N SER A 816 -18.55 -14.88 4.53
CA SER A 816 -19.79 -15.13 5.26
C SER A 816 -19.65 -14.67 6.72
N PRO A 817 -20.74 -14.21 7.37
CA PRO A 817 -20.70 -13.82 8.79
C PRO A 817 -20.14 -14.93 9.70
N GLU A 818 -20.46 -16.19 9.40
CA GLU A 818 -19.96 -17.35 10.14
C GLU A 818 -18.44 -17.51 9.98
N ALA A 819 -17.89 -17.32 8.77
CA ALA A 819 -16.45 -17.37 8.55
C ALA A 819 -15.73 -16.25 9.32
N VAL A 820 -16.26 -15.02 9.29
CA VAL A 820 -15.69 -13.88 10.04
C VAL A 820 -15.65 -14.16 11.55
N GLN A 821 -16.69 -14.79 12.11
CA GLN A 821 -16.70 -15.15 13.54
C GLN A 821 -15.62 -16.18 13.89
N LYS A 822 -15.32 -17.12 13.00
CA LYS A 822 -14.29 -18.16 13.24
C LYS A 822 -12.85 -17.68 13.00
N LEU A 823 -12.66 -16.55 12.33
CA LEU A 823 -11.33 -16.07 11.91
C LEU A 823 -10.87 -14.82 12.66
N ASN A 824 -9.59 -14.77 13.01
CA ASN A 824 -8.97 -13.51 13.41
C ASN A 824 -8.61 -12.72 12.14
N VAL A 825 -9.50 -11.80 11.74
CA VAL A 825 -9.34 -10.96 10.54
C VAL A 825 -8.18 -9.95 10.64
N ARG A 826 -7.60 -9.77 11.84
CA ARG A 826 -6.42 -8.94 12.08
C ARG A 826 -5.17 -9.75 12.45
N ALA A 827 -5.20 -11.08 12.28
CA ALA A 827 -4.04 -11.94 12.52
C ALA A 827 -2.84 -11.47 11.66
N GLY A 828 -1.78 -11.00 12.34
CA GLY A 828 -0.57 -10.48 11.72
C GLY A 828 -0.42 -8.97 11.71
N GLU A 829 -1.34 -8.22 12.33
CA GLU A 829 -1.32 -6.73 12.35
C GLU A 829 -0.11 -6.04 12.99
N ALA A 830 0.77 -6.82 13.61
CA ALA A 830 2.04 -6.33 14.16
C ALA A 830 3.25 -6.85 13.36
N ARG A 831 3.03 -7.41 12.16
CA ARG A 831 4.03 -8.07 11.34
C ARG A 831 4.06 -7.48 9.93
N GLY A 832 5.16 -7.69 9.22
CA GLY A 832 5.37 -7.17 7.88
C GLY A 832 6.82 -7.33 7.45
N ARG A 833 7.06 -7.54 6.16
CA ARG A 833 8.40 -7.90 5.66
C ARG A 833 8.69 -7.31 4.30
N ILE A 834 9.96 -7.02 4.07
CA ILE A 834 10.50 -6.65 2.76
C ILE A 834 11.64 -7.62 2.47
N TYR A 835 11.53 -8.34 1.37
CA TYR A 835 12.54 -9.29 0.92
C TYR A 835 13.29 -8.73 -0.29
N ARG A 836 14.58 -9.05 -0.37
CA ARG A 836 15.43 -8.82 -1.54
C ARG A 836 15.63 -10.13 -2.27
N ILE A 837 15.45 -10.12 -3.59
CA ILE A 837 15.84 -11.20 -4.49
C ILE A 837 17.02 -10.71 -5.32
N SER A 838 18.11 -11.45 -5.31
CA SER A 838 19.34 -11.16 -6.07
C SER A 838 19.92 -12.44 -6.64
N ALA A 839 20.89 -12.32 -7.56
CA ALA A 839 21.69 -13.48 -7.95
C ALA A 839 22.49 -13.99 -6.73
N LYS A 840 22.74 -15.30 -6.67
CA LYS A 840 23.34 -15.97 -5.49
C LYS A 840 24.71 -15.42 -5.11
N ASP A 841 25.54 -15.14 -6.12
CA ASP A 841 26.91 -14.64 -5.96
C ASP A 841 26.99 -13.11 -5.88
N GLN A 842 25.86 -12.42 -6.01
CA GLN A 842 25.81 -10.96 -5.94
C GLN A 842 25.94 -10.48 -4.48
N THR A 843 26.76 -9.45 -4.30
CA THR A 843 26.88 -8.70 -3.03
C THR A 843 26.04 -7.42 -3.13
N CYS A 844 25.33 -7.08 -2.05
CA CYS A 844 24.56 -5.84 -2.01
C CYS A 844 25.53 -4.65 -2.03
N GLN A 845 25.26 -3.66 -2.88
CA GLN A 845 25.99 -2.41 -2.91
C GLN A 845 25.13 -1.31 -2.26
N PRO A 846 25.71 -0.45 -1.42
CA PRO A 846 24.98 0.64 -0.80
C PRO A 846 24.44 1.59 -1.88
N VAL A 847 23.22 2.09 -1.67
CA VAL A 847 22.67 3.13 -2.54
C VAL A 847 23.42 4.43 -2.25
N PRO A 848 24.07 5.07 -3.24
CA PRO A 848 24.79 6.31 -3.00
C PRO A 848 23.83 7.44 -2.61
N ASP A 849 24.28 8.33 -1.72
CA ASP A 849 23.56 9.58 -1.42
C ASP A 849 23.72 10.55 -2.60
N LEU A 850 22.79 10.44 -3.54
CA LEU A 850 22.69 11.28 -4.73
C LEU A 850 22.60 12.76 -4.36
N LYS A 851 22.02 13.14 -3.20
CA LYS A 851 21.91 14.55 -2.78
C LYS A 851 23.27 15.20 -2.57
N GLN A 852 24.28 14.42 -2.16
CA GLN A 852 25.64 14.91 -1.90
C GLN A 852 26.56 14.83 -3.12
N LEU A 853 26.18 14.08 -4.16
CA LEU A 853 27.04 13.91 -5.33
C LEU A 853 27.14 15.19 -6.17
N PRO A 854 28.34 15.51 -6.69
CA PRO A 854 28.52 16.61 -7.62
C PRO A 854 27.87 16.31 -8.97
N THR A 855 27.50 17.36 -9.71
CA THR A 855 26.80 17.28 -11.00
C THR A 855 27.43 16.28 -11.97
N GLN A 856 28.76 16.26 -12.07
CA GLN A 856 29.46 15.38 -13.00
C GLN A 856 29.24 13.89 -12.66
N GLU A 857 29.32 13.52 -11.39
CA GLU A 857 29.10 12.15 -10.94
C GLU A 857 27.64 11.74 -11.10
N LEU A 858 26.68 12.64 -10.80
CA LEU A 858 25.26 12.39 -11.09
C LEU A 858 25.02 12.10 -12.57
N THR A 859 25.57 12.92 -13.47
CA THR A 859 25.41 12.67 -14.91
C THR A 859 26.03 11.35 -15.37
N GLN A 860 27.09 10.88 -14.70
CA GLN A 860 27.68 9.57 -14.98
C GLN A 860 26.76 8.43 -14.54
N LEU A 861 26.06 8.55 -13.40
CA LEU A 861 25.10 7.55 -12.92
C LEU A 861 23.89 7.39 -13.85
N LEU A 862 23.56 8.40 -14.67
CA LEU A 862 22.53 8.26 -15.70
C LEU A 862 22.92 7.26 -16.81
N ASN A 863 24.21 6.97 -16.96
CA ASN A 863 24.73 5.91 -17.83
C ASN A 863 24.73 4.52 -17.15
N SER A 864 23.64 4.19 -16.44
CA SER A 864 23.45 2.90 -15.76
C SER A 864 22.44 2.02 -16.50
N ALA A 865 22.57 0.69 -16.39
CA ALA A 865 21.54 -0.24 -16.84
C ALA A 865 20.30 -0.22 -15.92
N ASN A 866 20.45 0.21 -14.67
CA ASN A 866 19.39 0.26 -13.67
C ASN A 866 18.39 1.40 -13.93
N GLY A 867 17.16 1.06 -14.33
CA GLY A 867 16.11 2.03 -14.61
C GLY A 867 15.64 2.82 -13.39
N THR A 868 15.65 2.23 -12.20
CA THR A 868 15.27 2.91 -10.95
C THR A 868 16.29 4.00 -10.62
N LEU A 869 17.59 3.67 -10.67
CA LEU A 869 18.67 4.63 -10.43
C LEU A 869 18.64 5.77 -11.45
N ARG A 870 18.42 5.47 -12.74
CA ARG A 870 18.32 6.52 -13.76
C ARG A 870 17.13 7.45 -13.51
N ASP A 871 15.97 6.91 -13.13
CA ASP A 871 14.79 7.73 -12.79
C ASP A 871 15.10 8.65 -11.59
N MET A 872 15.75 8.13 -10.54
CA MET A 872 16.19 8.93 -9.38
C MET A 872 17.15 10.05 -9.77
N VAL A 873 18.17 9.75 -10.60
CA VAL A 873 19.16 10.73 -11.07
C VAL A 873 18.52 11.82 -11.93
N GLN A 874 17.63 11.44 -12.87
CA GLN A 874 16.91 12.40 -13.70
C GLN A 874 16.09 13.36 -12.83
N GLN A 875 15.32 12.82 -11.87
CA GLN A 875 14.52 13.63 -10.97
C GLN A 875 15.38 14.57 -10.13
N GLU A 876 16.49 14.07 -9.57
CA GLU A 876 17.40 14.88 -8.76
C GLU A 876 18.01 16.05 -9.56
N LEU A 877 18.49 15.80 -10.78
CA LEU A 877 19.04 16.85 -11.66
C LEU A 877 17.99 17.93 -11.98
N ILE A 878 16.75 17.53 -12.26
CA ILE A 878 15.65 18.46 -12.57
C ILE A 878 15.23 19.26 -11.34
N LEU A 879 15.08 18.61 -10.19
CA LEU A 879 14.71 19.28 -8.93
C LEU A 879 15.77 20.29 -8.48
N ARG A 880 17.05 20.04 -8.75
CA ARG A 880 18.13 21.02 -8.56
C ARG A 880 18.12 22.17 -9.57
N GLY A 881 17.45 22.00 -10.72
CA GLY A 881 17.60 22.89 -11.86
C GLY A 881 19.05 22.97 -12.34
N ASP A 882 19.78 21.85 -12.33
CA ASP A 882 21.23 21.83 -12.47
C ASP A 882 21.72 22.07 -13.91
N GLN A 883 21.80 23.34 -14.30
CA GLN A 883 22.25 23.75 -15.63
C GLN A 883 23.71 23.35 -15.95
N LYS A 884 24.53 23.05 -14.93
CA LYS A 884 25.92 22.58 -15.17
C LYS A 884 25.94 21.17 -15.77
N ALA A 885 24.84 20.42 -15.67
CA ALA A 885 24.71 19.09 -16.25
C ALA A 885 24.55 19.10 -17.78
N VAL A 886 24.10 20.22 -18.35
CA VAL A 886 23.70 20.30 -19.77
C VAL A 886 24.78 19.81 -20.74
N PRO A 887 26.07 20.23 -20.65
CA PRO A 887 27.11 19.72 -21.56
C PRO A 887 27.30 18.21 -21.47
N SER A 888 27.33 17.66 -20.25
CA SER A 888 27.48 16.22 -20.01
C SER A 888 26.26 15.44 -20.49
N LEU A 889 25.05 15.97 -20.29
CA LEU A 889 23.80 15.36 -20.76
C LEU A 889 23.70 15.40 -22.28
N SER A 890 24.07 16.50 -22.95
CA SER A 890 24.11 16.57 -24.41
C SER A 890 25.10 15.57 -24.99
N LYS A 891 26.26 15.40 -24.34
CA LYS A 891 27.23 14.37 -24.71
C LYS A 891 26.67 12.96 -24.48
N LEU A 892 26.03 12.70 -23.35
CA LEU A 892 25.42 11.39 -23.07
C LEU A 892 24.30 11.06 -24.05
N ALA A 893 23.45 12.02 -24.39
CA ALA A 893 22.41 11.87 -25.41
C ALA A 893 23.00 11.55 -26.81
N SER A 894 24.20 12.03 -27.09
CA SER A 894 24.90 11.84 -28.37
C SER A 894 25.69 10.52 -28.44
N ASP A 895 26.51 10.27 -27.42
CA ASP A 895 27.59 9.27 -27.45
C ASP A 895 27.43 8.16 -26.40
N GLY A 896 26.36 8.20 -25.59
CA GLY A 896 26.12 7.21 -24.53
C GLY A 896 26.02 5.78 -25.09
N ALA A 897 26.65 4.81 -24.42
CA ALA A 897 26.65 3.42 -24.90
C ALA A 897 25.26 2.78 -24.85
N LEU A 898 24.51 3.05 -23.79
CA LEU A 898 23.18 2.48 -23.56
C LEU A 898 22.08 3.34 -24.19
N PRO A 899 21.22 2.80 -25.08
CA PRO A 899 20.17 3.59 -25.72
C PRO A 899 19.16 4.18 -24.72
N GLN A 900 18.80 3.44 -23.66
CA GLN A 900 17.94 3.94 -22.59
C GLN A 900 18.56 5.13 -21.85
N SER A 901 19.89 5.17 -21.67
CA SER A 901 20.58 6.33 -21.09
C SER A 901 20.62 7.51 -22.05
N ARG A 902 20.79 7.28 -23.36
CA ARG A 902 20.71 8.34 -24.38
C ARG A 902 19.33 8.99 -24.39
N LEU A 903 18.28 8.17 -24.38
CA LEU A 903 16.90 8.63 -24.27
C LEU A 903 16.69 9.44 -23.00
N GLN A 904 17.07 8.90 -21.84
CA GLN A 904 16.81 9.54 -20.58
C GLN A 904 17.60 10.86 -20.41
N ALA A 905 18.77 10.98 -21.04
CA ALA A 905 19.48 12.25 -21.15
C ALA A 905 18.70 13.30 -21.97
N LEU A 906 18.06 12.92 -23.08
CA LEU A 906 17.18 13.82 -23.85
C LEU A 906 15.99 14.31 -23.00
N CYS A 907 15.36 13.41 -22.25
CA CYS A 907 14.27 13.72 -21.33
C CYS A 907 14.70 14.62 -20.16
N THR A 908 15.92 14.43 -19.66
CA THR A 908 16.50 15.27 -18.60
C THR A 908 16.79 16.67 -19.13
N LEU A 909 17.34 16.79 -20.36
CA LEU A 909 17.53 18.09 -21.03
C LEU A 909 16.19 18.82 -21.25
N ASP A 910 15.12 18.10 -21.59
CA ASP A 910 13.77 18.67 -21.70
C ASP A 910 13.28 19.22 -20.35
N GLY A 911 13.45 18.45 -19.27
CA GLY A 911 13.09 18.86 -17.91
C GLY A 911 13.89 20.07 -17.39
N LEU A 912 15.15 20.20 -17.83
CA LEU A 912 15.99 21.37 -17.56
C LEU A 912 15.74 22.55 -18.50
N GLN A 913 14.80 22.43 -19.44
CA GLN A 913 14.51 23.41 -20.50
C GLN A 913 15.73 23.75 -21.38
N ALA A 914 16.63 22.77 -21.55
CA ALA A 914 17.88 22.90 -22.28
C ALA A 914 17.94 22.05 -23.57
N LEU A 915 16.85 21.35 -23.91
CA LEU A 915 16.75 20.58 -25.14
C LEU A 915 16.64 21.48 -26.37
N THR A 916 17.40 21.17 -27.42
CA THR A 916 17.45 21.98 -28.65
C THR A 916 17.19 21.14 -29.91
N PRO A 917 16.76 21.77 -31.02
CA PRO A 917 16.61 21.08 -32.30
C PRO A 917 17.90 20.41 -32.79
N ASP A 918 19.08 20.97 -32.49
CA ASP A 918 20.37 20.43 -32.95
C ASP A 918 20.74 19.14 -32.22
N VAL A 919 20.37 19.02 -30.94
CA VAL A 919 20.53 17.77 -30.17
C VAL A 919 19.55 16.71 -30.67
N LEU A 920 18.32 17.09 -31.03
CA LEU A 920 17.28 16.16 -31.49
C LEU A 920 17.47 15.67 -32.94
N LEU A 921 17.96 16.52 -33.84
CA LEU A 921 17.98 16.25 -35.27
C LEU A 921 18.71 14.93 -35.61
N PRO A 922 19.91 14.61 -35.07
CA PRO A 922 20.54 13.32 -35.30
C PRO A 922 19.76 12.15 -34.73
N ARG A 923 18.98 12.36 -33.65
CA ARG A 923 18.28 11.31 -32.89
C ARG A 923 16.98 10.86 -33.57
N ILE A 924 16.41 11.68 -34.45
CA ILE A 924 15.33 11.25 -35.36
C ILE A 924 15.75 10.04 -36.22
N ASN A 925 17.06 9.93 -36.48
CA ASN A 925 17.67 8.87 -37.29
C ASN A 925 18.47 7.85 -36.46
N GLU A 926 18.30 7.83 -35.14
CA GLU A 926 19.01 6.93 -34.24
C GLU A 926 18.81 5.44 -34.60
N GLN A 927 19.78 4.57 -34.30
CA GLN A 927 19.64 3.13 -34.61
C GLN A 927 18.57 2.45 -33.75
N ASP A 928 18.48 2.83 -32.47
CA ASP A 928 17.53 2.24 -31.54
C ASP A 928 16.11 2.81 -31.73
N PRO A 929 15.08 1.97 -31.92
CA PRO A 929 13.73 2.44 -32.17
C PRO A 929 13.09 3.16 -30.98
N GLY A 930 13.44 2.81 -29.74
CA GLY A 930 12.93 3.48 -28.54
C GLY A 930 13.41 4.94 -28.48
N VAL A 931 14.70 5.16 -28.74
CA VAL A 931 15.26 6.52 -28.82
C VAL A 931 14.64 7.31 -29.98
N ARG A 932 14.48 6.70 -31.17
CA ARG A 932 13.80 7.37 -32.30
C ARG A 932 12.38 7.78 -31.97
N ARG A 933 11.58 6.88 -31.37
CA ARG A 933 10.18 7.13 -31.00
C ARG A 933 10.08 8.36 -30.10
N GLU A 934 10.83 8.36 -29.01
CA GLU A 934 10.74 9.46 -28.05
C GLU A 934 11.38 10.75 -28.57
N SER A 935 12.37 10.67 -29.45
CA SER A 935 12.92 11.84 -30.15
C SER A 935 11.88 12.51 -31.06
N LEU A 936 11.01 11.73 -31.71
CA LEU A 936 9.88 12.28 -32.48
C LEU A 936 8.90 13.02 -31.57
N ARG A 937 8.56 12.46 -30.40
CA ARG A 937 7.70 13.11 -29.40
C ARG A 937 8.32 14.43 -28.90
N LEU A 938 9.60 14.38 -28.51
CA LEU A 938 10.34 15.54 -28.01
C LEU A 938 10.57 16.61 -29.09
N ALA A 939 10.51 16.26 -30.37
CA ALA A 939 10.63 17.21 -31.47
C ALA A 939 9.38 18.08 -31.67
N GLU A 940 8.19 17.63 -31.23
CA GLU A 940 6.90 18.28 -31.49
C GLU A 940 6.87 19.80 -31.19
N PRO A 941 7.40 20.31 -30.06
CA PRO A 941 7.42 21.74 -29.77
C PRO A 941 8.28 22.56 -30.75
N PHE A 942 9.31 21.93 -31.34
CA PHE A 942 10.32 22.58 -32.17
C PHE A 942 10.00 22.55 -33.68
N LEU A 943 9.06 21.71 -34.13
CA LEU A 943 8.81 21.49 -35.57
C LEU A 943 8.37 22.76 -36.32
N LYS A 944 7.78 23.74 -35.64
CA LYS A 944 7.42 25.03 -36.26
C LYS A 944 8.61 25.98 -36.41
N GLN A 945 9.67 25.77 -35.63
CA GLN A 945 10.82 26.67 -35.52
C GLN A 945 12.03 26.14 -36.30
N SER A 946 12.15 24.81 -36.49
CA SER A 946 13.24 24.18 -37.22
C SER A 946 12.74 23.44 -38.45
N GLU A 947 12.97 24.02 -39.62
CA GLU A 947 12.62 23.38 -40.90
C GLU A 947 13.43 22.09 -41.14
N LYS A 948 14.71 22.06 -40.72
CA LYS A 948 15.54 20.87 -40.81
C LYS A 948 14.92 19.69 -40.05
N LEU A 949 14.44 19.95 -38.83
CA LEU A 949 13.81 18.93 -38.00
C LEU A 949 12.47 18.48 -38.59
N ALA A 950 11.66 19.42 -39.08
CA ALA A 950 10.41 19.10 -39.79
C ALA A 950 10.64 18.21 -41.02
N ASN A 951 11.68 18.49 -41.82
CA ASN A 951 12.03 17.70 -42.99
C ASN A 951 12.52 16.30 -42.59
N ALA A 952 13.35 16.18 -41.55
CA ALA A 952 13.80 14.88 -41.04
C ALA A 952 12.63 13.99 -40.57
N VAL A 953 11.63 14.58 -39.91
CA VAL A 953 10.38 13.87 -39.53
C VAL A 953 9.61 13.40 -40.76
N LEU A 954 9.49 14.23 -41.81
CA LEU A 954 8.82 13.84 -43.05
C LEU A 954 9.55 12.71 -43.78
N GLU A 955 10.88 12.80 -43.88
CA GLU A 955 11.71 11.77 -44.53
C GLU A 955 11.61 10.41 -43.82
N ARG A 956 11.50 10.43 -42.48
CA ARG A 956 11.36 9.23 -41.65
C ARG A 956 10.14 8.38 -42.03
N VAL A 957 9.06 8.96 -42.56
CA VAL A 957 7.85 8.25 -43.00
C VAL A 957 8.18 7.16 -44.02
N ASN A 958 9.12 7.43 -44.93
CA ASN A 958 9.51 6.47 -45.97
C ASN A 958 10.49 5.40 -45.46
N GLN A 959 11.21 5.68 -44.38
CA GLN A 959 12.31 4.86 -43.87
C GLN A 959 11.89 3.97 -42.71
N GLU A 960 10.90 4.39 -41.91
CA GLU A 960 10.53 3.69 -40.69
C GLU A 960 9.77 2.39 -40.97
N ARG A 961 10.10 1.37 -40.19
CA ARG A 961 9.51 0.02 -40.28
C ARG A 961 9.00 -0.49 -38.95
N GLN A 962 9.39 0.14 -37.83
CA GLN A 962 8.98 -0.25 -36.49
C GLN A 962 7.64 0.41 -36.14
N LEU A 963 6.61 -0.42 -35.93
CA LEU A 963 5.24 0.02 -35.70
C LEU A 963 5.08 0.99 -34.50
N PRO A 964 5.78 0.80 -33.35
CA PRO A 964 5.71 1.78 -32.25
C PRO A 964 6.26 3.17 -32.63
N VAL A 965 7.25 3.22 -33.52
CA VAL A 965 7.82 4.48 -34.03
C VAL A 965 6.86 5.11 -35.03
N GLN A 966 6.25 4.33 -35.92
CA GLN A 966 5.23 4.81 -36.86
C GLN A 966 4.00 5.36 -36.14
N LEU A 967 3.64 4.81 -34.98
CA LEU A 967 2.55 5.31 -34.14
C LEU A 967 2.83 6.72 -33.63
N GLN A 968 4.01 6.93 -33.03
CA GLN A 968 4.41 8.26 -32.57
C GLN A 968 4.65 9.22 -33.76
N LEU A 969 5.15 8.71 -34.89
CA LEU A 969 5.34 9.50 -36.10
C LEU A 969 3.99 10.02 -36.62
N ALA A 970 2.94 9.19 -36.64
CA ALA A 970 1.59 9.62 -37.01
C ALA A 970 1.12 10.79 -36.16
N TYR A 971 1.27 10.71 -34.83
CA TYR A 971 0.97 11.81 -33.91
C TYR A 971 1.79 13.08 -34.22
N THR A 972 3.10 12.91 -34.41
CA THR A 972 4.06 13.99 -34.65
C THR A 972 3.75 14.76 -35.95
N LEU A 973 3.33 14.06 -37.02
CA LEU A 973 2.91 14.67 -38.30
C LEU A 973 1.69 15.61 -38.15
N GLY A 974 0.88 15.46 -37.10
CA GLY A 974 -0.20 16.39 -36.76
C GLY A 974 0.28 17.83 -36.53
N TYR A 975 1.53 18.03 -36.13
CA TYR A 975 2.08 19.35 -35.79
C TYR A 975 2.68 20.12 -36.97
N LEU A 976 3.00 19.46 -38.08
CA LEU A 976 3.58 20.07 -39.27
C LEU A 976 2.55 20.93 -40.04
N LYS A 977 2.94 22.05 -40.66
CA LYS A 977 1.99 22.86 -41.46
C LYS A 977 1.98 22.51 -42.96
N LYS A 978 2.98 21.73 -43.39
CA LYS A 978 3.29 21.41 -44.79
C LYS A 978 2.23 20.50 -45.43
N ASP A 979 1.93 20.73 -46.71
CA ASP A 979 1.06 19.88 -47.54
C ASP A 979 1.60 18.44 -47.64
N GLU A 980 2.92 18.32 -47.53
CA GLU A 980 3.68 17.09 -47.43
C GLU A 980 3.26 16.24 -46.21
N ALA A 981 2.83 16.86 -45.11
CA ALA A 981 2.33 16.14 -43.95
C ALA A 981 0.98 15.45 -44.23
N THR A 982 0.13 16.05 -45.08
CA THR A 982 -1.12 15.42 -45.55
C THR A 982 -0.81 14.16 -46.35
N ASN A 983 0.17 14.22 -47.26
CA ASN A 983 0.59 13.06 -48.06
C ASN A 983 1.20 11.96 -47.18
N ALA A 984 2.06 12.34 -46.23
CA ALA A 984 2.65 11.40 -45.27
C ALA A 984 1.59 10.67 -44.42
N LEU A 985 0.58 11.40 -43.92
CA LEU A 985 -0.52 10.79 -43.16
C LEU A 985 -1.35 9.84 -44.04
N LEU A 986 -1.68 10.23 -45.28
CA LEU A 986 -2.38 9.36 -46.21
C LEU A 986 -1.59 8.07 -46.51
N GLN A 987 -0.26 8.19 -46.68
CA GLN A 987 0.61 7.05 -46.90
C GLN A 987 0.61 6.08 -45.71
N LEU A 988 0.69 6.60 -44.47
CA LEU A 988 0.62 5.75 -43.27
C LEU A 988 -0.75 5.08 -43.12
N LEU A 989 -1.83 5.79 -43.45
CA LEU A 989 -3.19 5.25 -43.40
C LEU A 989 -3.40 4.12 -44.41
N GLU A 990 -2.86 4.28 -45.62
CA GLU A 990 -2.87 3.27 -46.68
C GLU A 990 -2.05 2.03 -46.29
N GLN A 991 -0.88 2.21 -45.66
CA GLN A 991 -0.03 1.10 -45.22
C GLN A 991 -0.60 0.32 -44.03
N HIS A 992 -1.41 0.95 -43.19
CA HIS A 992 -1.81 0.41 -41.88
C HIS A 992 -3.31 0.50 -41.57
N SER A 993 -4.18 0.44 -42.58
CA SER A 993 -5.65 0.57 -42.45
C SER A 993 -6.28 -0.45 -41.47
N GLU A 994 -5.70 -1.64 -41.38
CA GLU A 994 -6.19 -2.73 -40.52
C GLU A 994 -5.66 -2.64 -39.09
N ASN A 995 -4.59 -1.89 -38.84
CA ASN A 995 -4.08 -1.69 -37.48
C ASN A 995 -4.88 -0.58 -36.80
N VAL A 996 -5.80 -0.96 -35.90
CA VAL A 996 -6.73 -0.03 -35.24
C VAL A 996 -6.02 1.14 -34.54
N TYR A 997 -4.84 0.92 -33.95
CA TYR A 997 -4.09 1.96 -33.25
C TYR A 997 -3.43 2.94 -34.20
N LEU A 998 -2.72 2.44 -35.22
CA LEU A 998 -2.08 3.29 -36.24
C LEU A 998 -3.12 4.06 -37.05
N ARG A 999 -4.19 3.39 -37.47
CA ARG A 999 -5.33 4.05 -38.14
C ARG A 999 -5.87 5.19 -37.29
N SER A 1000 -6.16 4.93 -36.01
CA SER A 1000 -6.70 5.95 -35.11
C SER A 1000 -5.72 7.08 -34.83
N ALA A 1001 -4.42 6.77 -34.72
CA ALA A 1001 -3.35 7.77 -34.55
C ALA A 1001 -3.21 8.68 -35.77
N VAL A 1002 -3.32 8.12 -36.98
CA VAL A 1002 -3.31 8.91 -38.22
C VAL A 1002 -4.57 9.78 -38.30
N LEU A 1003 -5.76 9.20 -38.08
CA LEU A 1003 -7.03 9.94 -38.12
C LEU A 1003 -7.07 11.07 -37.09
N THR A 1004 -6.65 10.82 -35.84
CA THR A 1004 -6.64 11.87 -34.81
C THR A 1004 -5.66 13.00 -35.15
N SER A 1005 -4.60 12.70 -35.91
CA SER A 1005 -3.59 13.66 -36.36
C SER A 1005 -3.97 14.46 -37.60
N PHE A 1006 -5.06 14.10 -38.30
CA PHE A 1006 -5.64 14.95 -39.33
C PHE A 1006 -6.34 16.15 -38.69
N LYS A 1007 -5.88 17.36 -39.02
CA LYS A 1007 -6.63 18.58 -38.66
C LYS A 1007 -7.79 18.77 -39.63
N PRO A 1008 -8.94 19.35 -39.20
CA PRO A 1008 -10.07 19.61 -40.09
C PRO A 1008 -9.68 20.30 -41.42
N ALA A 1009 -8.77 21.27 -41.37
CA ALA A 1009 -8.27 21.99 -42.55
C ALA A 1009 -7.55 21.10 -43.61
N ARG A 1010 -7.09 19.89 -43.25
CA ARG A 1010 -6.44 18.94 -44.17
C ARG A 1010 -7.41 17.95 -44.80
N LEU A 1011 -8.63 17.82 -44.26
CA LEU A 1011 -9.58 16.80 -44.69
C LEU A 1011 -10.00 17.00 -46.15
N SER A 1012 -10.32 18.23 -46.56
CA SER A 1012 -10.70 18.49 -47.96
C SER A 1012 -9.56 18.18 -48.92
N PRO A 1013 -8.33 18.74 -48.77
CA PRO A 1013 -7.22 18.40 -49.63
C PRO A 1013 -6.92 16.89 -49.68
N ALA A 1014 -7.04 16.18 -48.55
CA ALA A 1014 -6.84 14.74 -48.48
C ALA A 1014 -7.90 13.95 -49.28
N LEU A 1015 -9.18 14.23 -49.03
CA LEU A 1015 -10.30 13.57 -49.70
C LEU A 1015 -10.27 13.81 -51.21
N VAL A 1016 -10.02 15.05 -51.64
CA VAL A 1016 -9.93 15.42 -53.06
C VAL A 1016 -8.79 14.67 -53.77
N ARG A 1017 -7.64 14.51 -53.11
CA ARG A 1017 -6.49 13.75 -53.65
C ARG A 1017 -6.78 12.25 -53.79
N LEU A 1018 -7.67 11.69 -52.96
CA LEU A 1018 -8.03 10.27 -53.00
C LEU A 1018 -9.00 9.93 -54.13
N LEU A 1019 -9.89 10.83 -54.53
CA LEU A 1019 -10.90 10.58 -55.57
C LEU A 1019 -10.35 9.90 -56.84
N PRO A 1020 -9.34 10.46 -57.55
CA PRO A 1020 -8.79 9.81 -58.74
C PRO A 1020 -7.99 8.53 -58.44
N ARG A 1021 -7.50 8.36 -57.20
CA ARG A 1021 -6.71 7.18 -56.79
C ARG A 1021 -7.59 5.97 -56.50
N ILE A 1022 -8.81 6.19 -55.97
CA ILE A 1022 -9.79 5.13 -55.68
C ILE A 1022 -10.20 4.42 -56.98
N GLU A 1023 -10.33 5.14 -58.09
CA GLU A 1023 -10.63 4.55 -59.39
C GLU A 1023 -9.58 3.53 -59.83
N ALA A 1024 -8.30 3.85 -59.61
CA ALA A 1024 -7.19 2.97 -59.93
C ALA A 1024 -6.99 1.86 -58.88
N ASN A 1025 -7.38 2.10 -57.63
CA ASN A 1025 -7.24 1.16 -56.53
C ASN A 1025 -8.45 1.23 -55.56
N PRO A 1026 -9.49 0.40 -55.78
CA PRO A 1026 -10.67 0.35 -54.92
C PRO A 1026 -10.39 -0.02 -53.46
N GLN A 1027 -9.21 -0.58 -53.13
CA GLN A 1027 -8.82 -0.89 -51.75
C GLN A 1027 -8.63 0.37 -50.88
N LEU A 1028 -8.53 1.55 -51.49
CA LEU A 1028 -8.45 2.83 -50.77
C LEU A 1028 -9.80 3.32 -50.22
N LEU A 1029 -10.90 2.67 -50.58
CA LEU A 1029 -12.24 3.11 -50.22
C LEU A 1029 -12.52 3.16 -48.69
N PRO A 1030 -12.09 2.18 -47.87
CA PRO A 1030 -12.26 2.26 -46.42
C PRO A 1030 -11.54 3.45 -45.78
N MET A 1031 -10.37 3.81 -46.32
CA MET A 1031 -9.63 5.01 -45.91
C MET A 1031 -10.39 6.28 -46.26
N PHE A 1032 -10.95 6.36 -47.48
CA PHE A 1032 -11.78 7.49 -47.89
C PHE A 1032 -12.99 7.66 -46.97
N HIS A 1033 -13.71 6.58 -46.67
CA HIS A 1033 -14.85 6.61 -45.75
C HIS A 1033 -14.44 7.08 -44.34
N SER A 1034 -13.32 6.59 -43.80
CA SER A 1034 -12.85 7.02 -42.46
C SER A 1034 -12.58 8.54 -42.38
N LEU A 1035 -12.01 9.12 -43.45
CA LEU A 1035 -11.77 10.56 -43.54
C LEU A 1035 -13.06 11.35 -43.82
N LEU A 1036 -13.98 10.78 -44.59
CA LEU A 1036 -15.28 11.37 -44.89
C LEU A 1036 -16.16 11.43 -43.63
N ASP A 1037 -16.24 10.34 -42.87
CA ASP A 1037 -16.97 10.27 -41.60
C ASP A 1037 -16.48 11.34 -40.63
N MET A 1038 -15.16 11.51 -40.56
CA MET A 1038 -14.55 12.56 -39.76
C MET A 1038 -14.93 13.95 -40.28
N ALA A 1039 -14.89 14.19 -41.59
CA ALA A 1039 -15.29 15.46 -42.20
C ALA A 1039 -16.77 15.79 -41.92
N VAL A 1040 -17.65 14.80 -42.05
CA VAL A 1040 -19.09 14.90 -41.73
C VAL A 1040 -19.30 15.21 -40.24
N ALA A 1041 -18.54 14.57 -39.36
CA ALA A 1041 -18.62 14.81 -37.92
C ALA A 1041 -18.23 16.25 -37.53
N THR A 1042 -17.36 16.92 -38.30
CA THR A 1042 -17.01 18.33 -38.04
C THR A 1042 -18.17 19.31 -38.22
N ARG A 1043 -19.15 18.96 -39.07
CA ARG A 1043 -20.25 19.84 -39.51
C ARG A 1043 -19.79 21.21 -40.03
N ASP A 1044 -18.55 21.33 -40.52
CA ASP A 1044 -18.02 22.56 -41.10
C ASP A 1044 -18.59 22.78 -42.52
N PRO A 1045 -19.43 23.81 -42.75
CA PRO A 1045 -20.06 24.02 -44.06
C PRO A 1045 -19.06 24.30 -45.18
N GLY A 1046 -17.93 24.94 -44.87
CA GLY A 1046 -16.88 25.24 -45.85
C GLY A 1046 -16.18 23.98 -46.32
N LEU A 1047 -15.81 23.12 -45.37
CA LEU A 1047 -15.20 21.82 -45.63
C LEU A 1047 -16.13 20.92 -46.45
N LEU A 1048 -17.38 20.76 -46.00
CA LEU A 1048 -18.37 19.91 -46.65
C LEU A 1048 -18.66 20.37 -48.08
N LYS A 1049 -18.77 21.69 -48.29
CA LYS A 1049 -18.94 22.27 -49.63
C LYS A 1049 -17.76 21.95 -50.55
N GLN A 1050 -16.53 22.10 -50.08
CA GLN A 1050 -15.33 21.81 -50.89
C GLN A 1050 -15.26 20.34 -51.32
N VAL A 1051 -15.50 19.40 -50.38
CA VAL A 1051 -15.51 17.96 -50.67
C VAL A 1051 -16.65 17.59 -51.61
N SER A 1052 -17.86 18.10 -51.36
CA SER A 1052 -19.04 17.87 -52.21
C SER A 1052 -18.82 18.40 -53.62
N THR A 1053 -18.22 19.59 -53.78
CA THR A 1053 -17.89 20.17 -55.10
C THR A 1053 -16.94 19.26 -55.87
N ALA A 1054 -15.83 18.86 -55.26
CA ALA A 1054 -14.84 18.04 -55.92
C ALA A 1054 -15.38 16.63 -56.28
N LEU A 1055 -16.16 16.01 -55.40
CA LEU A 1055 -16.82 14.73 -55.68
C LEU A 1055 -17.85 14.87 -56.81
N SER A 1056 -18.61 15.96 -56.82
CA SER A 1056 -19.57 16.27 -57.88
C SER A 1056 -18.89 16.43 -59.24
N GLU A 1057 -17.83 17.23 -59.31
CA GLU A 1057 -17.03 17.42 -60.53
C GLU A 1057 -16.39 16.11 -61.01
N HIS A 1058 -15.92 15.28 -60.08
CA HIS A 1058 -15.35 13.97 -60.39
C HIS A 1058 -16.38 13.05 -61.08
N ILE A 1059 -17.59 12.94 -60.52
CA ILE A 1059 -18.69 12.13 -61.07
C ILE A 1059 -19.16 12.67 -62.43
N VAL A 1060 -19.38 13.99 -62.54
CA VAL A 1060 -19.87 14.61 -63.78
C VAL A 1060 -18.85 14.45 -64.91
N ARG A 1061 -17.54 14.60 -64.63
CA ARG A 1061 -16.47 14.40 -65.61
C ARG A 1061 -16.48 12.97 -66.17
N LYS A 1062 -16.77 11.97 -65.34
CA LYS A 1062 -16.83 10.55 -65.74
C LYS A 1062 -18.08 10.19 -66.52
N GLN A 1063 -19.16 10.96 -66.38
CA GLN A 1063 -20.51 10.62 -66.89
C GLN A 1063 -21.01 9.24 -66.41
N LYS A 1064 -20.41 8.70 -65.34
CA LYS A 1064 -20.70 7.40 -64.74
C LYS A 1064 -20.31 7.45 -63.27
N SER A 1065 -21.13 6.83 -62.42
CA SER A 1065 -20.90 6.75 -60.98
C SER A 1065 -21.00 5.32 -60.46
N GLU A 1066 -20.25 5.03 -59.41
CA GLU A 1066 -20.31 3.82 -58.59
C GLU A 1066 -21.19 4.04 -57.35
N ALA A 1067 -21.49 2.97 -56.61
CA ALA A 1067 -22.41 3.04 -55.47
C ALA A 1067 -21.84 3.90 -54.32
N TRP A 1068 -20.54 3.80 -54.06
CA TRP A 1068 -19.90 4.54 -52.97
C TRP A 1068 -19.89 6.06 -53.20
N GLU A 1069 -19.75 6.50 -54.45
CA GLU A 1069 -19.78 7.92 -54.83
C GLU A 1069 -21.13 8.56 -54.47
N TRP A 1070 -22.23 7.85 -54.74
CA TRP A 1070 -23.57 8.28 -54.37
C TRP A 1070 -23.80 8.28 -52.86
N LEU A 1071 -23.34 7.24 -52.16
CA LEU A 1071 -23.42 7.16 -50.70
C LEU A 1071 -22.65 8.31 -50.04
N ALA A 1072 -21.45 8.62 -50.54
CA ALA A 1072 -20.64 9.72 -50.05
C ALA A 1072 -21.31 11.08 -50.28
N LEU A 1073 -21.88 11.32 -51.47
CA LEU A 1073 -22.66 12.53 -51.73
C LEU A 1073 -23.87 12.65 -50.81
N THR A 1074 -24.59 11.55 -50.56
CA THR A 1074 -25.75 11.51 -49.65
C THR A 1074 -25.34 11.89 -48.23
N GLN A 1075 -24.25 11.33 -47.71
CA GLN A 1075 -23.75 11.66 -46.38
C GLN A 1075 -23.35 13.14 -46.27
N LEU A 1076 -22.69 13.68 -47.30
CA LEU A 1076 -22.30 15.10 -47.35
C LEU A 1076 -23.53 16.02 -47.38
N THR A 1077 -24.53 15.72 -48.22
CA THR A 1077 -25.74 16.54 -48.35
C THR A 1077 -26.58 16.50 -47.08
N GLU A 1078 -26.71 15.35 -46.42
CA GLU A 1078 -27.44 15.21 -45.17
C GLU A 1078 -26.81 16.01 -44.01
N ALA A 1079 -25.48 16.17 -44.03
CA ALA A 1079 -24.71 16.90 -43.03
C ALA A 1079 -24.70 18.42 -43.25
N MET A 1080 -25.04 18.91 -44.45
CA MET A 1080 -25.05 20.34 -44.78
C MET A 1080 -26.29 21.08 -44.22
N PRO A 1081 -26.15 22.34 -43.77
CA PRO A 1081 -27.30 23.18 -43.39
C PRO A 1081 -28.06 23.67 -44.64
N GLY A 1082 -29.40 23.56 -44.63
CA GLY A 1082 -30.28 24.05 -45.70
C GLY A 1082 -30.42 23.10 -46.89
N ARG A 1083 -31.26 22.06 -46.71
CA ARG A 1083 -31.42 20.88 -47.59
C ARG A 1083 -32.23 21.12 -48.87
N ASP A 1084 -32.77 22.31 -49.08
CA ASP A 1084 -33.68 22.52 -50.19
C ASP A 1084 -32.92 22.76 -51.50
N LYS A 1085 -33.51 22.27 -52.60
CA LYS A 1085 -33.01 22.41 -53.97
C LYS A 1085 -32.61 23.86 -54.31
N SER A 1086 -33.30 24.84 -53.72
CA SER A 1086 -33.03 26.28 -53.94
C SER A 1086 -31.73 26.78 -53.27
N SER A 1087 -31.35 26.25 -52.10
CA SER A 1087 -30.08 26.56 -51.41
C SER A 1087 -28.89 25.89 -52.10
N LEU A 1088 -29.06 24.63 -52.52
CA LEU A 1088 -28.05 23.85 -53.23
C LEU A 1088 -27.75 24.41 -54.64
N GLU A 1089 -28.76 24.90 -55.36
CA GLU A 1089 -28.61 25.56 -56.66
C GLU A 1089 -27.89 26.93 -56.57
N LYS A 1090 -28.15 27.72 -55.50
CA LYS A 1090 -27.45 29.00 -55.26
C LYS A 1090 -25.96 28.83 -54.94
N GLN A 1091 -25.52 27.64 -54.57
CA GLN A 1091 -24.15 27.36 -54.15
C GLN A 1091 -23.19 27.00 -55.30
N GLY A 1092 -23.66 26.96 -56.56
CA GLY A 1092 -22.82 26.78 -57.75
C GLY A 1092 -22.46 25.33 -58.09
N LEU A 1093 -23.15 24.36 -57.49
CA LEU A 1093 -22.89 22.93 -57.63
C LEU A 1093 -23.65 22.35 -58.85
N GLN A 1094 -23.05 21.40 -59.57
CA GLN A 1094 -23.62 20.74 -60.77
C GLN A 1094 -24.79 19.76 -60.46
N TRP A 1095 -25.61 20.07 -59.45
CA TRP A 1095 -26.67 19.18 -58.94
C TRP A 1095 -27.67 18.76 -59.99
N LYS A 1096 -28.05 19.64 -60.93
CA LYS A 1096 -28.97 19.28 -62.03
C LYS A 1096 -28.43 18.14 -62.90
N GLN A 1097 -27.12 18.15 -63.17
CA GLN A 1097 -26.47 17.10 -63.95
C GLN A 1097 -26.35 15.80 -63.14
N LEU A 1098 -26.04 15.89 -61.85
CA LEU A 1098 -25.99 14.73 -60.95
C LEU A 1098 -27.35 14.07 -60.75
N ILE A 1099 -28.42 14.84 -60.53
CA ILE A 1099 -29.79 14.33 -60.42
C ILE A 1099 -30.18 13.63 -61.72
N SER A 1100 -29.93 14.26 -62.88
CA SER A 1100 -30.22 13.64 -64.17
C SER A 1100 -29.45 12.33 -64.38
N LEU A 1101 -28.16 12.28 -64.00
CA LEU A 1101 -27.33 11.08 -64.08
C LEU A 1101 -27.85 9.97 -63.15
N ALA A 1102 -28.18 10.33 -61.90
CA ALA A 1102 -28.69 9.39 -60.92
C ALA A 1102 -30.06 8.83 -61.33
N CYS A 1103 -31.00 9.68 -61.78
CA CYS A 1103 -32.28 9.23 -62.34
C CYS A 1103 -32.09 8.26 -63.52
N ARG A 1104 -31.15 8.55 -64.43
CA ARG A 1104 -30.82 7.63 -65.53
C ARG A 1104 -30.30 6.28 -65.03
N GLN A 1105 -29.40 6.28 -64.05
CA GLN A 1105 -28.87 5.03 -63.47
C GLN A 1105 -29.93 4.24 -62.70
N ILE A 1106 -30.87 4.92 -62.02
CA ILE A 1106 -31.99 4.29 -61.32
C ILE A 1106 -32.90 3.51 -62.31
N SER A 1107 -33.18 4.10 -63.48
CA SER A 1107 -34.02 3.49 -64.52
C SER A 1107 -33.33 2.42 -65.37
N GLU A 1108 -31.99 2.37 -65.39
CA GLU A 1108 -31.24 1.43 -66.23
C GLU A 1108 -31.28 0.00 -65.64
N THR A 1109 -32.06 -0.89 -66.26
CA THR A 1109 -32.28 -2.26 -65.76
C THR A 1109 -31.02 -3.13 -65.78
N LYS A 1110 -30.03 -2.80 -66.62
CA LYS A 1110 -28.73 -3.51 -66.67
C LYS A 1110 -27.74 -3.05 -65.60
N GLN A 1111 -28.03 -1.97 -64.87
CA GLN A 1111 -27.17 -1.46 -63.81
C GLN A 1111 -27.28 -2.32 -62.55
N SER A 1112 -26.18 -2.46 -61.79
CA SER A 1112 -26.19 -3.26 -60.57
C SER A 1112 -27.14 -2.68 -59.51
N GLU A 1113 -27.79 -3.56 -58.74
CA GLU A 1113 -28.72 -3.18 -57.67
C GLU A 1113 -28.08 -2.19 -56.68
N ALA A 1114 -26.81 -2.42 -56.30
CA ALA A 1114 -26.09 -1.56 -55.37
C ALA A 1114 -25.98 -0.11 -55.86
N VAL A 1115 -25.69 0.12 -57.15
CA VAL A 1115 -25.59 1.47 -57.71
C VAL A 1115 -26.98 2.11 -57.82
N ARG A 1116 -28.00 1.35 -58.22
CA ARG A 1116 -29.38 1.84 -58.30
C ARG A 1116 -29.90 2.26 -56.93
N ILE A 1117 -29.64 1.47 -55.89
CA ILE A 1117 -30.00 1.77 -54.49
C ILE A 1117 -29.28 3.04 -54.00
N ALA A 1118 -27.97 3.16 -54.25
CA ALA A 1118 -27.21 4.32 -53.79
C ALA A 1118 -27.61 5.61 -54.52
N ALA A 1119 -27.81 5.55 -55.84
CA ALA A 1119 -28.30 6.68 -56.64
C ALA A 1119 -29.69 7.15 -56.18
N LEU A 1120 -30.57 6.20 -55.85
CA LEU A 1120 -31.90 6.45 -55.30
C LEU A 1120 -31.83 7.20 -53.95
N GLN A 1121 -30.97 6.74 -53.03
CA GLN A 1121 -30.78 7.39 -51.73
C GLN A 1121 -30.29 8.83 -51.91
N PHE A 1122 -29.32 9.04 -52.80
CA PHE A 1122 -28.83 10.36 -53.13
C PHE A 1122 -29.93 11.27 -53.68
N VAL A 1123 -30.64 10.84 -54.73
CA VAL A 1123 -31.68 11.65 -55.38
C VAL A 1123 -32.78 12.04 -54.40
N LEU A 1124 -33.28 11.11 -53.58
CA LEU A 1124 -34.31 11.42 -52.57
C LEU A 1124 -33.82 12.34 -51.45
N SER A 1125 -32.50 12.42 -51.23
CA SER A 1125 -31.89 13.36 -50.27
C SER A 1125 -31.85 14.81 -50.77
N VAL A 1126 -31.90 15.03 -52.10
CA VAL A 1126 -31.72 16.37 -52.72
C VAL A 1126 -32.87 16.81 -53.62
N ASP A 1127 -33.71 15.90 -54.13
CA ASP A 1127 -34.85 16.18 -55.00
C ASP A 1127 -36.08 15.34 -54.61
N GLN A 1128 -37.13 16.03 -54.18
CA GLN A 1128 -38.42 15.44 -53.82
C GLN A 1128 -39.55 15.97 -54.72
N SER A 1129 -39.20 16.37 -55.95
CA SER A 1129 -40.20 16.76 -56.95
C SER A 1129 -41.16 15.61 -57.25
N GLN A 1130 -42.36 15.95 -57.71
CA GLN A 1130 -43.38 14.95 -58.05
C GLN A 1130 -42.85 13.96 -59.11
N ASP A 1131 -42.15 14.45 -60.14
CA ASP A 1131 -41.55 13.63 -61.19
C ASP A 1131 -40.54 12.60 -60.63
N THR A 1132 -39.74 13.00 -59.63
CA THR A 1132 -38.79 12.11 -58.95
C THR A 1132 -39.50 11.05 -58.11
N LEU A 1133 -40.54 11.44 -57.38
CA LEU A 1133 -41.31 10.51 -56.54
C LEU A 1133 -42.08 9.50 -57.40
N GLU A 1134 -42.62 9.90 -58.55
CA GLU A 1134 -43.27 9.00 -59.51
C GLU A 1134 -42.27 8.00 -60.10
N LEU A 1135 -41.10 8.46 -60.55
CA LEU A 1135 -40.03 7.58 -61.05
C LEU A 1135 -39.62 6.51 -60.02
N VAL A 1136 -39.52 6.90 -58.75
CA VAL A 1136 -39.17 5.99 -57.65
C VAL A 1136 -40.33 5.06 -57.29
N ALA A 1137 -41.57 5.53 -57.40
CA ALA A 1137 -42.77 4.72 -57.18
C ALA A 1137 -42.87 3.54 -58.14
N ASP A 1138 -42.52 3.74 -59.41
CA ASP A 1138 -42.55 2.69 -60.45
C ASP A 1138 -41.66 1.49 -60.09
N LEU A 1139 -40.63 1.70 -59.28
CA LEU A 1139 -39.75 0.64 -58.79
C LEU A 1139 -40.39 -0.26 -57.73
N LEU A 1140 -41.51 0.14 -57.13
CA LEU A 1140 -42.30 -0.69 -56.21
C LEU A 1140 -43.11 -1.78 -56.94
N SER A 1141 -43.04 -1.82 -58.27
CA SER A 1141 -43.65 -2.87 -59.06
C SER A 1141 -43.11 -4.27 -58.70
N PRO A 1142 -43.95 -5.32 -58.72
CA PRO A 1142 -43.53 -6.72 -58.56
C PRO A 1142 -42.45 -7.18 -59.57
N GLN A 1143 -42.25 -6.48 -60.68
CA GLN A 1143 -41.21 -6.80 -61.67
C GLN A 1143 -39.80 -6.33 -61.26
N THR A 1144 -39.68 -5.53 -60.19
CA THR A 1144 -38.40 -5.05 -59.66
C THR A 1144 -37.83 -6.04 -58.63
N ALA A 1145 -36.51 -6.14 -58.51
CA ALA A 1145 -35.89 -6.99 -57.47
C ALA A 1145 -36.28 -6.55 -56.05
N LEU A 1146 -36.51 -7.52 -55.15
CA LEU A 1146 -36.99 -7.29 -53.78
C LEU A 1146 -36.09 -6.34 -52.98
N ASN A 1147 -34.75 -6.47 -53.09
CA ASN A 1147 -33.80 -5.61 -52.40
C ASN A 1147 -33.94 -4.13 -52.79
N LEU A 1148 -34.19 -3.86 -54.07
CA LEU A 1148 -34.41 -2.50 -54.57
C LEU A 1148 -35.76 -1.96 -54.09
N GLN A 1149 -36.82 -2.78 -54.08
CA GLN A 1149 -38.12 -2.41 -53.50
C GLN A 1149 -37.99 -2.06 -52.00
N MET A 1150 -37.27 -2.86 -51.23
CA MET A 1150 -36.99 -2.59 -49.80
C MET A 1150 -36.24 -1.27 -49.62
N ALA A 1151 -35.22 -1.02 -50.44
CA ALA A 1151 -34.45 0.22 -50.39
C ALA A 1151 -35.28 1.46 -50.74
N VAL A 1152 -36.21 1.35 -51.71
CA VAL A 1152 -37.19 2.40 -52.04
C VAL A 1152 -38.07 2.71 -50.86
N LEU A 1153 -38.69 1.71 -50.25
CA LEU A 1153 -39.58 1.91 -49.09
C LEU A 1153 -38.82 2.55 -47.92
N LYS A 1154 -37.62 2.05 -47.62
CA LYS A 1154 -36.76 2.62 -46.59
C LYS A 1154 -36.44 4.09 -46.86
N SER A 1155 -36.03 4.42 -48.09
CA SER A 1155 -35.62 5.79 -48.44
C SER A 1155 -36.81 6.76 -48.47
N LEU A 1156 -37.98 6.33 -48.95
CA LEU A 1156 -39.21 7.13 -48.93
C LEU A 1156 -39.65 7.46 -47.51
N ILE A 1157 -39.64 6.48 -46.60
CA ILE A 1157 -39.99 6.70 -45.18
C ILE A 1157 -38.95 7.60 -44.50
N GLN A 1158 -37.66 7.41 -44.79
CA GLN A 1158 -36.59 8.19 -44.20
C GLN A 1158 -36.56 9.65 -44.68
N SER A 1159 -37.08 9.93 -45.89
CA SER A 1159 -37.14 11.28 -46.49
C SER A 1159 -38.00 12.28 -45.71
N GLN A 1160 -38.90 11.79 -44.85
CA GLN A 1160 -39.86 12.57 -44.03
C GLN A 1160 -40.81 13.46 -44.85
N SER A 1161 -40.91 13.26 -46.16
CA SER A 1161 -41.88 13.97 -46.99
C SER A 1161 -43.28 13.38 -46.78
N PRO A 1162 -44.30 14.19 -46.44
CA PRO A 1162 -45.68 13.71 -46.36
C PRO A 1162 -46.13 13.02 -47.65
N ALA A 1163 -45.72 13.55 -48.82
CA ALA A 1163 -46.03 12.95 -50.11
C ALA A 1163 -45.36 11.58 -50.31
N ALA A 1164 -44.11 11.40 -49.87
CA ALA A 1164 -43.40 10.13 -49.96
C ALA A 1164 -43.99 9.06 -49.02
N VAL A 1165 -44.39 9.46 -47.81
CA VAL A 1165 -45.01 8.56 -46.83
C VAL A 1165 -46.42 8.15 -47.27
N GLU A 1166 -47.21 9.07 -47.85
CA GLU A 1166 -48.51 8.75 -48.46
C GLU A 1166 -48.36 7.75 -49.62
N LEU A 1167 -47.34 7.90 -50.45
CA LEU A 1167 -47.04 6.97 -51.55
C LEU A 1167 -46.79 5.54 -51.05
N VAL A 1168 -46.09 5.38 -49.92
CA VAL A 1168 -45.87 4.07 -49.27
C VAL A 1168 -47.19 3.46 -48.82
N PHE A 1169 -48.06 4.23 -48.16
CA PHE A 1169 -49.34 3.72 -47.69
C PHE A 1169 -50.33 3.43 -48.83
N ASN A 1170 -50.33 4.22 -49.91
CA ASN A 1170 -51.16 3.99 -51.10
C ASN A 1170 -50.86 2.65 -51.78
N ASN A 1171 -49.61 2.17 -51.70
CA ASN A 1171 -49.18 0.90 -52.26
C ASN A 1171 -49.19 -0.27 -51.24
N TRP A 1172 -49.61 -0.03 -49.99
CA TRP A 1172 -49.55 -1.01 -48.89
C TRP A 1172 -50.15 -2.39 -49.23
N LYS A 1173 -51.30 -2.40 -49.93
CA LYS A 1173 -52.00 -3.65 -50.31
C LYS A 1173 -51.25 -4.48 -51.36
N GLN A 1174 -50.34 -3.88 -52.11
CA GLN A 1174 -49.57 -4.54 -53.16
C GLN A 1174 -48.25 -5.13 -52.63
N PHE A 1175 -47.85 -4.76 -51.41
CA PHE A 1175 -46.62 -5.24 -50.80
C PHE A 1175 -46.72 -6.69 -50.33
N THR A 1176 -45.65 -7.45 -50.58
CA THR A 1176 -45.45 -8.78 -50.01
C THR A 1176 -45.26 -8.70 -48.48
N PRO A 1177 -45.44 -9.81 -47.74
CA PRO A 1177 -45.23 -9.80 -46.28
C PRO A 1177 -43.84 -9.30 -45.85
N ALA A 1178 -42.79 -9.60 -46.64
CA ALA A 1178 -41.43 -9.12 -46.38
C ALA A 1178 -41.32 -7.57 -46.46
N LEU A 1179 -41.97 -6.97 -47.45
CA LEU A 1179 -41.99 -5.51 -47.63
C LEU A 1179 -42.85 -4.82 -46.56
N GLN A 1180 -43.98 -5.43 -46.18
CA GLN A 1180 -44.81 -4.92 -45.08
C GLN A 1180 -44.04 -4.90 -43.76
N ALA A 1181 -43.29 -5.97 -43.47
CA ALA A 1181 -42.45 -6.05 -42.28
C ALA A 1181 -41.35 -4.98 -42.26
N GLU A 1182 -40.70 -4.73 -43.40
CA GLU A 1182 -39.67 -3.68 -43.53
C GLU A 1182 -40.27 -2.28 -43.30
N VAL A 1183 -41.41 -1.96 -43.89
CA VAL A 1183 -42.09 -0.67 -43.69
C VAL A 1183 -42.44 -0.47 -42.22
N ILE A 1184 -42.98 -1.49 -41.54
CA ILE A 1184 -43.29 -1.44 -40.10
C ILE A 1184 -42.00 -1.18 -39.30
N SER A 1185 -40.94 -1.94 -39.57
CA SER A 1185 -39.64 -1.78 -38.91
C SER A 1185 -39.10 -0.35 -39.04
N GLN A 1186 -39.14 0.23 -40.25
CA GLN A 1186 -38.68 1.60 -40.48
C GLN A 1186 -39.57 2.65 -39.79
N LEU A 1187 -40.90 2.47 -39.78
CA LEU A 1187 -41.80 3.40 -39.10
C LEU A 1187 -41.62 3.39 -37.57
N LEU A 1188 -41.24 2.26 -36.98
CA LEU A 1188 -40.96 2.12 -35.54
C LEU A 1188 -39.63 2.78 -35.11
N SER A 1189 -38.77 3.15 -36.05
CA SER A 1189 -37.44 3.69 -35.74
C SER A 1189 -37.45 5.08 -35.11
N ARG A 1190 -38.54 5.85 -35.26
CA ARG A 1190 -38.68 7.23 -34.75
C ARG A 1190 -40.07 7.45 -34.17
N GLU A 1191 -40.17 8.34 -33.18
CA GLU A 1191 -41.44 8.62 -32.51
C GLU A 1191 -42.49 9.22 -33.45
N SER A 1192 -42.10 10.12 -34.36
CA SER A 1192 -43.01 10.77 -35.32
C SER A 1192 -43.63 9.77 -36.30
N SER A 1193 -42.81 8.93 -36.94
CA SER A 1193 -43.27 7.89 -37.86
C SER A 1193 -44.02 6.76 -37.14
N THR A 1194 -43.70 6.49 -35.88
CA THR A 1194 -44.44 5.54 -35.04
C THR A 1194 -45.87 6.04 -34.80
N LEU A 1195 -46.04 7.35 -34.59
CA LEU A 1195 -47.37 7.95 -34.47
C LEU A 1195 -48.16 7.86 -35.79
N ASP A 1196 -47.49 8.02 -36.94
CA ASP A 1196 -48.11 7.83 -38.26
C ASP A 1196 -48.54 6.37 -38.50
N LEU A 1197 -47.71 5.40 -38.11
CA LEU A 1197 -48.09 3.99 -38.13
C LEU A 1197 -49.34 3.74 -37.29
N LEU A 1198 -49.39 4.26 -36.06
CA LEU A 1198 -50.57 4.12 -35.19
C LEU A 1198 -51.81 4.82 -35.79
N ASN A 1199 -51.65 5.98 -36.43
CA ASN A 1199 -52.73 6.65 -37.17
C ASN A 1199 -53.30 5.74 -38.27
N ARG A 1200 -52.44 5.06 -39.04
CA ARG A 1200 -52.86 4.16 -40.13
C ARG A 1200 -53.51 2.88 -39.65
N ILE A 1201 -53.13 2.39 -38.47
CA ILE A 1201 -53.80 1.27 -37.82
C ILE A 1201 -55.20 1.69 -37.34
N GLU A 1202 -55.34 2.87 -36.74
CA GLU A 1202 -56.64 3.43 -36.34
C GLU A 1202 -57.57 3.68 -37.54
N GLN A 1203 -57.01 4.13 -38.67
CA GLN A 1203 -57.73 4.30 -39.95
C GLN A 1203 -58.00 2.98 -40.69
N LYS A 1204 -57.61 1.82 -40.13
CA LYS A 1204 -57.76 0.48 -40.73
C LYS A 1204 -57.06 0.29 -42.08
N VAL A 1205 -56.09 1.14 -42.40
CA VAL A 1205 -55.20 0.96 -43.57
C VAL A 1205 -54.27 -0.24 -43.32
N ILE A 1206 -53.79 -0.37 -42.08
CA ILE A 1206 -52.99 -1.51 -41.60
C ILE A 1206 -53.80 -2.24 -40.53
N GLN A 1207 -53.95 -3.55 -40.65
CA GLN A 1207 -54.65 -4.34 -39.65
C GLN A 1207 -53.75 -4.55 -38.42
N PRO A 1208 -54.27 -4.43 -37.17
CA PRO A 1208 -53.49 -4.70 -35.97
C PRO A 1208 -52.79 -6.06 -35.97
N ALA A 1209 -53.41 -7.05 -36.63
CA ALA A 1209 -52.88 -8.40 -36.80
C ALA A 1209 -51.54 -8.46 -37.56
N GLN A 1210 -51.25 -7.47 -38.41
CA GLN A 1210 -50.04 -7.40 -39.25
C GLN A 1210 -48.81 -6.91 -38.49
N ILE A 1211 -48.97 -6.36 -37.27
CA ILE A 1211 -47.85 -6.03 -36.39
C ILE A 1211 -47.50 -7.29 -35.60
N ASP A 1212 -46.25 -7.73 -35.58
CA ASP A 1212 -45.84 -8.91 -34.79
C ASP A 1212 -45.89 -8.65 -33.27
N LEU A 1213 -45.83 -9.72 -32.49
CA LEU A 1213 -46.05 -9.68 -31.06
C LEU A 1213 -44.96 -8.92 -30.29
N THR A 1214 -43.71 -8.97 -30.78
CA THR A 1214 -42.56 -8.29 -30.18
C THR A 1214 -42.69 -6.78 -30.36
N ASN A 1215 -43.04 -6.33 -31.57
CA ASN A 1215 -43.26 -4.92 -31.86
C ASN A 1215 -44.50 -4.36 -31.15
N ARG A 1216 -45.58 -5.16 -31.02
CA ARG A 1216 -46.73 -4.77 -30.17
C ARG A 1216 -46.33 -4.53 -28.72
N GLN A 1217 -45.54 -5.42 -28.12
CA GLN A 1217 -45.09 -5.26 -26.74
C GLN A 1217 -44.19 -4.02 -26.58
N THR A 1218 -43.27 -3.82 -27.53
CA THR A 1218 -42.39 -2.63 -27.56
C THR A 1218 -43.18 -1.33 -27.61
N LEU A 1219 -44.28 -1.30 -28.39
CA LEU A 1219 -45.19 -0.15 -28.45
C LEU A 1219 -46.01 0.04 -27.16
N ILE A 1220 -46.44 -1.06 -26.52
CA ILE A 1220 -47.19 -1.04 -25.25
C ILE A 1220 -46.35 -0.58 -24.05
N ASP A 1221 -45.03 -0.83 -24.09
CA ASP A 1221 -44.05 -0.47 -23.05
C ASP A 1221 -43.18 0.74 -23.42
N HIS A 1222 -43.54 1.43 -24.52
CA HIS A 1222 -42.74 2.52 -25.06
C HIS A 1222 -42.56 3.67 -24.04
N LYS A 1223 -41.36 4.27 -24.01
CA LYS A 1223 -41.01 5.35 -23.06
C LYS A 1223 -41.84 6.63 -23.29
N ASN A 1224 -42.25 6.90 -24.54
CA ASN A 1224 -43.15 7.99 -24.88
C ASN A 1224 -44.61 7.64 -24.54
N GLU A 1225 -45.18 8.37 -23.58
CA GLU A 1225 -46.52 8.10 -23.04
C GLU A 1225 -47.65 8.21 -24.09
N LYS A 1226 -47.53 9.05 -25.13
CA LYS A 1226 -48.56 9.14 -26.19
C LYS A 1226 -48.63 7.88 -27.03
N ILE A 1227 -47.48 7.32 -27.42
CA ILE A 1227 -47.37 6.08 -28.19
C ILE A 1227 -47.92 4.92 -27.35
N LYS A 1228 -47.48 4.84 -26.09
CA LYS A 1228 -47.88 3.82 -25.11
C LYS A 1228 -49.39 3.73 -24.90
N GLN A 1229 -50.07 4.86 -24.70
CA GLN A 1229 -51.52 4.90 -24.49
C GLN A 1229 -52.31 4.44 -25.72
N ARG A 1230 -51.92 4.92 -26.91
CA ARG A 1230 -52.57 4.52 -28.18
C ARG A 1230 -52.33 3.05 -28.50
N ALA A 1231 -51.11 2.56 -28.32
CA ALA A 1231 -50.77 1.16 -28.52
C ALA A 1231 -51.54 0.24 -27.57
N ARG A 1232 -51.67 0.60 -26.28
CA ARG A 1232 -52.52 -0.14 -25.33
C ARG A 1232 -53.95 -0.24 -25.83
N LYS A 1233 -54.55 0.88 -26.26
CA LYS A 1233 -55.92 0.89 -26.80
C LYS A 1233 -56.09 -0.02 -28.04
N LEU A 1234 -55.07 -0.12 -28.88
CA LEU A 1234 -55.10 -0.88 -30.13
C LEU A 1234 -54.76 -2.37 -29.97
N PHE A 1235 -54.00 -2.75 -28.94
CA PHE A 1235 -53.41 -4.11 -28.83
C PHE A 1235 -53.71 -4.85 -27.52
N SER A 1236 -54.39 -4.25 -26.52
CA SER A 1236 -54.57 -4.82 -25.15
C SER A 1236 -55.48 -6.04 -25.01
N VAL A 1237 -55.81 -6.77 -26.07
CA VAL A 1237 -56.77 -7.90 -26.02
C VAL A 1237 -56.08 -9.29 -25.95
N ALA A 1238 -54.74 -9.41 -26.05
CA ALA A 1238 -54.15 -10.71 -26.41
C ALA A 1238 -52.91 -11.27 -25.65
N THR A 1239 -52.45 -10.76 -24.50
CA THR A 1239 -51.12 -11.19 -23.99
C THR A 1239 -50.95 -11.69 -22.56
N SER A 1240 -51.96 -11.73 -21.68
CA SER A 1240 -51.74 -12.25 -20.31
C SER A 1240 -52.05 -13.75 -20.12
N ALA A 1241 -53.05 -14.31 -20.83
CA ALA A 1241 -53.55 -15.66 -20.51
C ALA A 1241 -52.74 -16.83 -21.10
N SER A 1242 -52.00 -16.64 -22.22
CA SER A 1242 -51.33 -17.77 -22.90
C SER A 1242 -49.93 -18.09 -22.36
N ARG A 1243 -49.21 -17.10 -21.83
CA ARG A 1243 -47.80 -17.26 -21.42
C ARG A 1243 -47.67 -18.06 -20.12
N GLU A 1244 -48.62 -17.90 -19.21
CA GLU A 1244 -48.67 -18.63 -17.94
C GLU A 1244 -49.04 -20.11 -18.15
N ALA A 1245 -49.90 -20.40 -19.13
CA ALA A 1245 -50.23 -21.77 -19.53
C ALA A 1245 -49.04 -22.49 -20.19
N ILE A 1246 -48.28 -21.78 -21.04
CA ILE A 1246 -47.09 -22.33 -21.71
C ILE A 1246 -45.94 -22.54 -20.71
N LEU A 1247 -45.70 -21.61 -19.79
CA LEU A 1247 -44.67 -21.77 -18.75
C LEU A 1247 -44.96 -22.93 -17.80
N LYS A 1248 -46.23 -23.19 -17.46
CA LYS A 1248 -46.63 -24.40 -16.72
C LYS A 1248 -46.38 -25.68 -17.50
N GLN A 1249 -46.51 -25.66 -18.83
CA GLN A 1249 -46.28 -26.81 -19.69
C GLN A 1249 -44.77 -27.15 -19.83
N TYR A 1250 -43.90 -26.14 -19.79
CA TYR A 1250 -42.45 -26.33 -19.85
C TYR A 1250 -41.79 -26.60 -18.49
N ALA A 1251 -42.43 -26.23 -17.38
CA ALA A 1251 -41.92 -26.49 -16.02
C ALA A 1251 -41.87 -27.98 -15.65
N SER A 1252 -42.60 -28.85 -16.37
CA SER A 1252 -42.64 -30.30 -16.12
C SER A 1252 -41.67 -31.12 -16.97
N ILE A 1253 -40.79 -30.50 -17.76
CA ILE A 1253 -39.86 -31.21 -18.65
C ILE A 1253 -38.50 -31.39 -17.96
N ASP A 1254 -38.07 -32.64 -17.79
CA ASP A 1254 -36.74 -32.99 -17.27
C ASP A 1254 -35.67 -32.80 -18.36
N LEU A 1255 -34.85 -31.75 -18.21
CA LEU A 1255 -33.80 -31.37 -19.17
C LEU A 1255 -32.56 -32.28 -19.12
N LYS A 1256 -32.54 -33.32 -18.27
CA LYS A 1256 -31.39 -34.24 -18.15
C LYS A 1256 -31.33 -35.33 -19.21
N GLN A 1257 -32.34 -35.46 -20.08
CA GLN A 1257 -32.42 -36.52 -21.10
C GLN A 1257 -32.24 -36.04 -22.56
N GLY A 1258 -31.66 -34.85 -22.78
CA GLY A 1258 -31.43 -34.32 -24.13
C GLY A 1258 -30.32 -35.06 -24.90
N SER A 1259 -30.56 -35.36 -26.18
CA SER A 1259 -29.54 -35.90 -27.11
C SER A 1259 -28.92 -34.77 -27.92
N VAL A 1260 -27.59 -34.65 -27.83
CA VAL A 1260 -26.79 -33.64 -28.54
C VAL A 1260 -26.96 -33.77 -30.06
N ASP A 1261 -27.00 -34.99 -30.59
CA ASP A 1261 -27.14 -35.24 -32.03
C ASP A 1261 -28.47 -34.73 -32.60
N ARG A 1262 -29.57 -34.89 -31.85
CA ARG A 1262 -30.89 -34.36 -32.27
C ARG A 1262 -30.95 -32.83 -32.18
N GLY A 1263 -30.26 -32.25 -31.20
CA GLY A 1263 -30.13 -30.79 -31.08
C GLY A 1263 -29.34 -30.20 -32.25
N SER A 1264 -28.24 -30.85 -32.65
CA SER A 1264 -27.41 -30.45 -33.78
C SER A 1264 -28.21 -30.44 -35.10
N LEU A 1265 -29.01 -31.47 -35.35
CA LEU A 1265 -29.86 -31.58 -36.55
C LEU A 1265 -30.96 -30.52 -36.65
N VAL A 1266 -31.44 -29.99 -35.52
CA VAL A 1266 -32.42 -28.89 -35.50
C VAL A 1266 -31.71 -27.55 -35.71
N PHE A 1267 -30.51 -27.39 -35.16
CA PHE A 1267 -29.70 -26.18 -35.32
C PHE A 1267 -29.18 -26.01 -36.75
N GLU A 1268 -28.81 -27.09 -37.44
CA GLU A 1268 -28.39 -27.05 -38.86
C GLU A 1268 -29.55 -26.76 -39.84
N LYS A 1269 -30.81 -26.84 -39.40
CA LYS A 1269 -32.00 -26.59 -40.24
C LYS A 1269 -32.61 -25.19 -40.07
N GLN A 1270 -32.09 -24.37 -39.15
CA GLN A 1270 -32.45 -22.96 -38.96
C GLN A 1270 -31.35 -22.06 -39.50
#